data_AF-C0QC96-F1
#
_entry.id   AF-C0QC96-F1
#
_cell.length_a   1.000
_cell.length_b   1.000
_cell.length_c   1.000
_cell.angle_alpha   90.00
_cell.angle_beta   90.00
_cell.angle_gamma   90.00
#
_symmetry.space_group_name_H-M   'P 1'
#
loop_
_entity.id
_entity.type
_entity.pdbx_description
1 polymer ?
#
loop_
_entity_poly.entity_id
_entity_poly.type
_entity_poly.pdbx_seq_one_letter_code
_entity_poly.pdbx_strand_id
1 'polypeptide(L)'
;MGQSGFCIRGMALITAMVLVFVLGVQRGGCATHDLETVILQLDWKHNAEFVGFYAAKDQGFYREVGLDVRFVEPGPHTDPVREVVAGRADYGLGQSDLVLGAMKGRPIVLLSNFLKRSSVFVVARPEIEQVSDLAGKAVMGDPAMGKVAELAHMFKAGKLDPGTLNWVPSTFDVDGFARGKADAMVLHVTDRPFVGTPGRRYSVFTPSDFGADFLGQSLFTSKESLADHSDRARRFVEASCRGWAFAMDQDEAVTAALVAAHVPKKSLETLILGVRAVKKRVLPATYDLGTMDRSSLQRIADTFVSLGMADSDYDLSGFIFDPSGGMTPLTQVSLTGLERRFLADHPVVTVAFEDNSKPFSFVADQGHQGFAHDYYGLLAKKTGLQFSSEFGSWTANLDRFKAGKVDLIDGISFDRDRQSFTLFSPPYYTIPLTLFTRNEFGFYFNISQLFGRRVGIVRDVYFKEALAGYPEINIVALADTQALMQGLSEGLVDAVIINLGDGLSTIRKLNLTNVRSAGAIALEGKTKEDLRIGVRVNLPVLLTIVKKGMAAVTASELASLRDKWLLPAPGSTGLRIHLTDSEKDFLVNHQVIRVGNEENWPPFDLNVDGEARGFGVDLLKLVADRIGIHLEFVPDHTWDETVTLFYDKKIDVLHSLTRNQEREKHALFSLPFYSSPHVLMCRKDAPPVTDIRSLYGKTLAMPEKWAVVDYLRLHHPEIKLIYTADTMEALSEVSQGRAFGTIEQEAVLHYFMKKYGFSSLKKAFTFDEFDNLGNASMYIAVRNDWPQLMDLMDKALKTVSPGEMAGLEVKWFGQAKQNHWNRGGTLELSGGEEAFLKNLKKIRFSIHSDAMPFEGDEGGAPAGMVADFIPLFEKKLGVPFQYVPTAANASAVDTLKSGRCDLLPMVAVSHLVDENLGLTEPYLSLSVGIIVNESFPFIKGLGDLAGKDVGIVRDSDLGPALVAGFPLVEFKTVGSVGRGLLEVSSGKLSALVVDLPVASNYIEKLGLSNLKVVGHLDRLKSIGMATQQKSVELNRIMRKLVDSLTREEVDGIYQKWVTLRFEHRFNYKNMWRYLFITALLFSGILFWNRKLSAFNRQMAEANAKLEQLSVTDRLTGLYNRMKIDDTLLEEIGRVLRYNYPLSLILMDIDLFKQVNDTHGHQAGDAVLIQMAKTMDKNIRSTDICGRWGGEEFMVICPHTDLKGALSLAEHLRESIARQIFPHVITQTGSFGVAQYGNGDSEADLIARADRAMYLAKEGGRNRVESVL
;
A
#
# COMPACT_ATOMS: atom_id res chain seq x y z
N MET A 1 -39.55 -20.10 -61.37
CA MET A 1 -41.03 -19.99 -61.36
C MET A 1 -41.49 -20.69 -60.09
N GLY A 2 -42.19 -20.12 -59.11
CA GLY A 2 -42.83 -18.83 -58.94
C GLY A 2 -43.91 -19.00 -57.88
N GLN A 3 -43.72 -18.32 -56.72
CA GLN A 3 -44.75 -17.63 -55.92
C GLN A 3 -45.98 -18.45 -55.45
N SER A 4 -46.20 -18.62 -54.14
CA SER A 4 -46.86 -17.68 -53.18
C SER A 4 -48.09 -18.42 -52.63
N GLY A 5 -48.54 -18.38 -51.38
CA GLY A 5 -48.24 -17.60 -50.19
C GLY A 5 -49.49 -17.65 -49.30
N PHE A 6 -49.30 -17.75 -47.98
CA PHE A 6 -50.24 -17.40 -46.89
C PHE A 6 -51.60 -18.14 -46.73
N CYS A 7 -51.81 -18.83 -45.59
CA CYS A 7 -52.40 -18.21 -44.39
C CYS A 7 -52.46 -19.18 -43.16
N ILE A 8 -51.57 -18.94 -42.20
CA ILE A 8 -51.70 -18.89 -40.72
C ILE A 8 -52.77 -19.75 -39.97
N ARG A 9 -52.23 -20.56 -39.03
CA ARG A 9 -52.72 -21.04 -37.70
C ARG A 9 -53.84 -22.09 -37.61
N GLY A 10 -53.47 -23.24 -37.03
CA GLY A 10 -54.39 -24.14 -36.33
C GLY A 10 -53.70 -25.43 -35.91
N MET A 11 -53.53 -25.61 -34.60
CA MET A 11 -53.13 -26.84 -33.88
C MET A 11 -53.32 -28.18 -34.62
N ALA A 12 -52.23 -28.96 -34.74
CA ALA A 12 -52.18 -30.44 -34.61
C ALA A 12 -50.99 -31.04 -35.39
N LEU A 13 -49.81 -31.12 -34.76
CA LEU A 13 -48.70 -31.94 -35.25
C LEU A 13 -47.76 -32.33 -34.10
N ILE A 14 -48.29 -33.06 -33.12
CA ILE A 14 -47.53 -33.72 -32.04
C ILE A 14 -47.75 -35.25 -32.04
N THR A 15 -48.46 -35.82 -33.02
CA THR A 15 -48.91 -37.22 -32.95
C THR A 15 -48.56 -38.02 -34.21
N ALA A 16 -47.29 -38.09 -34.59
CA ALA A 16 -46.85 -39.00 -35.67
C ALA A 16 -45.35 -39.36 -35.67
N MET A 17 -44.65 -39.28 -34.54
CA MET A 17 -43.22 -39.66 -34.46
C MET A 17 -42.88 -40.53 -33.24
N VAL A 18 -43.87 -41.25 -32.70
CA VAL A 18 -43.74 -42.14 -31.52
C VAL A 18 -43.77 -43.63 -31.89
N LEU A 19 -43.90 -44.01 -33.16
CA LEU A 19 -44.23 -45.39 -33.54
C LEU A 19 -43.25 -46.07 -34.51
N VAL A 20 -41.93 -45.95 -34.30
CA VAL A 20 -40.94 -46.85 -34.96
C VAL A 20 -39.78 -47.28 -34.02
N PHE A 21 -39.63 -46.72 -32.82
CA PHE A 21 -38.57 -47.12 -31.87
C PHE A 21 -39.05 -48.11 -30.80
N VAL A 22 -39.84 -49.14 -31.20
CA VAL A 22 -40.39 -50.15 -30.27
C VAL A 22 -39.86 -51.58 -30.50
N LEU A 23 -39.03 -51.86 -31.50
CA LEU A 23 -38.48 -53.23 -31.68
C LEU A 23 -37.00 -53.21 -32.06
N GLY A 24 -36.12 -53.25 -31.06
CA GLY A 24 -34.68 -53.35 -31.29
C GLY A 24 -33.76 -53.04 -30.11
N VAL A 25 -34.11 -53.40 -28.88
CA VAL A 25 -33.13 -53.48 -27.78
C VAL A 25 -32.99 -54.94 -27.38
N GLN A 26 -32.01 -55.61 -28.00
CA GLN A 26 -31.51 -56.87 -27.48
C GLN A 26 -30.82 -56.62 -26.13
N ARG A 27 -31.15 -57.50 -25.19
CA ARG A 27 -30.62 -57.66 -23.84
C ARG A 27 -29.09 -57.57 -23.80
N GLY A 28 -28.57 -56.44 -23.33
CA GLY A 28 -27.35 -56.42 -22.53
C GLY A 28 -27.76 -56.73 -21.09
N GLY A 29 -27.28 -57.85 -20.53
CA GLY A 29 -27.65 -58.32 -19.20
C GLY A 29 -27.36 -57.26 -18.15
N CYS A 30 -28.41 -56.84 -17.43
CA CYS A 30 -28.26 -56.16 -16.15
C CYS A 30 -27.72 -57.20 -15.17
N ALA A 31 -26.44 -57.14 -14.83
CA ALA A 31 -25.96 -57.80 -13.63
C ALA A 31 -26.67 -57.13 -12.45
N THR A 32 -27.56 -57.86 -11.79
CA THR A 32 -28.05 -57.47 -10.47
C THR A 32 -26.88 -57.59 -9.51
N HIS A 33 -26.16 -56.49 -9.27
CA HIS A 33 -25.27 -56.42 -8.11
C HIS A 33 -26.15 -56.40 -6.86
N ASP A 34 -26.00 -57.39 -5.99
CA ASP A 34 -26.61 -57.36 -4.66
C ASP A 34 -26.14 -56.10 -3.93
N LEU A 35 -27.09 -55.28 -3.46
CA LEU A 35 -26.79 -54.04 -2.74
C LEU A 35 -26.15 -54.37 -1.39
N GLU A 36 -25.05 -53.70 -1.08
CA GLU A 36 -24.40 -53.80 0.22
C GLU A 36 -25.23 -53.06 1.28
N THR A 37 -25.67 -53.76 2.32
CA THR A 37 -26.45 -53.14 3.41
C THR A 37 -25.53 -52.34 4.31
N VAL A 38 -25.90 -51.08 4.58
CA VAL A 38 -25.16 -50.13 5.42
C VAL A 38 -26.06 -49.57 6.50
N ILE A 39 -25.61 -49.56 7.75
CA ILE A 39 -26.34 -49.00 8.89
C ILE A 39 -25.74 -47.64 9.28
N LEU A 40 -26.55 -46.59 9.22
CA LEU A 40 -26.24 -45.26 9.75
C LEU A 40 -26.95 -45.05 11.09
N GLN A 41 -26.17 -44.98 12.17
CA GLN A 41 -26.65 -44.66 13.51
C GLN A 41 -26.85 -43.15 13.65
N LEU A 42 -28.09 -42.72 13.90
CA LEU A 42 -28.42 -41.32 14.14
C LEU A 42 -28.04 -40.92 15.57
N ASP A 43 -27.63 -39.66 15.76
CA ASP A 43 -27.38 -39.02 17.06
C ASP A 43 -28.66 -38.46 17.70
N TRP A 44 -29.76 -38.42 16.95
CA TRP A 44 -31.06 -37.96 17.43
C TRP A 44 -32.23 -38.69 16.74
N LYS A 45 -33.45 -38.44 17.21
CA LYS A 45 -34.68 -38.95 16.59
C LYS A 45 -34.89 -38.34 15.21
N HIS A 46 -35.60 -39.03 14.31
CA HIS A 46 -35.85 -38.57 12.95
C HIS A 46 -36.38 -37.12 12.91
N ASN A 47 -35.67 -36.25 12.19
CA ASN A 47 -35.94 -34.81 12.15
C ASN A 47 -35.34 -34.16 10.89
N ALA A 48 -35.63 -32.86 10.70
CA ALA A 48 -35.17 -32.09 9.54
C ALA A 48 -33.64 -31.99 9.41
N GLU A 49 -32.87 -32.18 10.48
CA GLU A 49 -31.41 -32.16 10.42
C GLU A 49 -30.83 -33.28 9.54
N PHE A 50 -31.51 -34.41 9.37
CA PHE A 50 -31.01 -35.53 8.57
C PHE A 50 -31.42 -35.46 7.10
N VAL A 51 -31.97 -34.33 6.65
CA VAL A 51 -32.65 -34.22 5.35
C VAL A 51 -31.77 -34.59 4.15
N GLY A 52 -30.46 -34.30 4.20
CA GLY A 52 -29.55 -34.70 3.12
C GLY A 52 -29.37 -36.21 3.00
N PHE A 53 -29.40 -36.94 4.11
CA PHE A 53 -29.35 -38.41 4.11
C PHE A 53 -30.67 -39.01 3.62
N TYR A 54 -31.81 -38.42 4.00
CA TYR A 54 -33.12 -38.81 3.48
C TYR A 54 -33.21 -38.60 1.97
N ALA A 55 -32.79 -37.42 1.49
CA ALA A 55 -32.71 -37.13 0.07
C ALA A 55 -31.79 -38.10 -0.67
N ALA A 56 -30.62 -38.46 -0.12
CA ALA A 56 -29.72 -39.44 -0.74
C ALA A 56 -30.37 -40.82 -0.89
N LYS A 57 -31.20 -41.24 0.07
CA LYS A 57 -31.94 -42.49 0.02
C LYS A 57 -33.12 -42.43 -0.95
N ASP A 58 -33.95 -41.40 -0.85
CA ASP A 58 -35.20 -41.27 -1.60
C ASP A 58 -34.95 -40.98 -3.09
N GLN A 59 -33.89 -40.22 -3.40
CA GLN A 59 -33.45 -39.98 -4.78
C GLN A 59 -32.63 -41.15 -5.37
N GLY A 60 -32.37 -42.20 -4.58
CA GLY A 60 -31.66 -43.39 -5.05
C GLY A 60 -30.14 -43.25 -5.16
N PHE A 61 -29.54 -42.14 -4.72
CA PHE A 61 -28.09 -41.92 -4.81
C PHE A 61 -27.27 -43.00 -4.09
N TYR A 62 -27.77 -43.56 -2.98
CA TYR A 62 -27.12 -44.71 -2.34
C TYR A 62 -27.19 -45.98 -3.20
N ARG A 63 -28.32 -46.26 -3.86
CA ARG A 63 -28.47 -47.44 -4.71
C ARG A 63 -27.60 -47.37 -5.96
N GLU A 64 -27.45 -46.16 -6.52
CA GLU A 64 -26.55 -45.93 -7.67
C GLU A 64 -25.10 -46.28 -7.37
N VAL A 65 -24.66 -46.05 -6.13
CA VAL A 65 -23.32 -46.44 -5.68
C VAL A 65 -23.29 -47.84 -5.04
N GLY A 66 -24.35 -48.64 -5.19
CA GLY A 66 -24.41 -50.03 -4.75
C GLY A 66 -24.70 -50.24 -3.26
N LEU A 67 -25.29 -49.27 -2.56
CA LEU A 67 -25.57 -49.31 -1.11
C LEU A 67 -27.08 -49.33 -0.80
N ASP A 68 -27.50 -50.16 0.16
CA ASP A 68 -28.81 -50.09 0.81
C ASP A 68 -28.67 -49.55 2.24
N VAL A 69 -29.00 -48.27 2.43
CA VAL A 69 -28.76 -47.57 3.71
C VAL A 69 -29.97 -47.65 4.63
N ARG A 70 -29.76 -48.12 5.86
CA ARG A 70 -30.75 -48.16 6.95
C ARG A 70 -30.41 -47.13 8.02
N PHE A 71 -31.39 -46.33 8.42
CA PHE A 71 -31.26 -45.37 9.52
C PHE A 71 -31.75 -46.01 10.82
N VAL A 72 -30.97 -45.87 11.90
CA VAL A 72 -31.33 -46.39 13.23
C VAL A 72 -31.38 -45.23 14.22
N GLU A 73 -32.52 -45.05 14.89
CA GLU A 73 -32.67 -44.05 15.96
C GLU A 73 -31.93 -44.46 17.24
N PRO A 74 -31.46 -43.50 18.05
CA PRO A 74 -30.90 -43.80 19.36
C PRO A 74 -32.00 -44.17 20.37
N GLY A 75 -31.76 -45.19 21.20
CA GLY A 75 -32.55 -45.48 22.40
C GLY A 75 -32.17 -44.59 23.60
N PRO A 76 -32.84 -44.71 24.76
CA PRO A 76 -32.64 -43.84 25.93
C PRO A 76 -31.20 -43.78 26.48
N HIS A 77 -30.35 -44.76 26.15
CA HIS A 77 -28.97 -44.86 26.60
C HIS A 77 -28.00 -45.21 25.47
N THR A 78 -28.38 -44.97 24.21
CA THR A 78 -27.55 -45.28 23.04
C THR A 78 -26.52 -44.17 22.82
N ASP A 79 -25.23 -44.55 22.78
CA ASP A 79 -24.12 -43.68 22.37
C ASP A 79 -23.71 -44.05 20.93
N PRO A 80 -23.93 -43.18 19.93
CA PRO A 80 -23.59 -43.46 18.53
C PRO A 80 -22.13 -43.87 18.32
N VAL A 81 -21.20 -43.30 19.09
CA VAL A 81 -19.76 -43.65 19.02
C VAL A 81 -19.54 -45.09 19.44
N ARG A 82 -20.23 -45.53 20.50
CA ARG A 82 -20.12 -46.90 21.01
C ARG A 82 -20.74 -47.93 20.06
N GLU A 83 -21.83 -47.59 19.37
CA GLU A 83 -22.47 -48.48 18.39
C GLU A 83 -21.57 -48.71 17.16
N VAL A 84 -20.93 -47.64 16.66
CA VAL A 84 -20.03 -47.70 15.50
C VAL A 84 -18.72 -48.40 15.83
N VAL A 85 -18.09 -48.07 16.97
CA VAL A 85 -16.84 -48.72 17.40
C VAL A 85 -17.04 -50.20 17.70
N ALA A 86 -18.23 -50.60 18.17
CA ALA A 86 -18.54 -52.01 18.42
C ALA A 86 -19.03 -52.78 17.18
N GLY A 87 -19.02 -52.18 15.99
CA GLY A 87 -19.43 -52.81 14.72
C GLY A 87 -20.93 -53.10 14.61
N ARG A 88 -21.78 -52.53 15.47
CA ARG A 88 -23.25 -52.67 15.39
C ARG A 88 -23.86 -51.69 14.37
N ALA A 89 -23.13 -50.64 14.01
CA ALA A 89 -23.43 -49.73 12.91
C ALA A 89 -22.15 -49.45 12.09
N ASP A 90 -22.28 -49.24 10.79
CA ASP A 90 -21.14 -48.98 9.89
C ASP A 90 -20.69 -47.52 9.95
N TYR A 91 -21.64 -46.61 10.10
CA TYR A 91 -21.43 -45.16 10.19
C TYR A 91 -22.29 -44.56 11.30
N GLY A 92 -21.83 -43.44 11.84
CA GLY A 92 -22.57 -42.70 12.86
C GLY A 92 -22.59 -41.20 12.58
N LEU A 93 -23.57 -40.53 13.15
CA LEU A 93 -23.61 -39.08 13.28
C LEU A 93 -23.22 -38.68 14.70
N GLY A 94 -22.55 -37.55 14.84
CA GLY A 94 -22.17 -36.96 16.13
C GLY A 94 -21.86 -35.47 15.99
N GLN A 95 -21.54 -34.79 17.10
CA GLN A 95 -21.28 -33.36 17.11
C GLN A 95 -19.79 -33.10 17.36
N SER A 96 -19.46 -32.02 18.06
CA SER A 96 -18.08 -31.66 18.38
C SER A 96 -17.45 -32.56 19.44
N ASP A 97 -18.27 -33.35 20.14
CA ASP A 97 -17.85 -34.40 21.06
C ASP A 97 -17.03 -35.51 20.38
N LEU A 98 -17.14 -35.68 19.06
CA LEU A 98 -16.26 -36.56 18.28
C LEU A 98 -14.79 -36.12 18.35
N VAL A 99 -14.52 -34.80 18.36
CA VAL A 99 -13.16 -34.26 18.49
C VAL A 99 -12.62 -34.59 19.88
N LEU A 100 -13.42 -34.39 20.93
CA LEU A 100 -13.06 -34.76 22.30
C LEU A 100 -12.81 -36.27 22.44
N GLY A 101 -13.64 -37.09 21.78
CA GLY A 101 -13.46 -38.54 21.71
C GLY A 101 -12.12 -38.93 21.08
N ALA A 102 -11.74 -38.28 19.98
CA ALA A 102 -10.46 -38.51 19.31
C ALA A 102 -9.28 -38.06 20.17
N MET A 103 -9.35 -36.89 20.82
CA MET A 103 -8.34 -36.41 21.77
C MET A 103 -8.14 -37.39 22.94
N LYS A 104 -9.20 -38.10 23.35
CA LYS A 104 -9.15 -39.16 24.38
C LYS A 104 -8.80 -40.54 23.83
N GLY A 105 -8.30 -40.62 22.59
CA GLY A 105 -7.82 -41.85 21.98
C GLY A 105 -8.91 -42.82 21.50
N ARG A 106 -10.17 -42.39 21.36
CA ARG A 106 -11.22 -43.26 20.79
C ARG A 106 -10.90 -43.60 19.32
N PRO A 107 -11.07 -44.86 18.87
CA PRO A 107 -10.65 -45.31 17.54
C PRO A 107 -11.68 -44.94 16.45
N ILE A 108 -11.95 -43.64 16.29
CA ILE A 108 -12.90 -43.10 15.31
C ILE A 108 -12.21 -42.23 14.26
N VAL A 109 -12.85 -42.10 13.11
CA VAL A 109 -12.42 -41.26 11.99
C VAL A 109 -13.60 -40.43 11.47
N LEU A 110 -13.41 -39.13 11.40
CA LEU A 110 -14.33 -38.16 10.86
C LEU A 110 -14.32 -38.23 9.32
N LEU A 111 -15.47 -38.52 8.73
CA LEU A 111 -15.63 -38.70 7.30
C LEU A 111 -16.08 -37.41 6.60
N SER A 112 -16.98 -36.65 7.22
CA SER A 112 -17.58 -35.47 6.62
C SER A 112 -18.32 -34.62 7.66
N ASN A 113 -18.55 -33.33 7.39
CA ASN A 113 -19.38 -32.47 8.24
C ASN A 113 -20.39 -31.66 7.41
N PHE A 114 -21.66 -31.67 7.84
CA PHE A 114 -22.76 -31.05 7.09
C PHE A 114 -23.33 -29.80 7.76
N LEU A 115 -23.34 -29.70 9.10
CA LEU A 115 -23.74 -28.47 9.81
C LEU A 115 -22.51 -27.77 10.41
N LYS A 116 -22.24 -26.55 9.94
CA LYS A 116 -21.05 -25.77 10.33
C LYS A 116 -21.21 -25.07 11.67
N ARG A 117 -22.39 -25.15 12.29
CA ARG A 117 -22.71 -24.56 13.60
C ARG A 117 -23.56 -25.51 14.41
N SER A 118 -23.38 -25.46 15.73
CA SER A 118 -24.20 -26.23 16.68
C SER A 118 -25.70 -25.96 16.50
N SER A 119 -26.47 -27.02 16.76
CA SER A 119 -27.94 -27.01 16.71
C SER A 119 -28.58 -26.71 18.07
N VAL A 120 -27.79 -26.57 19.15
CA VAL A 120 -28.29 -26.35 20.52
C VAL A 120 -28.35 -24.86 20.88
N PHE A 121 -29.40 -24.46 21.60
CA PHE A 121 -29.53 -23.12 22.19
C PHE A 121 -30.40 -23.15 23.45
N VAL A 122 -30.38 -22.07 24.23
CA VAL A 122 -31.25 -21.85 25.38
C VAL A 122 -32.29 -20.77 25.04
N VAL A 123 -33.56 -21.06 25.28
CA VAL A 123 -34.64 -20.06 25.27
C VAL A 123 -35.01 -19.73 26.71
N ALA A 124 -35.10 -18.44 27.02
CA ALA A 124 -35.48 -17.95 28.33
C ALA A 124 -36.66 -16.97 28.23
N ARG A 125 -37.31 -16.74 29.37
CA ARG A 125 -38.31 -15.68 29.47
C ARG A 125 -37.69 -14.30 29.20
N PRO A 126 -38.46 -13.32 28.71
CA PRO A 126 -37.92 -12.03 28.29
C PRO A 126 -37.30 -11.22 29.43
N GLU A 127 -37.60 -11.52 30.70
CA GLU A 127 -36.96 -10.90 31.87
C GLU A 127 -35.54 -11.42 32.15
N ILE A 128 -35.07 -12.42 31.40
CA ILE A 128 -33.72 -12.98 31.48
C ILE A 128 -32.98 -12.45 30.26
N GLU A 129 -32.15 -11.42 30.46
CA GLU A 129 -31.52 -10.68 29.37
C GLU A 129 -30.11 -11.18 29.06
N GLN A 130 -29.45 -11.80 30.04
CA GLN A 130 -28.09 -12.34 29.92
C GLN A 130 -27.99 -13.73 30.57
N VAL A 131 -26.99 -14.52 30.15
CA VAL A 131 -26.81 -15.91 30.62
C VAL A 131 -26.61 -15.99 32.14
N SER A 132 -25.96 -15.02 32.76
CA SER A 132 -25.77 -14.95 34.22
C SER A 132 -27.07 -14.85 35.00
N ASP A 133 -28.15 -14.32 34.41
CA ASP A 133 -29.46 -14.17 35.06
C ASP A 133 -30.17 -15.53 35.27
N LEU A 134 -29.65 -16.60 34.65
CA LEU A 134 -30.13 -17.96 34.83
C LEU A 134 -29.72 -18.56 36.19
N ALA A 135 -28.82 -17.92 36.95
CA ALA A 135 -28.40 -18.40 38.26
C ALA A 135 -29.60 -18.59 39.20
N GLY A 136 -29.77 -19.81 39.73
CA GLY A 136 -30.88 -20.17 40.62
C GLY A 136 -32.26 -20.26 39.94
N LYS A 137 -32.35 -20.10 38.61
CA LYS A 137 -33.60 -20.22 37.85
C LYS A 137 -33.92 -21.67 37.50
N ALA A 138 -35.20 -21.95 37.26
CA ALA A 138 -35.66 -23.27 36.82
C ALA A 138 -35.37 -23.45 35.32
N VAL A 139 -34.44 -24.35 34.98
CA VAL A 139 -34.06 -24.64 33.59
C VAL A 139 -34.59 -26.01 33.20
N MET A 140 -35.47 -26.05 32.20
CA MET A 140 -36.01 -27.30 31.67
C MET A 140 -34.99 -27.97 30.74
N GLY A 141 -34.52 -29.15 31.13
CA GLY A 141 -33.47 -29.89 30.43
C GLY A 141 -32.88 -31.01 31.28
N ASP A 142 -31.88 -31.71 30.76
CA ASP A 142 -31.13 -32.72 31.50
C ASP A 142 -29.86 -32.08 32.13
N PRO A 143 -29.57 -32.28 33.43
CA PRO A 143 -28.32 -31.84 34.06
C PRO A 143 -27.05 -32.23 33.29
N ALA A 144 -27.05 -33.36 32.57
CA ALA A 144 -25.94 -33.79 31.72
C ALA A 144 -25.69 -32.82 30.55
N MET A 145 -26.72 -32.13 30.05
CA MET A 145 -26.56 -31.12 28.99
C MET A 145 -25.79 -29.89 29.47
N GLY A 146 -25.86 -29.55 30.76
CA GLY A 146 -25.03 -28.48 31.33
C GLY A 146 -23.53 -28.76 31.28
N LYS A 147 -23.13 -30.03 31.04
CA LYS A 147 -21.75 -30.48 30.91
C LYS A 147 -21.31 -30.73 29.47
N VAL A 148 -22.23 -30.58 28.51
CA VAL A 148 -21.93 -30.62 27.08
C VAL A 148 -21.16 -29.36 26.72
N ALA A 149 -20.07 -29.49 25.95
CA ALA A 149 -19.07 -28.43 25.80
C ALA A 149 -19.61 -27.14 25.19
N GLU A 150 -20.57 -27.25 24.28
CA GLU A 150 -21.29 -26.14 23.69
C GLU A 150 -21.95 -25.25 24.76
N LEU A 151 -22.66 -25.87 25.70
CA LEU A 151 -23.36 -25.18 26.78
C LEU A 151 -22.42 -24.81 27.92
N ALA A 152 -21.45 -25.67 28.25
CA ALA A 152 -20.45 -25.39 29.27
C ALA A 152 -19.58 -24.17 28.90
N HIS A 153 -19.20 -24.03 27.63
CA HIS A 153 -18.50 -22.84 27.14
C HIS A 153 -19.37 -21.59 27.25
N MET A 154 -20.63 -21.67 26.80
CA MET A 154 -21.58 -20.56 26.88
C MET A 154 -21.81 -20.12 28.33
N PHE A 155 -22.01 -21.06 29.25
CA PHE A 155 -22.20 -20.78 30.67
C PHE A 155 -20.93 -20.19 31.31
N LYS A 156 -19.75 -20.75 31.02
CA LYS A 156 -18.47 -20.23 31.52
C LYS A 156 -18.18 -18.81 31.00
N ALA A 157 -18.40 -18.55 29.71
CA ALA A 157 -18.24 -17.23 29.11
C ALA A 157 -19.26 -16.23 29.68
N GLY A 158 -20.49 -16.69 29.96
CA GLY A 158 -21.52 -15.96 30.68
C GLY A 158 -21.34 -15.87 32.19
N LYS A 159 -20.19 -16.32 32.74
CA LYS A 159 -19.86 -16.34 34.18
C LYS A 159 -20.90 -17.07 35.06
N LEU A 160 -21.55 -18.09 34.50
CA LEU A 160 -22.54 -18.94 35.17
C LEU A 160 -21.94 -20.32 35.45
N ASP A 161 -21.98 -20.77 36.70
CA ASP A 161 -21.72 -22.18 37.04
C ASP A 161 -22.99 -23.01 36.78
N PRO A 162 -22.96 -24.00 35.85
CA PRO A 162 -24.12 -24.84 35.56
C PRO A 162 -24.63 -25.63 36.79
N GLY A 163 -23.80 -25.84 37.81
CA GLY A 163 -24.18 -26.45 39.08
C GLY A 163 -25.15 -25.62 39.93
N THR A 164 -25.30 -24.33 39.62
CA THR A 164 -26.23 -23.40 40.30
C THR A 164 -27.62 -23.36 39.65
N LEU A 165 -27.82 -24.07 38.54
CA LEU A 165 -29.09 -24.17 37.84
C LEU A 165 -30.02 -25.18 38.52
N ASN A 166 -31.30 -24.83 38.65
CA ASN A 166 -32.33 -25.77 39.11
C ASN A 166 -32.90 -26.54 37.91
N TRP A 167 -32.36 -27.72 37.63
CA TRP A 167 -32.77 -28.54 36.48
C TRP A 167 -34.15 -29.19 36.70
N VAL A 168 -35.08 -28.90 35.79
CA VAL A 168 -36.41 -29.51 35.76
C VAL A 168 -36.47 -30.51 34.61
N PRO A 169 -36.95 -31.75 34.82
CA PRO A 169 -37.03 -32.76 33.78
C PRO A 169 -37.74 -32.27 32.51
N SER A 170 -37.13 -32.50 31.36
CA SER A 170 -37.71 -32.11 30.08
C SER A 170 -39.00 -32.90 29.81
N THR A 171 -40.10 -32.17 29.63
CA THR A 171 -41.36 -32.75 29.11
C THR A 171 -41.43 -32.65 27.60
N PHE A 172 -40.47 -31.97 26.95
CA PHE A 172 -40.52 -31.51 25.55
C PHE A 172 -41.81 -30.68 25.24
N ASP A 173 -42.47 -30.28 26.33
CA ASP A 173 -43.65 -29.46 26.58
C ASP A 173 -43.51 -27.99 26.19
N VAL A 174 -43.49 -27.61 24.91
CA VAL A 174 -43.46 -26.21 24.44
C VAL A 174 -44.54 -25.35 25.15
N ASP A 175 -45.77 -25.85 25.27
CA ASP A 175 -46.85 -25.14 25.96
C ASP A 175 -46.69 -25.17 27.49
N GLY A 176 -45.97 -26.17 28.01
CA GLY A 176 -45.58 -26.29 29.42
C GLY A 176 -44.61 -25.21 29.88
N PHE A 177 -43.62 -24.86 29.04
CA PHE A 177 -42.74 -23.70 29.24
C PHE A 177 -43.53 -22.38 29.23
N ALA A 178 -44.46 -22.23 28.27
CA ALA A 178 -45.30 -21.04 28.15
C ALA A 178 -46.29 -20.85 29.32
N ARG A 179 -46.65 -21.91 30.05
CA ARG A 179 -47.50 -21.89 31.26
C ARG A 179 -46.72 -21.59 32.55
N GLY A 180 -45.43 -21.29 32.46
CA GLY A 180 -44.64 -20.77 33.58
C GLY A 180 -43.98 -21.82 34.48
N LYS A 181 -43.86 -23.08 34.03
CA LYS A 181 -43.24 -24.17 34.81
C LYS A 181 -41.70 -24.14 34.83
N ALA A 182 -41.08 -23.37 33.94
CA ALA A 182 -39.64 -23.13 33.91
C ALA A 182 -39.36 -21.69 33.44
N ASP A 183 -38.17 -21.19 33.75
CA ASP A 183 -37.69 -19.86 33.41
C ASP A 183 -36.84 -19.87 32.14
N ALA A 184 -36.17 -20.98 31.86
CA ALA A 184 -35.49 -21.25 30.60
C ALA A 184 -35.63 -22.72 30.18
N MET A 185 -35.34 -23.02 28.92
CA MET A 185 -35.37 -24.35 28.34
C MET A 185 -34.25 -24.52 27.33
N VAL A 186 -33.53 -25.64 27.42
CA VAL A 186 -32.56 -26.07 26.41
C VAL A 186 -33.31 -26.71 25.24
N LEU A 187 -33.03 -26.27 24.01
CA LEU A 187 -33.71 -26.75 22.81
C LEU A 187 -32.72 -27.00 21.66
N HIS A 188 -33.14 -27.88 20.73
CA HIS A 188 -32.53 -28.03 19.41
C HIS A 188 -33.26 -27.17 18.37
N VAL A 189 -32.51 -26.56 17.45
CA VAL A 189 -33.05 -25.57 16.49
C VAL A 189 -34.00 -26.17 15.47
N THR A 190 -33.90 -27.48 15.27
CA THR A 190 -34.79 -28.28 14.43
C THR A 190 -36.12 -28.61 15.09
N ASP A 191 -36.31 -28.25 16.37
CA ASP A 191 -37.52 -28.56 17.15
C ASP A 191 -38.43 -27.34 17.43
N ARG A 192 -38.18 -26.15 16.85
CA ARG A 192 -38.93 -24.93 17.23
C ARG A 192 -40.35 -24.80 16.63
N PRO A 193 -41.31 -24.35 17.47
CA PRO A 193 -42.43 -23.47 17.09
C PRO A 193 -42.23 -21.98 17.45
N PHE A 194 -41.10 -21.59 18.09
CA PHE A 194 -41.00 -20.34 18.85
C PHE A 194 -40.35 -19.12 18.16
N VAL A 195 -40.36 -19.05 16.82
CA VAL A 195 -40.01 -17.80 16.13
C VAL A 195 -41.18 -17.46 15.21
N GLY A 196 -42.03 -16.54 15.65
CA GLY A 196 -43.15 -16.03 14.84
C GLY A 196 -44.55 -16.21 15.42
N THR A 197 -44.72 -16.74 16.64
CA THR A 197 -46.05 -16.72 17.29
C THR A 197 -46.39 -15.27 17.68
N PRO A 198 -47.44 -14.65 17.11
CA PRO A 198 -47.76 -13.24 17.40
C PRO A 198 -48.07 -13.06 18.89
N GLY A 199 -47.39 -12.11 19.55
CA GLY A 199 -47.74 -11.64 20.90
C GLY A 199 -46.92 -12.17 22.09
N ARG A 200 -45.85 -12.97 21.89
CA ARG A 200 -44.95 -13.40 23.00
C ARG A 200 -43.48 -13.15 22.66
N ARG A 201 -42.74 -12.48 23.56
CA ARG A 201 -41.29 -12.23 23.45
C ARG A 201 -40.52 -13.25 24.30
N TYR A 202 -39.38 -13.74 23.81
CA TYR A 202 -38.47 -14.65 24.51
C TYR A 202 -37.02 -14.23 24.25
N SER A 203 -36.15 -14.44 25.24
CA SER A 203 -34.69 -14.29 25.09
C SER A 203 -34.08 -15.58 24.55
N VAL A 204 -33.09 -15.47 23.67
CA VAL A 204 -32.42 -16.64 23.06
C VAL A 204 -30.92 -16.49 23.25
N PHE A 205 -30.29 -17.50 23.83
CA PHE A 205 -28.85 -17.58 24.00
C PHE A 205 -28.31 -18.75 23.17
N THR A 206 -27.35 -18.46 22.28
CA THR A 206 -26.69 -19.48 21.49
C THR A 206 -25.20 -19.54 21.85
N PRO A 207 -24.56 -20.73 21.83
CA PRO A 207 -23.12 -20.84 22.09
C PRO A 207 -22.24 -19.95 21.19
N SER A 208 -22.68 -19.71 19.95
CA SER A 208 -21.98 -18.82 19.02
C SER A 208 -21.94 -17.36 19.46
N ASP A 209 -22.91 -16.90 20.26
CA ASP A 209 -22.90 -15.53 20.82
C ASP A 209 -21.73 -15.32 21.79
N PHE A 210 -21.09 -16.41 22.23
CA PHE A 210 -19.99 -16.42 23.19
C PHE A 210 -18.67 -16.93 22.56
N GLY A 211 -18.55 -16.82 21.24
CA GLY A 211 -17.32 -17.15 20.51
C GLY A 211 -17.03 -18.65 20.41
N ALA A 212 -18.02 -19.52 20.65
CA ALA A 212 -17.89 -20.96 20.51
C ALA A 212 -18.33 -21.43 19.11
N ASP A 213 -17.35 -21.75 18.25
CA ASP A 213 -17.56 -22.28 16.90
C ASP A 213 -17.61 -23.82 16.89
N PHE A 214 -18.58 -24.41 17.59
CA PHE A 214 -18.80 -25.86 17.59
C PHE A 214 -19.55 -26.33 16.33
N LEU A 215 -19.12 -27.47 15.78
CA LEU A 215 -19.76 -28.14 14.64
C LEU A 215 -21.02 -28.89 15.07
N GLY A 216 -22.04 -28.88 14.20
CA GLY A 216 -23.19 -29.77 14.29
C GLY A 216 -23.08 -30.92 13.29
N GLN A 217 -23.64 -32.09 13.64
CA GLN A 217 -23.90 -33.20 12.71
C GLN A 217 -22.75 -33.52 11.73
N SER A 218 -21.75 -34.22 12.26
CA SER A 218 -20.62 -34.78 11.54
C SER A 218 -20.80 -36.28 11.34
N LEU A 219 -20.44 -36.75 10.15
CA LEU A 219 -20.42 -38.16 9.79
C LEU A 219 -19.07 -38.78 10.14
N PHE A 220 -19.08 -39.93 10.81
CA PHE A 220 -17.87 -40.65 11.21
C PHE A 220 -18.01 -42.17 11.07
N THR A 221 -16.89 -42.88 11.14
CA THR A 221 -16.81 -44.35 11.25
C THR A 221 -15.68 -44.76 12.21
N SER A 222 -15.48 -46.06 12.46
CA SER A 222 -14.35 -46.56 13.25
C SER A 222 -13.09 -46.70 12.39
N LYS A 223 -11.90 -46.61 13.01
CA LYS A 223 -10.61 -46.85 12.31
C LYS A 223 -10.57 -48.24 11.67
N GLU A 224 -11.15 -49.24 12.33
CA GLU A 224 -11.26 -50.63 11.85
C GLU A 224 -12.17 -50.72 10.62
N SER A 225 -13.40 -50.20 10.70
CA SER A 225 -14.35 -50.17 9.56
C SER A 225 -13.77 -49.42 8.35
N LEU A 226 -13.02 -48.34 8.59
CA LEU A 226 -12.37 -47.60 7.50
C LEU A 226 -11.23 -48.37 6.85
N ALA A 227 -10.44 -49.12 7.63
CA ALA A 227 -9.36 -49.95 7.12
C ALA A 227 -9.92 -51.08 6.23
N ASP A 228 -11.00 -51.73 6.66
CA ASP A 228 -11.60 -52.86 5.96
C ASP A 228 -12.50 -52.44 4.78
N HIS A 229 -13.11 -51.25 4.87
CA HIS A 229 -14.14 -50.78 3.93
C HIS A 229 -13.93 -49.33 3.45
N SER A 230 -12.69 -48.94 3.17
CA SER A 230 -12.33 -47.59 2.72
C SER A 230 -13.08 -47.12 1.46
N ASP A 231 -13.29 -48.01 0.47
CA ASP A 231 -14.05 -47.69 -0.74
C ASP A 231 -15.54 -47.50 -0.46
N ARG A 232 -16.12 -48.30 0.44
CA ARG A 232 -17.51 -48.12 0.90
C ARG A 232 -17.69 -46.77 1.58
N ALA A 233 -16.74 -46.37 2.43
CA ALA A 233 -16.76 -45.06 3.08
C ALA A 233 -16.73 -43.92 2.05
N ARG A 234 -15.91 -44.02 1.00
CA ARG A 234 -15.88 -43.06 -0.10
C ARG A 234 -17.22 -42.97 -0.82
N ARG A 235 -17.78 -44.11 -1.26
CA ARG A 235 -19.09 -44.19 -1.95
C ARG A 235 -20.23 -43.65 -1.08
N PHE A 236 -20.22 -43.97 0.21
CA PHE A 236 -21.23 -43.52 1.16
C PHE A 236 -21.17 -42.00 1.38
N VAL A 237 -19.97 -41.43 1.56
CA VAL A 237 -19.77 -39.97 1.69
C VAL A 237 -20.21 -39.25 0.41
N GLU A 238 -19.82 -39.75 -0.77
CA GLU A 238 -20.20 -39.16 -2.06
C GLU A 238 -21.73 -39.12 -2.24
N ALA A 239 -22.42 -40.25 -2.04
CA ALA A 239 -23.87 -40.32 -2.14
C ALA A 239 -24.58 -39.42 -1.11
N SER A 240 -24.04 -39.33 0.11
CA SER A 240 -24.55 -38.44 1.15
C SER A 240 -24.42 -36.97 0.75
N CYS A 241 -23.25 -36.56 0.22
CA CYS A 241 -23.03 -35.20 -0.28
C CYS A 241 -23.98 -34.84 -1.43
N ARG A 242 -24.28 -35.78 -2.33
CA ARG A 242 -25.28 -35.59 -3.40
C ARG A 242 -26.68 -35.38 -2.85
N GLY A 243 -27.08 -36.13 -1.83
CA GLY A 243 -28.37 -35.93 -1.16
C GLY A 243 -28.49 -34.59 -0.44
N TRP A 244 -27.43 -34.17 0.25
CA TRP A 244 -27.35 -32.84 0.84
C TRP A 244 -27.42 -31.74 -0.21
N ALA A 245 -26.70 -31.87 -1.33
CA ALA A 245 -26.76 -30.90 -2.42
C ALA A 245 -28.16 -30.77 -3.00
N PHE A 246 -28.83 -31.90 -3.25
CA PHE A 246 -30.21 -31.93 -3.69
C PHE A 246 -31.14 -31.22 -2.70
N ALA A 247 -31.09 -31.58 -1.41
CA ALA A 247 -31.96 -31.01 -0.38
C ALA A 247 -31.77 -29.49 -0.18
N MET A 248 -30.55 -28.98 -0.39
CA MET A 248 -30.26 -27.54 -0.30
C MET A 248 -30.79 -26.75 -1.50
N ASP A 249 -30.84 -27.36 -2.68
CA ASP A 249 -31.29 -26.74 -3.94
C ASP A 249 -32.81 -26.62 -4.05
N GLN A 250 -33.57 -27.53 -3.40
CA GLN A 250 -35.03 -27.53 -3.45
C GLN A 250 -35.67 -26.44 -2.56
N ASP A 251 -36.91 -26.05 -2.87
CA ASP A 251 -37.71 -25.15 -2.01
C ASP A 251 -37.91 -25.73 -0.60
N GLU A 252 -38.04 -24.88 0.42
CA GLU A 252 -38.20 -25.32 1.81
C GLU A 252 -39.42 -26.22 2.04
N ALA A 253 -40.53 -25.98 1.32
CA ALA A 253 -41.71 -26.83 1.37
C ALA A 253 -41.48 -28.20 0.72
N VAL A 254 -40.73 -28.25 -0.38
CA VAL A 254 -40.36 -29.49 -1.07
C VAL A 254 -39.41 -30.32 -0.21
N THR A 255 -38.38 -29.68 0.35
CA THR A 255 -37.44 -30.31 1.27
C THR A 255 -38.14 -30.77 2.56
N ALA A 256 -39.09 -30.00 3.08
CA ALA A 256 -39.90 -30.41 4.24
C ALA A 256 -40.81 -31.61 3.94
N ALA A 257 -41.35 -31.72 2.73
CA ALA A 257 -42.13 -32.88 2.30
C ALA A 257 -41.28 -34.17 2.24
N LEU A 258 -40.00 -34.07 1.83
CA LEU A 258 -39.05 -35.20 1.93
C LEU A 258 -38.88 -35.64 3.38
N VAL A 259 -38.69 -34.70 4.31
CA VAL A 259 -38.58 -35.02 5.74
C VAL A 259 -39.88 -35.63 6.28
N ALA A 260 -41.05 -35.14 5.83
CA ALA A 260 -42.36 -35.62 6.30
C ALA A 260 -42.58 -37.12 6.03
N ALA A 261 -42.00 -37.66 4.95
CA ALA A 261 -42.03 -39.10 4.64
C ALA A 261 -41.32 -39.96 5.71
N HIS A 262 -40.34 -39.40 6.42
CA HIS A 262 -39.59 -40.06 7.49
C HIS A 262 -40.08 -39.66 8.89
N VAL A 263 -40.91 -38.61 9.02
CA VAL A 263 -41.40 -38.08 10.31
C VAL A 263 -42.92 -37.77 10.27
N PRO A 264 -43.80 -38.77 10.07
CA PRO A 264 -45.22 -38.54 9.75
C PRO A 264 -46.05 -37.90 10.87
N LYS A 265 -45.50 -37.77 12.08
CA LYS A 265 -46.18 -37.18 13.24
C LYS A 265 -45.99 -35.66 13.38
N LYS A 266 -45.12 -35.02 12.58
CA LYS A 266 -44.88 -33.57 12.61
C LYS A 266 -45.66 -32.87 11.48
N SER A 267 -46.19 -31.67 11.73
CA SER A 267 -46.89 -30.90 10.69
C SER A 267 -45.89 -30.37 9.65
N LEU A 268 -46.35 -30.21 8.41
CA LEU A 268 -45.52 -29.69 7.31
C LEU A 268 -44.98 -28.28 7.63
N GLU A 269 -45.77 -27.45 8.31
CA GLU A 269 -45.36 -26.11 8.74
C GLU A 269 -44.17 -26.15 9.73
N THR A 270 -44.19 -27.07 10.71
CA THR A 270 -43.06 -27.28 11.62
C THR A 270 -41.82 -27.77 10.87
N LEU A 271 -41.99 -28.65 9.88
CA LEU A 271 -40.88 -29.18 9.09
C LEU A 271 -40.26 -28.12 8.17
N ILE A 272 -41.05 -27.21 7.59
CA ILE A 272 -40.54 -26.07 6.79
C ILE A 272 -39.63 -25.18 7.65
N LEU A 273 -40.05 -24.85 8.88
CA LEU A 273 -39.24 -24.06 9.80
C LEU A 273 -37.95 -24.80 10.19
N GLY A 274 -38.03 -26.11 10.42
CA GLY A 274 -36.87 -26.96 10.69
C GLY A 274 -35.87 -26.97 9.53
N VAL A 275 -36.35 -27.14 8.29
CA VAL A 275 -35.53 -27.09 7.08
C VAL A 275 -34.86 -25.73 6.91
N ARG A 276 -35.60 -24.63 7.12
CA ARG A 276 -35.03 -23.27 7.08
C ARG A 276 -33.90 -23.09 8.09
N ALA A 277 -34.05 -23.64 9.30
CA ALA A 277 -33.02 -23.60 10.33
C ALA A 277 -31.77 -24.43 9.97
N VAL A 278 -31.95 -25.57 9.30
CA VAL A 278 -30.87 -26.42 8.78
C VAL A 278 -30.12 -25.71 7.66
N LYS A 279 -30.81 -25.16 6.65
CA LYS A 279 -30.20 -24.42 5.54
C LYS A 279 -29.30 -23.27 6.02
N LYS A 280 -29.71 -22.55 7.07
CA LYS A 280 -28.90 -21.47 7.69
C LYS A 280 -27.60 -21.95 8.36
N ARG A 281 -27.48 -23.23 8.72
CA ARG A 281 -26.32 -23.81 9.43
C ARG A 281 -25.38 -24.60 8.55
N VAL A 282 -25.85 -25.06 7.39
CA VAL A 282 -25.00 -25.68 6.37
C VAL A 282 -23.99 -24.67 5.82
N LEU A 283 -24.32 -23.37 5.84
CA LEU A 283 -23.50 -22.26 5.32
C LEU A 283 -22.92 -22.56 3.92
N PRO A 284 -23.74 -22.99 2.94
CA PRO A 284 -23.25 -23.42 1.62
C PRO A 284 -22.59 -22.30 0.80
N ALA A 285 -22.81 -21.03 1.18
CA ALA A 285 -22.13 -19.87 0.61
C ALA A 285 -20.67 -19.72 1.10
N THR A 286 -20.32 -20.36 2.21
CA THR A 286 -19.01 -20.24 2.89
C THR A 286 -18.22 -21.55 2.86
N TYR A 287 -18.90 -22.71 2.95
CA TYR A 287 -18.26 -24.02 3.00
C TYR A 287 -18.88 -24.96 1.95
N ASP A 288 -18.04 -25.71 1.25
CA ASP A 288 -18.53 -26.77 0.36
C ASP A 288 -19.11 -27.93 1.19
N LEU A 289 -20.17 -28.55 0.67
CA LEU A 289 -20.91 -29.60 1.38
C LEU A 289 -20.00 -30.78 1.74
N GLY A 290 -20.03 -31.16 3.01
CA GLY A 290 -19.28 -32.28 3.53
C GLY A 290 -17.79 -32.00 3.79
N THR A 291 -17.28 -30.81 3.48
CA THR A 291 -15.86 -30.46 3.73
C THR A 291 -15.57 -30.22 5.21
N MET A 292 -14.33 -30.47 5.61
CA MET A 292 -13.87 -30.27 6.99
C MET A 292 -12.73 -29.24 6.99
N ASP A 293 -12.88 -28.18 7.78
CA ASP A 293 -11.81 -27.21 8.00
C ASP A 293 -10.95 -27.68 9.18
N ARG A 294 -9.70 -28.06 8.89
CA ARG A 294 -8.73 -28.49 9.91
C ARG A 294 -8.50 -27.42 10.97
N SER A 295 -8.54 -26.14 10.59
CA SER A 295 -8.37 -25.04 11.53
C SER A 295 -9.56 -24.91 12.48
N SER A 296 -10.79 -25.18 12.01
CA SER A 296 -11.99 -25.24 12.86
C SER A 296 -11.91 -26.39 13.86
N LEU A 297 -11.47 -27.57 13.43
CA LEU A 297 -11.29 -28.72 14.32
C LEU A 297 -10.22 -28.46 15.38
N GLN A 298 -9.12 -27.79 15.00
CA GLN A 298 -8.09 -27.36 15.93
C GLN A 298 -8.62 -26.35 16.96
N ARG A 299 -9.41 -25.35 16.54
CA ARG A 299 -10.04 -24.39 17.46
C ARG A 299 -10.98 -25.07 18.45
N ILE A 300 -11.74 -26.07 18.00
CA ILE A 300 -12.62 -26.87 18.85
C ILE A 300 -11.79 -27.68 19.88
N ALA A 301 -10.69 -28.29 19.44
CA ALA A 301 -9.76 -29.00 20.32
C ALA A 301 -9.13 -28.07 21.37
N ASP A 302 -8.63 -26.91 20.95
CA ASP A 302 -8.12 -25.87 21.85
C ASP A 302 -9.18 -25.40 22.86
N THR A 303 -10.44 -25.30 22.42
CA THR A 303 -11.57 -24.97 23.31
C THR A 303 -11.75 -26.05 24.37
N PHE A 304 -11.71 -27.34 24.02
CA PHE A 304 -11.79 -28.43 25.01
C PHE A 304 -10.65 -28.39 26.04
N VAL A 305 -9.43 -28.04 25.62
CA VAL A 305 -8.29 -27.85 26.55
C VAL A 305 -8.55 -26.67 27.49
N SER A 306 -9.01 -25.53 26.97
CA SER A 306 -9.33 -24.34 27.77
C SER A 306 -10.47 -24.55 28.79
N LEU A 307 -11.36 -25.51 28.50
CA LEU A 307 -12.44 -25.92 29.39
C LEU A 307 -11.99 -26.98 30.41
N GLY A 308 -10.75 -27.48 30.35
CA GLY A 308 -10.25 -28.55 31.21
C GLY A 308 -10.87 -29.91 30.90
N MET A 309 -11.41 -30.10 29.69
CA MET A 309 -12.11 -31.33 29.29
C MET A 309 -11.17 -32.35 28.61
N ALA A 310 -9.99 -31.90 28.16
CA ALA A 310 -8.93 -32.70 27.57
C ALA A 310 -7.55 -32.10 27.91
N ASP A 311 -6.52 -32.95 27.88
CA ASP A 311 -5.13 -32.53 28.08
C ASP A 311 -4.59 -31.80 26.84
N SER A 312 -3.52 -31.02 27.01
CA SER A 312 -2.87 -30.30 25.89
C SER A 312 -2.01 -31.18 25.00
N ASP A 313 -1.71 -32.42 25.42
CA ASP A 313 -0.93 -33.41 24.68
C ASP A 313 -1.89 -34.40 24.01
N TYR A 314 -2.39 -34.03 22.84
CA TYR A 314 -3.36 -34.83 22.07
C TYR A 314 -2.94 -34.91 20.61
N ASP A 315 -3.32 -36.01 19.95
CA ASP A 315 -3.04 -36.23 18.54
C ASP A 315 -4.32 -36.42 17.73
N LEU A 316 -4.51 -35.55 16.72
CA LEU A 316 -5.59 -35.65 15.74
C LEU A 316 -5.08 -36.18 14.38
N SER A 317 -3.81 -36.59 14.30
CA SER A 317 -3.24 -37.22 13.11
C SER A 317 -3.96 -38.54 12.84
N GLY A 318 -4.61 -38.63 11.67
CA GLY A 318 -5.46 -39.77 11.32
C GLY A 318 -6.90 -39.73 11.86
N PHE A 319 -7.34 -38.63 12.49
CA PHE A 319 -8.76 -38.43 12.85
C PHE A 319 -9.62 -38.05 11.64
N ILE A 320 -9.04 -37.45 10.59
CA ILE A 320 -9.78 -37.01 9.40
C ILE A 320 -9.56 -38.01 8.28
N PHE A 321 -10.66 -38.53 7.71
CA PHE A 321 -10.60 -39.34 6.51
C PHE A 321 -10.32 -38.45 5.30
N ASP A 322 -9.30 -38.83 4.55
CA ASP A 322 -9.02 -38.27 3.24
C ASP A 322 -9.53 -39.24 2.16
N PRO A 323 -10.65 -38.92 1.49
CA PRO A 323 -11.22 -39.80 0.46
C PRO A 323 -10.30 -40.01 -0.75
N SER A 324 -9.24 -39.19 -0.89
CA SER A 324 -8.22 -39.33 -1.94
C SER A 324 -7.24 -40.48 -1.73
N GLY A 325 -7.25 -41.14 -0.56
CA GLY A 325 -6.57 -42.41 -0.31
C GLY A 325 -5.11 -42.41 -0.74
N GLY A 326 -4.21 -41.89 0.10
CA GLY A 326 -2.78 -42.19 0.05
C GLY A 326 -2.17 -42.28 -1.36
N MET A 327 -2.33 -41.23 -2.17
CA MET A 327 -1.58 -41.08 -3.42
C MET A 327 -0.47 -40.03 -3.21
N THR A 328 0.70 -40.39 -3.69
CA THR A 328 1.82 -39.49 -4.03
C THR A 328 1.28 -38.19 -4.64
N PRO A 329 1.87 -37.02 -4.38
CA PRO A 329 1.30 -35.73 -4.76
C PRO A 329 1.13 -35.66 -6.27
N LEU A 330 -0.09 -35.87 -6.74
CA LEU A 330 -0.45 -35.71 -8.15
C LEU A 330 -0.71 -34.23 -8.40
N THR A 331 0.02 -33.70 -9.37
CA THR A 331 0.00 -32.32 -9.85
C THR A 331 -1.29 -31.90 -10.55
N GLN A 332 -2.38 -32.69 -10.50
CA GLN A 332 -3.66 -32.43 -11.19
C GLN A 332 -4.90 -32.70 -10.31
N VAL A 333 -5.91 -31.85 -10.47
CA VAL A 333 -7.22 -31.93 -9.81
C VAL A 333 -8.01 -33.14 -10.31
N SER A 334 -8.61 -33.92 -9.41
CA SER A 334 -9.53 -35.00 -9.77
C SER A 334 -10.90 -34.47 -10.20
N LEU A 335 -11.26 -34.70 -11.46
CA LEU A 335 -12.52 -34.25 -12.07
C LEU A 335 -13.51 -35.40 -12.25
N THR A 336 -14.78 -35.14 -11.93
CA THR A 336 -15.90 -36.06 -12.14
C THR A 336 -16.13 -36.33 -13.63
N GLY A 337 -16.90 -37.37 -13.96
CA GLY A 337 -17.27 -37.65 -15.36
C GLY A 337 -18.03 -36.49 -16.01
N LEU A 338 -18.88 -35.81 -15.25
CA LEU A 338 -19.62 -34.62 -15.70
C LEU A 338 -18.69 -33.45 -16.03
N GLU A 339 -17.72 -33.17 -15.16
CA GLU A 339 -16.74 -32.08 -15.34
C GLU A 339 -15.79 -32.37 -16.50
N ARG A 340 -15.33 -33.62 -16.66
CA ARG A 340 -14.50 -34.03 -17.80
C ARG A 340 -15.25 -33.88 -19.13
N ARG A 341 -16.54 -34.23 -19.16
CA ARG A 341 -17.38 -34.02 -20.33
C ARG A 341 -17.61 -32.53 -20.60
N PHE A 342 -17.84 -31.74 -19.55
CA PHE A 342 -17.95 -30.29 -19.67
C PHE A 342 -16.70 -29.67 -20.31
N LEU A 343 -15.49 -30.08 -19.89
CA LEU A 343 -14.24 -29.62 -20.50
C LEU A 343 -14.09 -30.03 -21.97
N ALA A 344 -14.58 -31.22 -22.33
CA ALA A 344 -14.58 -31.67 -23.72
C ALA A 344 -15.55 -30.87 -24.60
N ASP A 345 -16.73 -30.53 -24.05
CA ASP A 345 -17.78 -29.78 -24.74
C ASP A 345 -17.52 -28.26 -24.76
N HIS A 346 -16.71 -27.75 -23.82
CA HIS A 346 -16.33 -26.33 -23.67
C HIS A 346 -14.80 -26.20 -23.65
N PRO A 347 -14.14 -26.36 -24.80
CA PRO A 347 -12.67 -26.41 -24.85
C PRO A 347 -12.00 -25.09 -24.47
N VAL A 348 -12.71 -23.96 -24.53
CA VAL A 348 -12.22 -22.63 -24.16
C VAL A 348 -13.30 -21.91 -23.36
N VAL A 349 -12.92 -21.33 -22.23
CA VAL A 349 -13.77 -20.54 -21.34
C VAL A 349 -13.36 -19.07 -21.43
N THR A 350 -14.31 -18.20 -21.74
CA THR A 350 -14.04 -16.76 -21.90
C THR A 350 -14.11 -16.03 -20.57
N VAL A 351 -13.13 -15.16 -20.29
CA VAL A 351 -12.99 -14.43 -19.02
C VAL A 351 -12.87 -12.94 -19.28
N ALA A 352 -13.73 -12.14 -18.66
CA ALA A 352 -13.58 -10.68 -18.66
C ALA A 352 -12.65 -10.22 -17.53
N PHE A 353 -11.58 -9.53 -17.90
CA PHE A 353 -10.58 -8.94 -17.02
C PHE A 353 -10.57 -7.42 -17.14
N GLU A 354 -10.35 -6.74 -16.01
CA GLU A 354 -10.08 -5.30 -16.06
C GLU A 354 -8.73 -5.00 -16.73
N ASP A 355 -8.70 -3.95 -17.55
CA ASP A 355 -7.50 -3.58 -18.31
C ASP A 355 -6.51 -2.69 -17.54
N ASN A 356 -6.89 -2.18 -16.37
CA ASN A 356 -6.14 -1.14 -15.65
C ASN A 356 -6.10 -1.25 -14.11
N SER A 357 -6.57 -2.35 -13.51
CA SER A 357 -6.53 -2.58 -12.06
C SER A 357 -5.17 -3.15 -11.61
N LYS A 358 -4.16 -2.28 -11.49
CA LYS A 358 -2.84 -2.68 -10.94
C LYS A 358 -2.89 -2.84 -9.41
N PRO A 359 -2.31 -3.91 -8.83
CA PRO A 359 -1.48 -4.95 -9.46
C PRO A 359 -2.24 -6.24 -9.86
N PHE A 360 -3.58 -6.27 -9.78
CA PHE A 360 -4.37 -7.49 -9.97
C PHE A 360 -4.55 -7.88 -11.44
N SER A 361 -4.99 -6.98 -12.29
CA SER A 361 -5.18 -7.21 -13.73
C SER A 361 -4.96 -5.93 -14.52
N PHE A 362 -4.03 -5.97 -15.48
CA PHE A 362 -3.79 -4.85 -16.39
C PHE A 362 -3.16 -5.30 -17.72
N VAL A 363 -3.33 -4.48 -18.77
CA VAL A 363 -2.69 -4.72 -20.08
C VAL A 363 -1.45 -3.83 -20.21
N ALA A 364 -0.31 -4.44 -20.55
CA ALA A 364 0.95 -3.77 -20.85
C ALA A 364 1.43 -4.11 -22.27
N ASP A 365 2.55 -3.54 -22.72
CA ASP A 365 3.11 -3.75 -24.07
C ASP A 365 3.34 -5.23 -24.44
N GLN A 366 3.49 -6.10 -23.42
CA GLN A 366 3.70 -7.55 -23.57
C GLN A 366 2.41 -8.39 -23.40
N GLY A 367 1.24 -7.75 -23.27
CA GLY A 367 -0.06 -8.42 -23.05
C GLY A 367 -0.60 -8.28 -21.63
N HIS A 368 -1.54 -9.16 -21.26
CA HIS A 368 -2.17 -9.21 -19.93
C HIS A 368 -1.17 -9.60 -18.85
N GLN A 369 -1.16 -8.86 -17.75
CA GLN A 369 -0.30 -9.06 -16.61
C GLN A 369 -1.06 -8.79 -15.31
N GLY A 370 -0.50 -9.25 -14.19
CA GLY A 370 -1.04 -9.02 -12.85
C GLY A 370 -1.29 -10.30 -12.07
N PHE A 371 -1.63 -10.15 -10.80
CA PHE A 371 -1.91 -11.26 -9.89
C PHE A 371 -2.99 -12.22 -10.45
N ALA A 372 -4.08 -11.68 -11.00
CA ALA A 372 -5.17 -12.46 -11.57
C ALA A 372 -4.74 -13.24 -12.82
N HIS A 373 -3.91 -12.64 -13.68
CA HIS A 373 -3.36 -13.33 -14.86
C HIS A 373 -2.63 -14.63 -14.46
N ASP A 374 -1.69 -14.51 -13.52
CA ASP A 374 -0.91 -15.67 -13.05
C ASP A 374 -1.76 -16.65 -12.24
N TYR A 375 -2.74 -16.16 -11.47
CA TYR A 375 -3.67 -17.00 -10.72
C TYR A 375 -4.52 -17.88 -11.66
N TYR A 376 -5.06 -17.31 -12.74
CA TYR A 376 -5.76 -18.09 -13.77
C TYR A 376 -4.83 -19.06 -14.51
N GLY A 377 -3.54 -18.71 -14.66
CA GLY A 377 -2.51 -19.63 -15.15
C GLY A 377 -2.35 -20.88 -14.26
N LEU A 378 -2.38 -20.70 -12.93
CA LEU A 378 -2.42 -21.82 -11.99
C LEU A 378 -3.71 -22.62 -12.12
N LEU A 379 -4.88 -21.96 -12.19
CA LEU A 379 -6.16 -22.65 -12.36
C LEU A 379 -6.18 -23.50 -13.63
N ALA A 380 -5.68 -22.97 -14.75
CA ALA A 380 -5.57 -23.70 -16.01
C ALA A 380 -4.68 -24.94 -15.85
N LYS A 381 -3.51 -24.79 -15.21
CA LYS A 381 -2.57 -25.90 -14.96
C LYS A 381 -3.17 -26.99 -14.06
N LYS A 382 -3.92 -26.61 -13.03
CA LYS A 382 -4.50 -27.54 -12.04
C LYS A 382 -5.72 -28.28 -12.59
N THR A 383 -6.54 -27.60 -13.41
CA THR A 383 -7.86 -28.10 -13.85
C THR A 383 -7.90 -28.58 -15.30
N GLY A 384 -6.97 -28.14 -16.15
CA GLY A 384 -7.02 -28.36 -17.59
C GLY A 384 -7.96 -27.40 -18.35
N LEU A 385 -8.56 -26.41 -17.68
CA LEU A 385 -9.30 -25.34 -18.34
C LEU A 385 -8.38 -24.53 -19.27
N GLN A 386 -8.88 -24.14 -20.44
CA GLN A 386 -8.25 -23.13 -21.27
C GLN A 386 -9.06 -21.84 -21.18
N PHE A 387 -8.37 -20.74 -20.89
CA PHE A 387 -9.01 -19.43 -20.78
C PHE A 387 -8.71 -18.58 -22.00
N SER A 388 -9.73 -17.86 -22.48
CA SER A 388 -9.60 -16.77 -23.44
C SER A 388 -9.96 -15.47 -22.74
N SER A 389 -9.08 -14.47 -22.83
CA SER A 389 -9.23 -13.22 -22.07
C SER A 389 -9.84 -12.12 -22.92
N GLU A 390 -10.83 -11.43 -22.36
CA GLU A 390 -11.47 -10.22 -22.86
C GLU A 390 -11.17 -9.06 -21.91
N PHE A 391 -10.76 -7.90 -22.44
CA PHE A 391 -10.32 -6.76 -21.62
C PHE A 391 -11.25 -5.55 -21.76
N GLY A 392 -11.40 -4.77 -20.69
CA GLY A 392 -12.12 -3.49 -20.69
C GLY A 392 -12.31 -2.94 -19.28
N SER A 393 -13.08 -1.85 -19.14
CA SER A 393 -13.44 -1.30 -17.83
C SER A 393 -14.40 -2.21 -17.05
N TRP A 394 -14.42 -2.07 -15.71
CA TRP A 394 -15.35 -2.80 -14.84
C TRP A 394 -16.80 -2.83 -15.37
N THR A 395 -17.39 -1.66 -15.68
CA THR A 395 -18.77 -1.61 -16.19
C THR A 395 -18.92 -2.34 -17.53
N ALA A 396 -18.00 -2.13 -18.48
CA ALA A 396 -18.08 -2.78 -19.79
C ALA A 396 -17.96 -4.32 -19.67
N ASN A 397 -17.14 -4.80 -18.73
CA ASN A 397 -17.00 -6.22 -18.43
C ASN A 397 -18.25 -6.79 -17.78
N LEU A 398 -18.82 -6.08 -16.81
CA LEU A 398 -20.07 -6.49 -16.14
C LEU A 398 -21.24 -6.57 -17.13
N ASP A 399 -21.36 -5.62 -18.06
CA ASP A 399 -22.38 -5.63 -19.10
C ASP A 399 -22.19 -6.81 -20.07
N ARG A 400 -20.95 -7.10 -20.50
CA ARG A 400 -20.62 -8.28 -21.31
C ARG A 400 -20.98 -9.58 -20.60
N PHE A 401 -20.65 -9.69 -19.32
CA PHE A 401 -20.93 -10.85 -18.50
C PHE A 401 -22.44 -11.08 -18.31
N LYS A 402 -23.20 -10.02 -17.96
CA LYS A 402 -24.68 -10.07 -17.87
C LYS A 402 -25.34 -10.42 -19.20
N ALA A 403 -24.80 -9.95 -20.31
CA ALA A 403 -25.28 -10.28 -21.65
C ALA A 403 -24.89 -11.69 -22.11
N GLY A 404 -24.14 -12.45 -21.32
CA GLY A 404 -23.69 -13.80 -21.65
C GLY A 404 -22.63 -13.88 -22.74
N LYS A 405 -21.92 -12.77 -23.02
CA LYS A 405 -20.84 -12.70 -24.01
C LYS A 405 -19.51 -13.27 -23.51
N VAL A 406 -19.35 -13.39 -22.19
CA VAL A 406 -18.23 -14.05 -21.53
C VAL A 406 -18.75 -15.05 -20.49
N ASP A 407 -17.98 -16.09 -20.20
CA ASP A 407 -18.35 -17.15 -19.26
C ASP A 407 -18.02 -16.81 -17.80
N LEU A 408 -16.91 -16.09 -17.62
CA LEU A 408 -16.37 -15.67 -16.32
C LEU A 408 -16.15 -14.16 -16.27
N ILE A 409 -16.24 -13.59 -15.07
CA ILE A 409 -15.78 -12.24 -14.76
C ILE A 409 -14.83 -12.28 -13.57
N ASP A 410 -13.66 -11.67 -13.71
CA ASP A 410 -12.65 -11.60 -12.66
C ASP A 410 -12.92 -10.46 -11.68
N GLY A 411 -12.40 -10.56 -10.45
CA GLY A 411 -12.42 -9.49 -9.46
C GLY A 411 -13.80 -9.14 -8.88
N ILE A 412 -14.84 -9.93 -9.14
CA ILE A 412 -16.19 -9.60 -8.70
C ILE A 412 -16.36 -9.85 -7.19
N SER A 413 -16.73 -8.81 -6.45
CA SER A 413 -17.07 -8.96 -5.03
C SER A 413 -18.46 -9.48 -4.78
N PHE A 414 -18.59 -10.20 -3.66
CA PHE A 414 -19.85 -10.78 -3.25
C PHE A 414 -20.87 -9.70 -2.93
N ASP A 415 -22.02 -9.84 -3.56
CA ASP A 415 -23.18 -9.04 -3.25
C ASP A 415 -24.46 -9.84 -3.49
N ARG A 416 -25.45 -9.65 -2.62
CA ARG A 416 -26.70 -10.44 -2.67
C ARG A 416 -27.47 -10.20 -3.96
N ASP A 417 -27.50 -8.97 -4.47
CA ASP A 417 -28.25 -8.66 -5.69
C ASP A 417 -27.61 -9.25 -6.94
N ARG A 418 -26.29 -9.42 -6.88
CA ARG A 418 -25.52 -10.01 -7.98
C ARG A 418 -25.75 -11.52 -8.12
N GLN A 419 -26.25 -12.20 -7.08
CA GLN A 419 -26.55 -13.65 -7.13
C GLN A 419 -27.59 -14.01 -8.18
N SER A 420 -28.42 -13.06 -8.60
CA SER A 420 -29.40 -13.24 -9.67
C SER A 420 -28.77 -13.55 -11.04
N PHE A 421 -27.52 -13.15 -11.28
CA PHE A 421 -26.84 -13.31 -12.57
C PHE A 421 -25.43 -13.92 -12.48
N THR A 422 -24.85 -14.07 -11.29
CA THR A 422 -23.56 -14.75 -11.10
C THR A 422 -23.59 -15.76 -9.96
N LEU A 423 -22.88 -16.86 -10.15
CA LEU A 423 -22.39 -17.72 -9.08
C LEU A 423 -21.00 -17.23 -8.67
N PHE A 424 -20.68 -17.39 -7.39
CA PHE A 424 -19.43 -16.88 -6.82
C PHE A 424 -18.49 -18.00 -6.43
N SER A 425 -17.22 -17.89 -6.80
CA SER A 425 -16.16 -18.66 -6.17
C SER A 425 -15.92 -18.19 -4.72
N PRO A 426 -15.17 -18.94 -3.90
CA PRO A 426 -14.48 -18.39 -2.73
C PRO A 426 -13.59 -17.21 -3.14
N PRO A 427 -13.30 -16.26 -2.23
CA PRO A 427 -12.40 -15.16 -2.57
C PRO A 427 -10.97 -15.68 -2.70
N TYR A 428 -10.27 -15.27 -3.76
CA TYR A 428 -8.84 -15.55 -3.91
C TYR A 428 -7.98 -14.44 -3.29
N TYR A 429 -8.54 -13.26 -3.03
CA TYR A 429 -7.88 -12.17 -2.33
C TYR A 429 -8.88 -11.23 -1.64
N THR A 430 -8.46 -10.50 -0.60
CA THR A 430 -9.29 -9.49 0.08
C THR A 430 -8.53 -8.18 0.28
N ILE A 431 -9.17 -7.04 0.00
CA ILE A 431 -8.56 -5.70 0.03
C ILE A 431 -9.36 -4.78 0.97
N PRO A 432 -8.73 -4.00 1.86
CA PRO A 432 -9.45 -3.00 2.66
C PRO A 432 -10.10 -1.91 1.81
N LEU A 433 -11.34 -1.53 2.17
CA LEU A 433 -11.96 -0.31 1.64
C LEU A 433 -11.32 0.91 2.30
N THR A 434 -10.93 1.90 1.48
CA THR A 434 -10.19 3.08 1.91
C THR A 434 -10.89 4.35 1.44
N LEU A 435 -10.88 5.36 2.30
CA LEU A 435 -11.31 6.69 1.94
C LEU A 435 -10.12 7.48 1.37
N PHE A 436 -10.34 8.18 0.26
CA PHE A 436 -9.40 9.15 -0.30
C PHE A 436 -10.01 10.55 -0.27
N THR A 437 -9.19 11.55 0.07
CA THR A 437 -9.61 12.95 0.16
C THR A 437 -8.53 13.87 -0.42
N ARG A 438 -8.87 15.14 -0.65
CA ARG A 438 -7.84 16.15 -0.95
C ARG A 438 -7.05 16.50 0.32
N ASN A 439 -5.80 16.94 0.16
CA ASN A 439 -4.85 17.17 1.25
C ASN A 439 -5.37 18.15 2.32
N GLU A 440 -6.23 19.10 1.94
CA GLU A 440 -6.84 20.07 2.85
C GLU A 440 -7.93 19.49 3.78
N PHE A 441 -8.41 18.26 3.56
CA PHE A 441 -9.37 17.58 4.44
C PHE A 441 -8.65 16.63 5.39
N GLY A 442 -9.07 16.58 6.67
CA GLY A 442 -8.52 15.71 7.72
C GLY A 442 -8.68 14.20 7.47
N PHE A 443 -8.21 13.38 8.43
CA PHE A 443 -8.46 11.94 8.42
C PHE A 443 -9.91 11.62 8.81
N TYR A 444 -10.45 10.53 8.27
CA TYR A 444 -11.79 10.06 8.59
C TYR A 444 -11.68 8.66 9.17
N PHE A 445 -12.26 8.47 10.34
CA PHE A 445 -12.17 7.22 11.11
C PHE A 445 -13.50 6.46 11.11
N ASN A 446 -14.61 7.11 10.73
CA ASN A 446 -15.93 6.50 10.68
C ASN A 446 -16.81 7.13 9.60
N ILE A 447 -17.88 6.40 9.23
CA ILE A 447 -18.80 6.79 8.16
C ILE A 447 -19.60 8.07 8.47
N SER A 448 -19.90 8.32 9.75
CA SER A 448 -20.66 9.51 10.17
C SER A 448 -19.95 10.83 9.89
N GLN A 449 -18.62 10.83 9.79
CA GLN A 449 -17.86 12.03 9.42
C GLN A 449 -18.06 12.43 7.94
N LEU A 450 -18.64 11.55 7.11
CA LEU A 450 -19.00 11.85 5.72
C LEU A 450 -20.38 12.48 5.55
N PHE A 451 -21.14 12.67 6.62
CA PHE A 451 -22.47 13.26 6.54
C PHE A 451 -22.42 14.70 5.98
N GLY A 452 -23.30 14.97 5.03
CA GLY A 452 -23.35 16.22 4.26
C GLY A 452 -22.29 16.36 3.16
N ARG A 453 -21.35 15.41 3.04
CA ARG A 453 -20.26 15.46 2.03
C ARG A 453 -20.67 14.80 0.73
N ARG A 454 -20.08 15.25 -0.38
CA ARG A 454 -20.19 14.60 -1.69
C ARG A 454 -19.21 13.43 -1.73
N VAL A 455 -19.71 12.20 -1.65
CA VAL A 455 -18.88 10.99 -1.65
C VAL A 455 -18.93 10.34 -3.02
N GLY A 456 -17.79 10.34 -3.70
CA GLY A 456 -17.61 9.68 -4.98
C GLY A 456 -17.51 8.16 -4.84
N ILE A 457 -18.22 7.45 -5.71
CA ILE A 457 -18.07 6.01 -5.92
C ILE A 457 -18.07 5.67 -7.41
N VAL A 458 -17.55 4.51 -7.78
CA VAL A 458 -17.79 3.94 -9.12
C VAL A 458 -19.27 3.53 -9.21
N ARG A 459 -19.93 3.83 -10.34
CA ARG A 459 -21.38 3.67 -10.53
C ARG A 459 -21.93 2.28 -10.16
N ASP A 460 -21.16 1.24 -10.46
CA ASP A 460 -21.57 -0.16 -10.36
C ASP A 460 -20.86 -0.91 -9.21
N VAL A 461 -20.40 -0.17 -8.19
CA VAL A 461 -19.67 -0.74 -7.05
C VAL A 461 -20.57 -1.58 -6.13
N TYR A 462 -20.01 -2.63 -5.54
CA TYR A 462 -20.77 -3.63 -4.77
C TYR A 462 -21.31 -3.11 -3.42
N PHE A 463 -20.74 -2.05 -2.86
CA PHE A 463 -21.16 -1.49 -1.58
C PHE A 463 -22.11 -0.28 -1.72
N LYS A 464 -22.61 0.00 -2.93
CA LYS A 464 -23.50 1.13 -3.20
C LYS A 464 -24.76 1.11 -2.32
N GLU A 465 -25.37 -0.07 -2.13
CA GLU A 465 -26.54 -0.20 -1.27
C GLU A 465 -26.22 -0.01 0.22
N ALA A 466 -25.05 -0.47 0.67
CA ALA A 466 -24.59 -0.23 2.03
C ALA A 466 -24.42 1.27 2.31
N LEU A 467 -24.01 2.06 1.31
CA LEU A 467 -23.99 3.53 1.40
C LEU A 467 -25.38 4.16 1.35
N ALA A 468 -26.36 3.53 0.69
CA ALA A 468 -27.74 4.01 0.67
C ALA A 468 -28.41 3.95 2.05
N GLY A 469 -27.88 3.17 2.99
CA GLY A 469 -28.28 3.17 4.40
C GLY A 469 -27.93 4.46 5.17
N TYR A 470 -27.15 5.37 4.56
CA TYR A 470 -26.74 6.65 5.13
C TYR A 470 -27.26 7.82 4.26
N PRO A 471 -28.55 8.17 4.35
CA PRO A 471 -29.17 9.19 3.49
C PRO A 471 -28.55 10.60 3.62
N GLU A 472 -27.79 10.85 4.68
CA GLU A 472 -27.05 12.08 4.94
C GLU A 472 -25.82 12.23 4.04
N ILE A 473 -25.39 11.16 3.35
CA ILE A 473 -24.24 11.19 2.42
C ILE A 473 -24.71 11.49 1.00
N ASN A 474 -24.14 12.51 0.37
CA ASN A 474 -24.44 12.85 -1.03
C ASN A 474 -23.61 11.98 -1.97
N ILE A 475 -24.16 10.84 -2.40
CA ILE A 475 -23.45 9.88 -3.27
C ILE A 475 -23.35 10.43 -4.70
N VAL A 476 -22.12 10.49 -5.24
CA VAL A 476 -21.84 10.86 -6.63
C VAL A 476 -21.24 9.65 -7.36
N ALA A 477 -22.02 9.06 -8.26
CA ALA A 477 -21.60 7.90 -9.05
C ALA A 477 -20.86 8.35 -10.34
N LEU A 478 -19.61 7.91 -10.52
CA LEU A 478 -18.79 8.19 -11.70
C LEU A 478 -18.48 6.92 -12.50
N ALA A 479 -18.07 7.10 -13.76
CA ALA A 479 -17.97 6.01 -14.74
C ALA A 479 -16.86 5.00 -14.41
N ASP A 480 -15.72 5.47 -13.92
CA ASP A 480 -14.55 4.66 -13.62
C ASP A 480 -13.67 5.31 -12.54
N THR A 481 -12.66 4.57 -12.10
CA THR A 481 -11.69 5.01 -11.07
C THR A 481 -10.90 6.25 -11.48
N GLN A 482 -10.60 6.43 -12.77
CA GLN A 482 -9.84 7.58 -13.24
C GLN A 482 -10.66 8.86 -13.12
N ALA A 483 -11.90 8.84 -13.63
CA ALA A 483 -12.87 9.93 -13.49
C ALA A 483 -13.16 10.24 -12.01
N LEU A 484 -13.21 9.20 -11.17
CA LEU A 484 -13.44 9.31 -9.73
C LEU A 484 -12.32 10.06 -9.01
N MET A 485 -11.06 9.67 -9.22
CA MET A 485 -9.90 10.29 -8.58
C MET A 485 -9.59 11.68 -9.14
N GLN A 486 -9.83 11.89 -10.44
CA GLN A 486 -9.70 13.22 -11.05
C GLN A 486 -10.80 14.17 -10.53
N GLY A 487 -12.05 13.71 -10.44
CA GLY A 487 -13.14 14.46 -9.83
C GLY A 487 -12.87 14.79 -8.35
N LEU A 488 -12.19 13.91 -7.61
CA LEU A 488 -11.73 14.24 -6.26
C LEU A 488 -10.68 15.34 -6.25
N SER A 489 -9.67 15.26 -7.13
CA SER A 489 -8.62 16.28 -7.25
C SER A 489 -9.17 17.66 -7.65
N GLU A 490 -10.18 17.69 -8.52
CA GLU A 490 -10.78 18.90 -9.09
C GLU A 490 -11.89 19.52 -8.22
N GLY A 491 -12.31 18.86 -7.14
CA GLY A 491 -13.37 19.40 -6.25
C GLY A 491 -14.80 18.99 -6.60
N LEU A 492 -15.00 18.06 -7.54
CA LEU A 492 -16.32 17.54 -7.92
C LEU A 492 -16.94 16.70 -6.79
N VAL A 493 -16.12 15.94 -6.06
CA VAL A 493 -16.48 15.20 -4.85
C VAL A 493 -15.53 15.57 -3.72
N ASP A 494 -15.97 15.41 -2.47
CA ASP A 494 -15.19 15.77 -1.27
C ASP A 494 -14.39 14.60 -0.72
N ALA A 495 -14.89 13.38 -0.92
CA ALA A 495 -14.21 12.14 -0.57
C ALA A 495 -14.54 11.04 -1.59
N VAL A 496 -13.68 10.03 -1.70
CA VAL A 496 -13.86 8.86 -2.56
C VAL A 496 -13.71 7.60 -1.72
N ILE A 497 -14.63 6.64 -1.88
CA ILE A 497 -14.49 5.31 -1.29
C ILE A 497 -14.12 4.35 -2.42
N ILE A 498 -12.92 3.77 -2.32
CA ILE A 498 -12.40 2.76 -3.25
C ILE A 498 -11.42 1.85 -2.50
N ASN A 499 -11.05 0.70 -3.06
CA ASN A 499 -9.99 -0.10 -2.49
C ASN A 499 -8.64 0.64 -2.52
N LEU A 500 -7.79 0.30 -1.54
CA LEU A 500 -6.50 0.97 -1.34
C LEU A 500 -5.58 0.91 -2.57
N GLY A 501 -5.54 -0.25 -3.24
CA GLY A 501 -4.63 -0.51 -4.36
C GLY A 501 -4.93 0.38 -5.56
N ASP A 502 -6.19 0.38 -6.01
CA ASP A 502 -6.64 1.15 -7.17
C ASP A 502 -6.53 2.66 -6.92
N GLY A 503 -6.85 3.12 -5.71
CA GLY A 503 -6.70 4.53 -5.33
C GLY A 503 -5.24 5.00 -5.38
N LEU A 504 -4.31 4.27 -4.75
CA LEU A 504 -2.88 4.62 -4.75
C LEU A 504 -2.24 4.51 -6.16
N SER A 505 -2.61 3.48 -6.91
CA SER A 505 -2.15 3.28 -8.29
C SER A 505 -2.58 4.44 -9.18
N THR A 506 -3.85 4.87 -9.07
CA THR A 506 -4.41 5.96 -9.88
C THR A 506 -3.80 7.31 -9.53
N ILE A 507 -3.55 7.60 -8.24
CA ILE A 507 -2.81 8.80 -7.80
C ILE A 507 -1.45 8.88 -8.49
N ARG A 508 -0.69 7.78 -8.50
CA ARG A 508 0.64 7.73 -9.15
C ARG A 508 0.52 7.89 -10.67
N LYS A 509 -0.43 7.21 -11.30
CA LYS A 509 -0.64 7.23 -12.75
C LYS A 509 -1.00 8.63 -13.26
N LEU A 510 -1.90 9.32 -12.56
CA LEU A 510 -2.36 10.66 -12.90
C LEU A 510 -1.47 11.77 -12.32
N ASN A 511 -0.44 11.41 -11.55
CA ASN A 511 0.46 12.33 -10.86
C ASN A 511 -0.29 13.35 -9.98
N LEU A 512 -1.33 12.90 -9.27
CA LEU A 512 -2.14 13.76 -8.40
C LEU A 512 -1.37 14.04 -7.11
N THR A 513 -0.93 15.29 -6.92
CA THR A 513 -0.16 15.71 -5.74
C THR A 513 -1.04 16.22 -4.59
N ASN A 514 -2.32 16.51 -4.88
CA ASN A 514 -3.26 17.10 -3.94
C ASN A 514 -4.25 16.10 -3.33
N VAL A 515 -4.09 14.79 -3.57
CA VAL A 515 -4.99 13.73 -3.09
C VAL A 515 -4.21 12.73 -2.22
N ARG A 516 -4.82 12.28 -1.12
CA ARG A 516 -4.23 11.31 -0.17
C ARG A 516 -5.22 10.24 0.29
N SER A 517 -4.68 9.15 0.83
CA SER A 517 -5.47 8.19 1.62
C SER A 517 -5.77 8.80 2.99
N ALA A 518 -7.04 8.77 3.39
CA ALA A 518 -7.58 9.36 4.60
C ALA A 518 -7.97 8.32 5.68
N GLY A 519 -7.71 7.03 5.43
CA GLY A 519 -7.97 5.93 6.36
C GLY A 519 -8.83 4.82 5.79
N ALA A 520 -8.77 3.64 6.41
CA ALA A 520 -9.68 2.53 6.10
C ALA A 520 -11.09 2.88 6.63
N ILE A 521 -12.13 2.50 5.89
CA ILE A 521 -13.51 2.77 6.28
C ILE A 521 -14.31 1.47 6.35
N ALA A 522 -15.10 1.32 7.41
CA ALA A 522 -16.03 0.22 7.59
C ALA A 522 -17.44 0.67 7.23
N LEU A 523 -18.08 -0.05 6.29
CA LEU A 523 -19.51 0.06 6.01
C LEU A 523 -20.22 -1.13 6.65
N GLU A 524 -21.50 -0.97 6.98
CA GLU A 524 -22.30 -2.04 7.58
C GLU A 524 -22.28 -3.29 6.70
N GLY A 525 -21.71 -4.38 7.23
CA GLY A 525 -21.54 -5.64 6.50
C GLY A 525 -20.51 -5.64 5.36
N LYS A 526 -19.81 -4.53 5.10
CA LYS A 526 -18.81 -4.39 4.02
C LYS A 526 -17.58 -3.62 4.53
N THR A 527 -16.54 -4.35 4.96
CA THR A 527 -15.26 -3.74 5.45
C THR A 527 -14.09 -3.98 4.49
N LYS A 528 -14.24 -4.93 3.57
CA LYS A 528 -13.22 -5.36 2.63
C LYS A 528 -13.88 -5.72 1.30
N GLU A 529 -13.16 -5.45 0.23
CA GLU A 529 -13.44 -5.98 -1.10
C GLU A 529 -12.91 -7.41 -1.18
N ASP A 530 -13.77 -8.35 -1.54
CA ASP A 530 -13.42 -9.77 -1.64
C ASP A 530 -13.37 -10.19 -3.12
N LEU A 531 -12.17 -10.25 -3.68
CA LEU A 531 -12.00 -10.57 -5.10
C LEU A 531 -12.34 -12.05 -5.34
N ARG A 532 -13.37 -12.29 -6.16
CA ARG A 532 -13.84 -13.63 -6.55
C ARG A 532 -13.92 -13.76 -8.06
N ILE A 533 -14.06 -15.00 -8.51
CA ILE A 533 -14.41 -15.34 -9.88
C ILE A 533 -15.93 -15.47 -9.95
N GLY A 534 -16.55 -14.67 -10.81
CA GLY A 534 -17.96 -14.76 -11.14
C GLY A 534 -18.16 -15.73 -12.29
N VAL A 535 -19.03 -16.72 -12.10
CA VAL A 535 -19.40 -17.71 -13.12
C VAL A 535 -20.85 -17.48 -13.50
N ARG A 536 -21.21 -17.52 -14.79
CA ARG A 536 -22.61 -17.38 -15.20
C ARG A 536 -23.49 -18.44 -14.52
N VAL A 537 -24.70 -18.04 -14.11
CA VAL A 537 -25.66 -18.88 -13.38
C VAL A 537 -26.06 -20.17 -14.11
N ASN A 538 -25.97 -20.19 -15.44
CA ASN A 538 -26.25 -21.36 -16.26
C ASN A 538 -25.04 -22.30 -16.46
N LEU A 539 -23.89 -22.01 -15.86
CA LEU A 539 -22.68 -22.84 -15.92
C LEU A 539 -22.23 -23.34 -14.52
N PRO A 540 -23.09 -24.00 -13.74
CA PRO A 540 -22.73 -24.45 -12.39
C PRO A 540 -21.60 -25.49 -12.38
N VAL A 541 -21.47 -26.29 -13.45
CA VAL A 541 -20.36 -27.27 -13.60
C VAL A 541 -19.01 -26.55 -13.76
N LEU A 542 -18.99 -25.40 -14.44
CA LEU A 542 -17.76 -24.60 -14.55
C LEU A 542 -17.33 -24.08 -13.17
N LEU A 543 -18.28 -23.65 -12.33
CA LEU A 543 -17.98 -23.21 -10.97
C LEU A 543 -17.36 -24.35 -10.13
N THR A 544 -17.82 -25.59 -10.26
CA THR A 544 -17.22 -26.70 -9.50
C THR A 544 -15.79 -26.97 -9.93
N ILE A 545 -15.49 -26.88 -11.23
CA ILE A 545 -14.13 -27.01 -11.76
C ILE A 545 -13.24 -25.87 -11.24
N VAL A 546 -13.71 -24.62 -11.32
CA VAL A 546 -12.99 -23.44 -10.80
C VAL A 546 -12.70 -23.59 -9.32
N LYS A 547 -13.69 -23.96 -8.49
CA LYS A 547 -13.52 -24.19 -7.05
C LYS A 547 -12.47 -25.25 -6.74
N LYS A 548 -12.50 -26.39 -7.45
CA LYS A 548 -11.49 -27.45 -7.26
C LYS A 548 -10.10 -27.01 -7.69
N GLY A 549 -10.01 -26.22 -8.77
CA GLY A 549 -8.78 -25.56 -9.19
C GLY A 549 -8.20 -24.67 -8.11
N MET A 550 -9.03 -23.80 -7.54
CA MET A 550 -8.65 -22.87 -6.46
C MET A 550 -8.20 -23.63 -5.21
N ALA A 551 -8.92 -24.69 -4.82
CA ALA A 551 -8.55 -25.52 -3.68
C ALA A 551 -7.22 -26.28 -3.86
N ALA A 552 -6.82 -26.55 -5.11
CA ALA A 552 -5.56 -27.20 -5.45
C ALA A 552 -4.38 -26.23 -5.60
N VAL A 553 -4.61 -24.91 -5.50
CA VAL A 553 -3.54 -23.92 -5.38
C VAL A 553 -2.98 -23.99 -3.96
N THR A 554 -1.71 -24.36 -3.85
CA THR A 554 -1.05 -24.51 -2.54
C THR A 554 -0.76 -23.16 -1.88
N ALA A 555 -0.60 -23.15 -0.56
CA ALA A 555 -0.22 -21.95 0.18
C ALA A 555 1.12 -21.35 -0.31
N SER A 556 2.07 -22.21 -0.73
CA SER A 556 3.36 -21.79 -1.29
C SER A 556 3.22 -21.14 -2.67
N GLU A 557 2.40 -21.71 -3.56
CA GLU A 557 2.08 -21.11 -4.87
C GLU A 557 1.38 -19.76 -4.70
N LEU A 558 0.41 -19.68 -3.78
CA LEU A 558 -0.30 -18.44 -3.47
C LEU A 558 0.64 -17.39 -2.85
N ALA A 559 1.52 -17.78 -1.92
CA ALA A 559 2.53 -16.90 -1.35
C ALA A 559 3.49 -16.36 -2.42
N SER A 560 3.94 -17.22 -3.34
CA SER A 560 4.81 -16.82 -4.46
C SER A 560 4.13 -15.80 -5.38
N LEU A 561 2.83 -15.95 -5.66
CA LEU A 561 2.06 -14.96 -6.42
C LEU A 561 1.88 -13.64 -5.66
N ARG A 562 1.67 -13.70 -4.34
CA ARG A 562 1.58 -12.51 -3.49
C ARG A 562 2.92 -11.77 -3.47
N ASP A 563 4.03 -12.46 -3.25
CA ASP A 563 5.37 -11.85 -3.22
C ASP A 563 5.75 -11.23 -4.58
N LYS A 564 5.31 -11.85 -5.67
CA LYS A 564 5.54 -11.34 -7.04
C LYS A 564 4.76 -10.06 -7.34
N TRP A 565 3.50 -9.96 -6.93
CA TRP A 565 2.58 -8.91 -7.40
C TRP A 565 2.12 -7.92 -6.34
N LEU A 566 2.16 -8.27 -5.06
CA LEU A 566 1.52 -7.53 -3.98
C LEU A 566 2.57 -7.10 -2.93
N LEU A 567 2.46 -5.85 -2.45
CA LEU A 567 3.18 -5.44 -1.25
C LEU A 567 2.64 -6.23 -0.04
N PRO A 568 3.47 -6.66 0.93
CA PRO A 568 2.99 -7.39 2.09
C PRO A 568 1.97 -6.54 2.86
N ALA A 569 0.78 -7.11 3.09
CA ALA A 569 -0.29 -6.44 3.82
C ALA A 569 0.10 -6.27 5.29
N PRO A 570 -0.16 -5.11 5.92
CA PRO A 570 -0.01 -4.96 7.37
C PRO A 570 -0.94 -5.96 8.07
N GLY A 571 -0.39 -6.79 8.96
CA GLY A 571 -1.18 -7.60 9.89
C GLY A 571 -1.56 -9.03 9.48
N SER A 572 -1.02 -9.62 8.40
CA SER A 572 -1.39 -10.99 7.99
C SER A 572 -0.31 -12.08 8.16
N THR A 573 0.46 -12.05 9.24
CA THR A 573 1.22 -13.23 9.75
C THR A 573 1.27 -13.17 11.27
N GLY A 574 0.29 -13.78 11.93
CA GLY A 574 0.31 -13.92 13.39
C GLY A 574 1.35 -14.96 13.82
N LEU A 575 2.58 -14.53 14.10
CA LEU A 575 3.36 -15.19 15.14
C LEU A 575 2.63 -14.92 16.46
N ARG A 576 2.07 -15.97 17.08
CA ARG A 576 1.37 -15.86 18.37
C ARG A 576 2.39 -15.58 19.48
N ILE A 577 2.18 -14.51 20.24
CA ILE A 577 2.96 -14.22 21.43
C ILE A 577 2.49 -15.13 22.57
N HIS A 578 3.41 -15.87 23.18
CA HIS A 578 3.11 -16.70 24.35
C HIS A 578 3.16 -15.86 25.63
N LEU A 579 2.02 -15.72 26.31
CA LEU A 579 1.87 -14.95 27.55
C LEU A 579 1.91 -15.85 28.78
N THR A 580 2.69 -15.45 29.78
CA THR A 580 2.68 -16.04 31.12
C THR A 580 1.44 -15.58 31.89
N ASP A 581 1.07 -16.28 32.96
CA ASP A 581 -0.12 -15.89 33.74
C ASP A 581 0.05 -14.53 34.43
N SER A 582 1.27 -14.21 34.87
CA SER A 582 1.62 -12.87 35.40
C SER A 582 1.43 -11.75 34.36
N GLU A 583 1.76 -12.00 33.09
CA GLU A 583 1.56 -11.04 32.00
C GLU A 583 0.08 -10.88 31.63
N LYS A 584 -0.71 -11.97 31.67
CA LYS A 584 -2.16 -11.90 31.45
C LYS A 584 -2.84 -11.08 32.54
N ASP A 585 -2.49 -11.32 33.80
CA ASP A 585 -3.02 -10.57 34.94
C ASP A 585 -2.62 -9.10 34.88
N PHE A 586 -1.41 -8.79 34.39
CA PHE A 586 -0.98 -7.42 34.15
C PHE A 586 -1.89 -6.73 33.11
N LEU A 587 -2.15 -7.38 31.96
CA LEU A 587 -2.99 -6.85 30.87
C LEU A 587 -4.46 -6.64 31.28
N VAL A 588 -5.00 -7.49 32.16
CA VAL A 588 -6.35 -7.32 32.70
C VAL A 588 -6.48 -6.02 33.49
N ASN A 589 -5.43 -5.65 34.24
CA ASN A 589 -5.45 -4.50 35.13
C ASN A 589 -4.91 -3.20 34.49
N HIS A 590 -4.21 -3.29 33.36
CA HIS A 590 -3.53 -2.16 32.72
C HIS A 590 -3.77 -2.13 31.20
N GLN A 591 -5.01 -1.81 30.81
CA GLN A 591 -5.40 -1.72 29.39
C GLN A 591 -4.94 -0.42 28.71
N VAL A 592 -4.65 0.63 29.48
CA VAL A 592 -4.21 1.93 28.95
C VAL A 592 -2.80 2.20 29.48
N ILE A 593 -1.87 2.46 28.56
CA ILE A 593 -0.46 2.76 28.85
C ILE A 593 -0.16 4.18 28.40
N ARG A 594 0.32 5.03 29.32
CA ARG A 594 0.68 6.42 29.02
C ARG A 594 2.08 6.49 28.44
N VAL A 595 2.21 7.11 27.29
CA VAL A 595 3.44 7.17 26.51
C VAL A 595 3.88 8.62 26.37
N GLY A 596 5.15 8.92 26.62
CA GLY A 596 5.70 10.24 26.36
C GLY A 596 5.75 10.53 24.85
N ASN A 597 5.37 11.73 24.44
CA ASN A 597 5.43 12.16 23.04
C ASN A 597 6.22 13.46 22.94
N GLU A 598 7.36 13.40 22.25
CA GLU A 598 8.20 14.56 21.95
C GLU A 598 7.52 15.49 20.92
N GLU A 599 7.73 16.79 21.04
CA GLU A 599 7.11 17.78 20.15
C GLU A 599 7.81 17.84 18.80
N ASN A 600 9.15 17.86 18.78
CA ASN A 600 9.94 18.31 17.64
C ASN A 600 11.14 17.43 17.29
N TRP A 601 10.99 16.09 17.30
CA TRP A 601 12.09 15.17 16.97
C TRP A 601 11.82 14.23 15.78
N PRO A 602 11.59 14.78 14.58
CA PRO A 602 11.39 13.98 13.39
C PRO A 602 12.68 13.30 12.90
N PRO A 603 12.58 12.15 12.23
CA PRO A 603 11.33 11.46 11.88
C PRO A 603 10.88 10.45 12.95
N PHE A 604 11.39 10.50 14.19
CA PHE A 604 11.20 9.46 15.19
C PHE A 604 10.00 9.68 16.10
N ASP A 605 9.89 10.88 16.67
CA ASP A 605 8.84 11.25 17.61
C ASP A 605 8.57 12.75 17.50
N LEU A 606 7.37 13.10 17.07
CA LEU A 606 6.94 14.48 16.89
C LEU A 606 5.44 14.59 17.14
N ASN A 607 5.00 15.78 17.50
CA ASN A 607 3.60 16.10 17.65
C ASN A 607 3.18 17.06 16.53
N VAL A 608 2.15 16.69 15.78
CA VAL A 608 1.56 17.55 14.74
C VAL A 608 0.09 17.73 15.05
N ASP A 609 -0.28 18.93 15.49
CA ASP A 609 -1.66 19.33 15.81
C ASP A 609 -2.34 18.46 16.89
N GLY A 610 -1.59 18.03 17.91
CA GLY A 610 -2.07 17.19 19.00
C GLY A 610 -2.04 15.69 18.71
N GLU A 611 -1.50 15.28 17.56
CA GLU A 611 -1.32 13.87 17.21
C GLU A 611 0.16 13.47 17.24
N ALA A 612 0.46 12.45 18.05
CA ALA A 612 1.75 11.77 18.04
C ALA A 612 2.01 11.08 16.69
N ARG A 613 3.14 11.41 16.07
CA ARG A 613 3.58 10.89 14.78
C ARG A 613 5.08 10.59 14.82
N GLY A 614 5.53 9.68 13.98
CA GLY A 614 6.94 9.35 13.85
C GLY A 614 7.17 7.85 13.72
N PHE A 615 8.40 7.49 13.36
CA PHE A 615 8.84 6.12 13.22
C PHE A 615 8.69 5.33 14.52
N GLY A 616 9.13 5.90 15.66
CA GLY A 616 9.00 5.27 16.96
C GLY A 616 7.55 5.16 17.41
N VAL A 617 6.73 6.18 17.11
CA VAL A 617 5.29 6.18 17.40
C VAL A 617 4.56 5.06 16.63
N ASP A 618 4.81 4.93 15.33
CA ASP A 618 4.16 3.90 14.50
C ASP A 618 4.63 2.49 14.87
N LEU A 619 5.91 2.31 15.19
CA LEU A 619 6.43 1.05 15.71
C LEU A 619 5.76 0.69 17.04
N LEU A 620 5.64 1.65 17.96
CA LEU A 620 5.03 1.40 19.27
C LEU A 620 3.55 1.06 19.15
N LYS A 621 2.80 1.70 18.23
CA LYS A 621 1.41 1.33 17.91
C LYS A 621 1.33 -0.11 17.39
N LEU A 622 2.22 -0.50 16.48
CA LEU A 622 2.29 -1.88 15.98
C LEU A 622 2.58 -2.87 17.11
N VAL A 623 3.50 -2.55 18.02
CA VAL A 623 3.83 -3.37 19.19
C VAL A 623 2.63 -3.47 20.14
N ALA A 624 1.95 -2.37 20.43
CA ALA A 624 0.76 -2.33 21.29
C ALA A 624 -0.41 -3.16 20.73
N ASP A 625 -0.65 -3.08 19.42
CA ASP A 625 -1.68 -3.87 18.74
C ASP A 625 -1.44 -5.38 18.88
N ARG A 626 -0.18 -5.82 18.96
CA ARG A 626 0.17 -7.25 19.12
C ARG A 626 -0.12 -7.80 20.51
N ILE A 627 -0.10 -6.96 21.54
CA ILE A 627 -0.35 -7.34 22.95
C ILE A 627 -1.74 -6.91 23.43
N GLY A 628 -2.48 -6.13 22.64
CA GLY A 628 -3.85 -5.74 22.92
C GLY A 628 -3.97 -4.64 23.98
N ILE A 629 -3.04 -3.68 24.00
CA ILE A 629 -3.10 -2.51 24.89
C ILE A 629 -3.42 -1.24 24.11
N HIS A 630 -4.03 -0.26 24.78
CA HIS A 630 -4.24 1.08 24.25
C HIS A 630 -3.12 2.01 24.69
N LEU A 631 -2.61 2.83 23.75
CA LEU A 631 -1.59 3.83 24.02
C LEU A 631 -2.22 5.22 24.12
N GLU A 632 -1.98 5.89 25.23
CA GLU A 632 -2.32 7.30 25.43
C GLU A 632 -1.04 8.13 25.36
N PHE A 633 -0.84 8.87 24.27
CA PHE A 633 0.32 9.74 24.12
C PHE A 633 0.09 11.03 24.91
N VAL A 634 1.07 11.43 25.72
CA VAL A 634 1.05 12.61 26.57
C VAL A 634 1.85 13.73 25.88
N PRO A 635 1.18 14.71 25.24
CA PRO A 635 1.83 15.80 24.49
C PRO A 635 2.19 17.01 25.38
N ASP A 636 2.62 18.11 24.74
CA ASP A 636 2.79 19.46 25.32
C ASP A 636 3.83 19.58 26.45
N HIS A 637 4.90 18.79 26.33
CA HIS A 637 6.02 18.76 27.26
C HIS A 637 7.34 18.73 26.51
N THR A 638 8.32 19.51 27.00
CA THR A 638 9.70 19.36 26.57
C THR A 638 10.23 17.97 26.91
N TRP A 639 11.27 17.50 26.20
CA TRP A 639 11.92 16.21 26.51
C TRP A 639 12.21 16.01 28.01
N ASP A 640 12.71 17.06 28.67
CA ASP A 640 13.04 17.02 30.10
C ASP A 640 11.81 16.88 31.01
N GLU A 641 10.75 17.61 30.69
CA GLU A 641 9.48 17.50 31.41
C GLU A 641 8.90 16.10 31.22
N THR A 642 8.95 15.56 30.00
CA THR A 642 8.52 14.20 29.66
C THR A 642 9.32 13.15 30.46
N VAL A 643 10.64 13.28 30.54
CA VAL A 643 11.49 12.39 31.35
C VAL A 643 11.17 12.54 32.85
N THR A 644 10.93 13.76 33.33
CA THR A 644 10.54 14.00 34.73
C THR A 644 9.20 13.37 35.05
N LEU A 645 8.20 13.51 34.17
CA LEU A 645 6.89 12.86 34.29
C LEU A 645 7.01 11.34 34.28
N PHE A 646 7.95 10.77 33.51
CA PHE A 646 8.25 9.35 33.53
C PHE A 646 8.88 8.91 34.87
N TYR A 647 9.83 9.66 35.42
CA TYR A 647 10.40 9.38 36.75
C TYR A 647 9.35 9.49 37.86
N ASP A 648 8.42 10.43 37.73
CA ASP A 648 7.26 10.61 38.62
C ASP A 648 6.14 9.59 38.36
N LYS A 649 6.32 8.65 37.44
CA LYS A 649 5.36 7.60 37.09
C LYS A 649 4.02 8.12 36.56
N LYS A 650 4.02 9.34 36.00
CA LYS A 650 2.91 9.93 35.25
C LYS A 650 2.92 9.54 33.77
N ILE A 651 4.08 9.11 33.28
CA ILE A 651 4.27 8.43 32.00
C ILE A 651 4.80 7.02 32.29
N ASP A 652 4.28 6.02 31.59
CA ASP A 652 4.61 4.61 31.81
C ASP A 652 5.68 4.10 30.84
N VAL A 653 5.74 4.68 29.63
CA VAL A 653 6.66 4.30 28.56
C VAL A 653 7.29 5.54 27.89
N LEU A 654 8.60 5.51 27.70
CA LEU A 654 9.32 6.39 26.75
C LEU A 654 9.77 5.56 25.55
N HIS A 655 9.91 6.18 24.39
CA HIS A 655 10.41 5.50 23.19
C HIS A 655 11.39 6.37 22.41
N SER A 656 12.03 5.77 21.40
CA SER A 656 13.02 6.43 20.55
C SER A 656 14.25 6.97 21.30
N LEU A 657 14.51 6.57 22.54
CA LEU A 657 15.56 7.17 23.36
C LEU A 657 16.84 6.35 23.44
N THR A 658 17.95 7.02 23.78
CA THR A 658 19.22 6.38 24.11
C THR A 658 19.24 5.92 25.57
N ARG A 659 19.97 4.83 25.81
CA ARG A 659 20.21 4.27 27.14
C ARG A 659 21.34 5.03 27.84
N ASN A 660 21.17 5.38 29.11
CA ASN A 660 22.23 5.99 29.94
C ASN A 660 22.12 5.57 31.41
N GLN A 661 23.20 5.79 32.16
CA GLN A 661 23.32 5.34 33.56
C GLN A 661 22.26 5.95 34.49
N GLU A 662 21.84 7.19 34.27
CA GLU A 662 20.82 7.82 35.11
C GLU A 662 19.43 7.23 34.86
N ARG A 663 19.04 7.03 33.59
CA ARG A 663 17.74 6.46 33.22
C ARG A 663 17.60 4.99 33.63
N GLU A 664 18.69 4.23 33.62
CA GLU A 664 18.71 2.84 34.10
C GLU A 664 18.34 2.68 35.57
N LYS A 665 18.47 3.74 36.39
CA LYS A 665 17.99 3.72 37.77
C LYS A 665 16.46 3.72 37.86
N HIS A 666 15.78 4.21 36.83
CA HIS A 666 14.33 4.44 36.81
C HIS A 666 13.57 3.62 35.74
N ALA A 667 14.28 3.03 34.77
CA ALA A 667 13.68 2.34 33.63
C ALA A 667 14.29 0.97 33.35
N LEU A 668 13.46 0.09 32.79
CA LEU A 668 13.84 -1.11 32.05
C LEU A 668 13.86 -0.77 30.56
N PHE A 669 14.81 -1.33 29.81
CA PHE A 669 14.98 -1.04 28.39
C PHE A 669 14.71 -2.27 27.53
N SER A 670 14.09 -2.04 26.38
CA SER A 670 13.88 -3.06 25.35
C SER A 670 15.18 -3.51 24.69
N LEU A 671 15.05 -4.46 23.77
CA LEU A 671 16.03 -4.61 22.71
C LEU A 671 16.08 -3.34 21.83
N PRO A 672 17.25 -2.94 21.30
CA PRO A 672 17.34 -1.79 20.42
C PRO A 672 16.57 -2.07 19.14
N PHE A 673 15.70 -1.15 18.73
CA PHE A 673 14.87 -1.33 17.54
C PHE A 673 15.39 -0.56 16.32
N TYR A 674 16.20 0.48 16.53
CA TYR A 674 16.79 1.26 15.45
C TYR A 674 18.14 1.82 15.90
N SER A 675 19.06 2.02 14.96
CA SER A 675 20.35 2.67 15.25
C SER A 675 20.66 3.72 14.19
N SER A 676 21.02 4.93 14.59
CA SER A 676 21.46 6.00 13.70
C SER A 676 22.78 6.57 14.20
N PRO A 677 23.86 6.53 13.39
CA PRO A 677 25.14 7.07 13.82
C PRO A 677 25.05 8.59 13.98
N HIS A 678 25.85 9.11 14.91
CA HIS A 678 26.04 10.56 15.05
C HIS A 678 27.04 11.07 14.02
N VAL A 679 26.66 12.14 13.33
CA VAL A 679 27.47 12.72 12.26
C VAL A 679 27.62 14.22 12.45
N LEU A 680 28.79 14.73 12.06
CA LEU A 680 29.04 16.16 11.96
C LEU A 680 28.47 16.68 10.65
N MET A 681 27.53 17.62 10.74
CA MET A 681 27.05 18.41 9.61
C MET A 681 27.70 19.79 9.64
N CYS A 682 28.36 20.20 8.56
CA CYS A 682 29.00 21.50 8.43
C CYS A 682 28.76 22.09 7.04
N ARG A 683 29.22 23.32 6.79
CA ARG A 683 29.10 23.92 5.45
C ARG A 683 29.99 23.21 4.43
N LYS A 684 29.59 23.22 3.16
CA LYS A 684 30.34 22.59 2.06
C LYS A 684 31.79 23.07 1.93
N ASP A 685 32.04 24.34 2.25
CA ASP A 685 33.34 24.99 2.19
C ASP A 685 34.18 24.82 3.47
N ALA A 686 33.66 24.12 4.49
CA ALA A 686 34.42 23.83 5.70
C ALA A 686 35.60 22.88 5.41
N PRO A 687 36.75 23.07 6.09
CA PRO A 687 37.92 22.19 5.97
C PRO A 687 37.57 20.73 6.33
N PRO A 688 38.32 19.75 5.79
CA PRO A 688 38.14 18.35 6.14
C PRO A 688 38.26 18.11 7.65
N VAL A 689 37.42 17.22 8.18
CA VAL A 689 37.43 16.78 9.57
C VAL A 689 37.79 15.30 9.57
N THR A 690 38.87 14.94 10.27
CA THR A 690 39.37 13.56 10.31
C THR A 690 39.15 12.90 11.66
N ASP A 691 38.92 13.69 12.71
CA ASP A 691 38.69 13.25 14.08
C ASP A 691 37.99 14.34 14.91
N ILE A 692 37.62 14.03 16.15
CA ILE A 692 37.00 14.99 17.07
C ILE A 692 37.95 16.13 17.48
N ARG A 693 39.27 15.91 17.46
CA ARG A 693 40.29 16.93 17.82
C ARG A 693 40.36 18.06 16.80
N SER A 694 40.00 17.77 15.55
CA SER A 694 39.85 18.75 14.48
C SER A 694 38.81 19.84 14.79
N LEU A 695 37.95 19.61 15.81
CA LEU A 695 36.93 20.54 16.28
C LEU A 695 37.40 21.43 17.43
N TYR A 696 38.62 21.25 17.93
CA TYR A 696 39.11 22.04 19.06
C TYR A 696 39.20 23.53 18.69
N GLY A 697 38.64 24.37 19.55
CA GLY A 697 38.48 25.82 19.31
C GLY A 697 37.40 26.19 18.29
N LYS A 698 36.74 25.21 17.64
CA LYS A 698 35.57 25.44 16.79
C LYS A 698 34.32 25.57 17.65
N THR A 699 33.29 26.17 17.06
CA THR A 699 32.00 26.38 17.71
C THR A 699 30.95 25.48 17.09
N LEU A 700 30.28 24.64 17.87
CA LEU A 700 29.21 23.77 17.41
C LEU A 700 27.85 24.28 17.92
N ALA A 701 26.84 24.27 17.06
CA ALA A 701 25.45 24.54 17.45
C ALA A 701 24.74 23.23 17.76
N MET A 702 24.08 23.11 18.91
CA MET A 702 23.32 21.92 19.27
C MET A 702 22.31 22.22 20.39
N PRO A 703 21.21 21.46 20.49
CA PRO A 703 20.26 21.62 21.59
C PRO A 703 20.92 21.28 22.93
N GLU A 704 20.73 22.13 23.95
CA GLU A 704 21.49 22.07 25.21
C GLU A 704 21.44 20.73 25.94
N LYS A 705 20.33 20.01 25.83
CA LYS A 705 20.00 18.88 26.72
C LYS A 705 20.13 17.52 26.05
N TRP A 706 20.81 17.49 24.91
CA TRP A 706 21.04 16.28 24.17
C TRP A 706 22.21 15.48 24.73
N ALA A 707 22.14 14.15 24.68
CA ALA A 707 23.12 13.25 25.31
C ALA A 707 24.57 13.50 24.84
N VAL A 708 24.76 13.98 23.62
CA VAL A 708 26.07 14.35 23.07
C VAL A 708 26.70 15.56 23.79
N VAL A 709 25.89 16.49 24.28
CA VAL A 709 26.36 17.72 24.95
C VAL A 709 27.13 17.39 26.21
N ASP A 710 26.59 16.50 27.05
CA ASP A 710 27.23 16.12 28.31
C ASP A 710 28.57 15.42 28.07
N TYR A 711 28.64 14.56 27.05
CA TYR A 711 29.89 13.94 26.64
C TYR A 711 30.91 14.98 26.18
N LEU A 712 30.52 15.92 25.31
CA LEU A 712 31.43 16.96 24.83
C LEU A 712 31.93 17.86 25.96
N ARG A 713 31.05 18.26 26.88
CA ARG A 713 31.42 19.06 28.06
C ARG A 713 32.41 18.32 28.97
N LEU A 714 32.22 17.01 29.16
CA LEU A 714 33.03 16.21 30.06
C LEU A 714 34.39 15.80 29.46
N HIS A 715 34.41 15.45 28.18
CA HIS A 715 35.58 14.84 27.53
C HIS A 715 36.31 15.74 26.53
N HIS A 716 35.65 16.78 26.00
CA HIS A 716 36.20 17.69 24.98
C HIS A 716 35.86 19.17 25.24
N PRO A 717 36.20 19.72 26.43
CA PRO A 717 35.86 21.10 26.81
C PRO A 717 36.46 22.18 25.90
N GLU A 718 37.43 21.83 25.06
CA GLU A 718 38.05 22.70 24.06
C GLU A 718 37.10 23.04 22.88
N ILE A 719 36.01 22.29 22.71
CA ILE A 719 34.98 22.55 21.72
C ILE A 719 33.96 23.53 22.30
N LYS A 720 33.77 24.67 21.64
CA LYS A 720 32.81 25.68 22.08
C LYS A 720 31.40 25.27 21.65
N LEU A 721 30.42 25.40 22.53
CA LEU A 721 29.03 25.06 22.23
C LEU A 721 28.15 26.33 22.23
N ILE A 722 27.30 26.48 21.22
CA ILE A 722 26.16 27.39 21.22
C ILE A 722 24.90 26.55 21.34
N TYR A 723 24.03 26.90 22.27
CA TYR A 723 22.80 26.16 22.50
C TYR A 723 21.67 26.70 21.65
N THR A 724 20.90 25.79 21.08
CA THR A 724 19.70 26.09 20.28
C THR A 724 18.46 25.45 20.90
N ALA A 725 17.28 25.90 20.50
CA ALA A 725 16.01 25.33 20.91
C ALA A 725 15.83 23.90 20.36
N ASP A 726 16.19 23.69 19.09
CA ASP A 726 16.06 22.40 18.41
C ASP A 726 17.17 22.17 17.36
N THR A 727 17.15 20.99 16.74
CA THR A 727 18.05 20.63 15.63
C THR A 727 17.86 21.55 14.43
N MET A 728 16.65 22.08 14.23
CA MET A 728 16.38 22.91 13.06
C MET A 728 17.13 24.26 13.18
N GLU A 729 17.04 24.88 14.35
CA GLU A 729 17.80 26.09 14.66
C GLU A 729 19.30 25.81 14.60
N ALA A 730 19.78 24.66 15.11
CA ALA A 730 21.19 24.27 14.99
C ALA A 730 21.68 24.22 13.54
N LEU A 731 20.91 23.61 12.63
CA LEU A 731 21.24 23.59 11.20
C LEU A 731 21.18 24.98 10.55
N SER A 732 20.27 25.84 11.01
CA SER A 732 20.18 27.23 10.56
C SER A 732 21.43 28.03 10.97
N GLU A 733 21.89 27.89 12.21
CA GLU A 733 23.12 28.51 12.73
C GLU A 733 24.36 28.10 11.92
N VAL A 734 24.46 26.81 11.59
CA VAL A 734 25.55 26.27 10.76
C VAL A 734 25.47 26.80 9.33
N SER A 735 24.28 26.79 8.71
CA SER A 735 24.08 27.27 7.35
C SER A 735 24.41 28.78 7.21
N GLN A 736 24.08 29.57 8.23
CA GLN A 736 24.38 31.00 8.28
C GLN A 736 25.85 31.31 8.65
N GLY A 737 26.64 30.29 8.99
CA GLY A 737 28.06 30.43 9.34
C GLY A 737 28.32 30.97 10.74
N ARG A 738 27.31 30.99 11.63
CA ARG A 738 27.48 31.36 13.03
C ARG A 738 28.08 30.22 13.87
N ALA A 739 27.89 28.97 13.44
CA ALA A 739 28.58 27.80 13.96
C ALA A 739 29.37 27.07 12.88
N PHE A 740 30.44 26.38 13.26
CA PHE A 740 31.25 25.54 12.39
C PHE A 740 30.47 24.31 11.92
N GLY A 741 29.71 23.69 12.82
CA GLY A 741 28.92 22.50 12.52
C GLY A 741 27.94 22.16 13.65
N THR A 742 27.17 21.11 13.43
CA THR A 742 26.28 20.52 14.44
C THR A 742 26.51 19.01 14.43
N ILE A 743 26.39 18.37 15.60
CA ILE A 743 26.52 16.92 15.75
C ILE A 743 25.12 16.39 16.06
N GLU A 744 24.66 15.48 15.21
CA GLU A 744 23.29 15.02 15.20
C GLU A 744 23.21 13.62 14.58
N GLN A 745 22.15 12.87 14.86
CA GLN A 745 21.89 11.61 14.20
C GLN A 745 21.63 11.80 12.71
N GLU A 746 22.27 10.96 11.89
CA GLU A 746 22.18 11.04 10.43
C GLU A 746 20.74 11.01 9.90
N ALA A 747 19.86 10.22 10.51
CA ALA A 747 18.45 10.14 10.13
C ALA A 747 17.68 11.45 10.34
N VAL A 748 17.94 12.16 11.45
CA VAL A 748 17.32 13.46 11.78
C VAL A 748 17.80 14.51 10.78
N LEU A 749 19.11 14.58 10.55
CA LEU A 749 19.70 15.49 9.56
C LEU A 749 19.14 15.27 8.16
N HIS A 750 19.05 14.02 7.73
CA HIS A 750 18.52 13.68 6.41
C HIS A 750 17.07 14.12 6.24
N TYR A 751 16.23 13.94 7.28
CA TYR A 751 14.85 14.44 7.28
C TYR A 751 14.79 15.96 7.11
N PHE A 752 15.50 16.73 7.94
CA PHE A 752 15.48 18.19 7.87
C PHE A 752 16.08 18.73 6.56
N MET A 753 17.17 18.13 6.08
CA MET A 753 17.76 18.48 4.79
C MET A 753 16.78 18.28 3.64
N LYS A 754 16.04 17.17 3.62
CA LYS A 754 15.06 16.87 2.58
C LYS A 754 13.84 17.78 2.67
N LYS A 755 13.34 18.03 3.89
CA LYS A 755 12.11 18.81 4.11
C LYS A 755 12.31 20.31 3.87
N TYR A 756 13.45 20.86 4.26
CA TYR A 756 13.70 22.32 4.25
C TYR A 756 14.81 22.76 3.28
N GLY A 757 15.48 21.84 2.59
CA GLY A 757 16.34 22.15 1.45
C GLY A 757 17.71 22.76 1.79
N PHE A 758 18.40 22.25 2.81
CA PHE A 758 19.74 22.71 3.21
C PHE A 758 20.85 22.34 2.21
N SER A 759 20.91 23.04 1.08
CA SER A 759 21.88 22.75 0.01
C SER A 759 23.32 23.20 0.28
N SER A 760 23.53 24.07 1.27
CA SER A 760 24.83 24.63 1.67
C SER A 760 25.63 23.71 2.59
N LEU A 761 25.02 22.66 3.14
CA LEU A 761 25.60 21.77 4.15
C LEU A 761 26.12 20.45 3.54
N LYS A 762 27.06 19.80 4.23
CA LYS A 762 27.60 18.47 3.95
C LYS A 762 27.85 17.70 5.24
N LYS A 763 27.70 16.37 5.17
CA LYS A 763 28.25 15.46 6.17
C LYS A 763 29.78 15.53 6.11
N ALA A 764 30.42 15.91 7.20
CA ALA A 764 31.87 16.03 7.30
C ALA A 764 32.54 14.81 7.94
N PHE A 765 31.89 14.21 8.94
CA PHE A 765 32.48 13.11 9.72
C PHE A 765 31.39 12.27 10.39
N THR A 766 31.68 11.00 10.67
CA THR A 766 30.85 10.10 11.50
C THR A 766 31.66 9.75 12.73
N PHE A 767 31.04 9.82 13.91
CA PHE A 767 31.75 9.61 15.18
C PHE A 767 31.46 8.24 15.77
N ASP A 768 32.40 7.33 15.61
CA ASP A 768 32.32 5.99 16.22
C ASP A 768 32.36 6.05 17.76
N GLU A 769 32.97 7.10 18.33
CA GLU A 769 33.12 7.31 19.77
C GLU A 769 31.79 7.52 20.51
N PHE A 770 30.81 8.17 19.86
CA PHE A 770 29.45 8.32 20.41
C PHE A 770 28.65 7.02 20.28
N ASP A 771 28.89 6.26 19.20
CA ASP A 771 28.18 5.03 18.91
C ASP A 771 28.62 3.88 19.85
N ASN A 772 29.91 3.83 20.20
CA ASN A 772 30.49 2.89 21.18
C ASN A 772 29.98 3.08 22.62
N LEU A 773 29.32 4.21 22.93
CA LEU A 773 28.69 4.46 24.24
C LEU A 773 27.23 4.00 24.30
N GLY A 774 26.72 3.35 23.24
CA GLY A 774 25.32 2.96 23.14
C GLY A 774 24.37 4.11 22.75
N ASN A 775 24.90 5.29 22.41
CA ASN A 775 24.09 6.46 22.07
C ASN A 775 23.58 6.44 20.61
N ALA A 776 24.06 5.55 19.75
CA ALA A 776 23.53 5.38 18.39
C ALA A 776 22.18 4.65 18.36
N SER A 777 21.92 3.81 19.36
CA SER A 777 20.79 2.89 19.38
C SER A 777 19.60 3.47 20.13
N MET A 778 18.41 3.20 19.60
CA MET A 778 17.13 3.61 20.15
C MET A 778 16.42 2.45 20.79
N TYR A 779 15.84 2.74 21.95
CA TYR A 779 15.19 1.79 22.82
C TYR A 779 13.76 2.24 23.15
N ILE A 780 12.95 1.30 23.61
CA ILE A 780 11.74 1.57 24.39
C ILE A 780 12.15 1.44 25.86
N ALA A 781 11.73 2.39 26.69
CA ALA A 781 11.97 2.37 28.12
C ALA A 781 10.64 2.28 28.88
N VAL A 782 10.54 1.31 29.77
CA VAL A 782 9.38 1.08 30.64
C VAL A 782 9.79 1.39 32.07
N ARG A 783 8.90 1.98 32.87
CA ARG A 783 9.14 2.19 34.31
C ARG A 783 9.59 0.90 35.01
N ASN A 784 10.59 1.01 35.89
CA ASN A 784 11.27 -0.16 36.44
C ASN A 784 10.45 -1.05 37.37
N ASP A 785 9.30 -0.58 37.85
CA ASP A 785 8.37 -1.34 38.66
C ASP A 785 7.33 -2.12 37.85
N TRP A 786 7.34 -2.03 36.51
CA TRP A 786 6.48 -2.81 35.60
C TRP A 786 7.29 -3.74 34.67
N PRO A 787 8.03 -4.73 35.21
CA PRO A 787 8.79 -5.68 34.40
C PRO A 787 7.92 -6.52 33.45
N GLN A 788 6.67 -6.81 33.82
CA GLN A 788 5.73 -7.54 32.96
C GLN A 788 5.42 -6.78 31.67
N LEU A 789 5.29 -5.45 31.72
CA LEU A 789 5.07 -4.63 30.54
C LEU A 789 6.31 -4.64 29.63
N MET A 790 7.51 -4.61 30.22
CA MET A 790 8.74 -4.74 29.46
C MET A 790 8.82 -6.09 28.74
N ASP A 791 8.54 -7.20 29.42
CA ASP A 791 8.52 -8.53 28.81
C ASP A 791 7.50 -8.63 27.66
N LEU A 792 6.31 -8.05 27.84
CA LEU A 792 5.27 -7.95 26.80
C LEU A 792 5.75 -7.16 25.58
N MET A 793 6.32 -5.98 25.80
CA MET A 793 6.85 -5.11 24.74
C MET A 793 7.98 -5.80 23.97
N ASP A 794 8.90 -6.48 24.65
CA ASP A 794 9.99 -7.22 24.01
C ASP A 794 9.48 -8.42 23.20
N LYS A 795 8.52 -9.18 23.73
CA LYS A 795 7.88 -10.28 23.00
C LYS A 795 7.17 -9.78 21.74
N ALA A 796 6.47 -8.66 21.84
CA ALA A 796 5.78 -8.04 20.72
C ALA A 796 6.74 -7.46 19.68
N LEU A 797 7.78 -6.76 20.11
CA LEU A 797 8.82 -6.24 19.25
C LEU A 797 9.52 -7.36 18.45
N LYS A 798 9.73 -8.54 19.06
CA LYS A 798 10.26 -9.73 18.40
C LYS A 798 9.36 -10.28 17.29
N THR A 799 8.07 -9.95 17.27
CA THR A 799 7.13 -10.39 16.21
C THR A 799 7.07 -9.45 15.01
N VAL A 800 7.65 -8.25 15.11
CA VAL A 800 7.69 -7.31 13.99
C VAL A 800 8.57 -7.89 12.89
N SER A 801 7.96 -8.20 11.74
CA SER A 801 8.67 -8.83 10.62
C SER A 801 9.62 -7.85 9.93
N PRO A 802 10.64 -8.34 9.20
CA PRO A 802 11.53 -7.48 8.41
C PRO A 802 10.77 -6.63 7.39
N GLY A 803 9.70 -7.17 6.80
CA GLY A 803 8.86 -6.44 5.85
C GLY A 803 8.05 -5.31 6.50
N GLU A 804 7.51 -5.52 7.70
CA GLU A 804 6.82 -4.47 8.46
C GLU A 804 7.79 -3.36 8.88
N MET A 805 8.98 -3.75 9.35
CA MET A 805 10.05 -2.82 9.71
C MET A 805 10.51 -2.01 8.50
N ALA A 806 10.79 -2.67 7.37
CA ALA A 806 11.14 -2.02 6.11
C ALA A 806 10.03 -1.07 5.62
N GLY A 807 8.75 -1.44 5.81
CA GLY A 807 7.61 -0.57 5.50
C GLY A 807 7.60 0.71 6.32
N LEU A 808 7.84 0.63 7.63
CA LEU A 808 8.00 1.80 8.50
C LEU A 808 9.22 2.64 8.11
N GLU A 809 10.33 2.00 7.77
CA GLU A 809 11.54 2.70 7.35
C GLU A 809 11.37 3.43 6.01
N VAL A 810 10.73 2.80 5.02
CA VAL A 810 10.41 3.45 3.74
C VAL A 810 9.46 4.63 3.96
N LYS A 811 8.46 4.48 4.84
CA LYS A 811 7.53 5.57 5.17
C LYS A 811 8.24 6.80 5.75
N TRP A 812 9.15 6.59 6.71
CA TRP A 812 9.74 7.68 7.49
C TRP A 812 11.10 8.17 6.98
N PHE A 813 11.91 7.30 6.37
CA PHE A 813 13.25 7.61 5.86
C PHE A 813 13.36 7.57 4.32
N GLY A 814 12.36 7.03 3.62
CA GLY A 814 12.31 6.94 2.15
C GLY A 814 13.06 5.75 1.55
N GLN A 815 13.73 4.93 2.37
CA GLN A 815 14.45 3.71 1.97
C GLN A 815 14.54 2.75 3.17
N ALA A 816 14.55 1.44 2.91
CA ALA A 816 14.77 0.41 3.92
C ALA A 816 16.26 0.13 4.14
N LYS A 817 16.67 -0.20 5.37
CA LYS A 817 18.03 -0.65 5.69
C LYS A 817 18.23 -2.09 5.24
N GLN A 818 19.40 -2.40 4.70
CA GLN A 818 19.65 -3.70 4.04
C GLN A 818 19.84 -4.89 5.00
N ASN A 819 20.04 -4.69 6.31
CA ASN A 819 20.24 -5.76 7.31
C ASN A 819 19.45 -5.47 8.60
N HIS A 820 18.44 -6.31 8.90
CA HIS A 820 17.49 -6.13 10.03
C HIS A 820 17.77 -6.99 11.28
N TRP A 821 18.81 -7.85 11.26
CA TRP A 821 19.07 -8.80 12.35
C TRP A 821 20.57 -8.88 12.67
N ASN A 822 20.99 -8.25 13.76
CA ASN A 822 22.07 -8.73 14.64
C ASN A 822 21.93 -7.98 15.97
N ARG A 823 21.65 -8.74 17.04
CA ARG A 823 21.36 -8.24 18.40
C ARG A 823 22.66 -8.31 19.20
N GLY A 824 23.35 -7.20 19.41
CA GLY A 824 24.53 -7.19 20.27
C GLY A 824 24.17 -7.54 21.72
N GLY A 825 24.56 -8.74 22.18
CA GLY A 825 24.44 -9.20 23.56
C GLY A 825 25.75 -9.77 24.10
N THR A 826 25.92 -9.77 25.42
CA THR A 826 27.02 -10.49 26.11
C THR A 826 26.87 -12.00 25.89
N LEU A 827 27.98 -12.69 25.59
CA LEU A 827 27.98 -14.14 25.41
C LEU A 827 27.75 -14.85 26.77
N GLU A 828 26.57 -15.46 26.94
CA GLU A 828 26.20 -16.20 28.16
C GLU A 828 26.25 -17.72 27.95
N LEU A 829 27.29 -18.34 28.51
CA LEU A 829 27.44 -19.80 28.51
C LEU A 829 26.93 -20.39 29.83
N SER A 830 26.26 -21.53 29.75
CA SER A 830 25.91 -22.33 30.93
C SER A 830 27.16 -22.98 31.50
N GLY A 831 27.13 -23.36 32.79
CA GLY A 831 28.26 -24.06 33.43
C GLY A 831 28.64 -25.38 32.71
N GLY A 832 27.70 -26.04 32.04
CA GLY A 832 27.97 -27.22 31.20
C GLY A 832 28.71 -26.89 29.90
N GLU A 833 28.35 -25.79 29.25
CA GLU A 833 28.99 -25.32 28.01
C GLU A 833 30.42 -24.82 28.28
N GLU A 834 30.64 -24.11 29.39
CA GLU A 834 31.99 -23.72 29.82
C GLU A 834 32.89 -24.93 30.09
N ALA A 835 32.35 -25.96 30.77
CA ALA A 835 33.07 -27.19 31.02
C ALA A 835 33.39 -27.94 29.71
N PHE A 836 32.45 -27.96 28.77
CA PHE A 836 32.66 -28.52 27.43
C PHE A 836 33.79 -27.81 26.69
N LEU A 837 33.79 -26.47 26.65
CA LEU A 837 34.84 -25.67 26.03
C LEU A 837 36.22 -25.90 26.67
N LYS A 838 36.28 -25.95 28.00
CA LYS A 838 37.52 -26.28 28.74
C LYS A 838 38.05 -27.68 28.40
N ASN A 839 37.17 -28.66 28.19
CA ASN A 839 37.54 -30.01 27.80
C ASN A 839 37.96 -30.15 26.32
N LEU A 840 37.35 -29.37 25.42
CA LEU A 840 37.64 -29.39 23.99
C LEU A 840 39.05 -28.86 23.67
N LYS A 841 39.60 -27.98 24.52
CA LYS A 841 40.93 -27.34 24.45
C LYS A 841 41.19 -26.44 23.23
N LYS A 842 40.68 -26.80 22.04
CA LYS A 842 40.77 -26.04 20.79
C LYS A 842 39.64 -26.43 19.83
N ILE A 843 39.23 -25.50 18.98
CA ILE A 843 38.23 -25.74 17.93
C ILE A 843 38.97 -25.82 16.59
N ARG A 844 38.94 -26.97 15.90
CA ARG A 844 39.56 -27.09 14.57
C ARG A 844 38.60 -26.54 13.52
N PHE A 845 39.04 -25.65 12.66
CA PHE A 845 38.22 -25.11 11.58
C PHE A 845 38.87 -25.29 10.21
N SER A 846 38.05 -25.34 9.17
CA SER A 846 38.50 -25.38 7.78
C SER A 846 37.71 -24.37 6.94
N ILE A 847 38.21 -24.01 5.76
CA ILE A 847 37.66 -22.93 4.92
C ILE A 847 37.60 -23.38 3.45
N HIS A 848 36.79 -22.71 2.64
CA HIS A 848 36.85 -22.85 1.18
C HIS A 848 38.02 -22.03 0.61
N SER A 849 38.84 -22.62 -0.25
CA SER A 849 40.08 -21.99 -0.74
C SER A 849 39.85 -20.84 -1.74
N ASP A 850 38.68 -20.78 -2.39
CA ASP A 850 38.42 -19.98 -3.60
C ASP A 850 37.27 -18.96 -3.40
N ALA A 851 37.10 -18.42 -2.19
CA ALA A 851 35.98 -17.53 -1.84
C ALA A 851 36.42 -16.12 -1.38
N MET A 852 37.60 -15.66 -1.81
CA MET A 852 38.08 -14.30 -1.50
C MET A 852 37.09 -13.24 -2.01
N PRO A 853 36.77 -12.20 -1.22
CA PRO A 853 37.46 -11.77 0.00
C PRO A 853 36.93 -12.36 1.32
N PHE A 854 36.00 -13.33 1.29
CA PHE A 854 35.38 -13.89 2.49
C PHE A 854 36.28 -14.88 3.22
N GLU A 855 36.74 -15.90 2.50
CA GLU A 855 37.70 -16.88 3.00
C GLU A 855 38.57 -17.42 1.86
N GLY A 856 39.81 -17.76 2.18
CA GLY A 856 40.79 -18.33 1.26
C GLY A 856 42.04 -18.79 1.98
N ASP A 857 42.88 -19.57 1.31
CA ASP A 857 44.18 -20.01 1.83
C ASP A 857 45.31 -19.29 1.09
N GLU A 858 46.06 -18.45 1.80
CA GLU A 858 47.25 -17.79 1.28
C GLU A 858 48.52 -18.35 1.96
N GLY A 859 49.14 -19.36 1.34
CA GLY A 859 50.44 -19.88 1.78
C GLY A 859 50.37 -20.80 3.01
N GLY A 860 49.25 -21.49 3.24
CA GLY A 860 49.02 -22.37 4.38
C GLY A 860 48.40 -21.66 5.59
N ALA A 861 47.89 -20.44 5.41
CA ALA A 861 47.24 -19.63 6.44
C ALA A 861 45.86 -19.15 5.98
N PRO A 862 44.89 -19.03 6.89
CA PRO A 862 43.56 -18.50 6.56
C PRO A 862 43.67 -17.01 6.20
N ALA A 863 43.02 -16.62 5.10
CA ALA A 863 42.97 -15.27 4.55
C ALA A 863 41.53 -14.85 4.24
N GLY A 864 41.28 -13.55 4.10
CA GLY A 864 39.95 -12.98 3.94
C GLY A 864 39.29 -12.60 5.26
N MET A 865 37.99 -12.30 5.23
CA MET A 865 37.20 -11.96 6.43
C MET A 865 37.31 -13.01 7.53
N VAL A 866 37.41 -14.30 7.19
CA VAL A 866 37.57 -15.38 8.17
C VAL A 866 38.81 -15.16 9.06
N ALA A 867 39.88 -14.57 8.52
CA ALA A 867 41.09 -14.27 9.29
C ALA A 867 40.87 -13.18 10.36
N ASP A 868 39.88 -12.31 10.18
CA ASP A 868 39.48 -11.30 11.17
C ASP A 868 38.37 -11.81 12.12
N PHE A 869 37.48 -12.68 11.63
CA PHE A 869 36.44 -13.30 12.45
C PHE A 869 36.99 -14.28 13.47
N ILE A 870 38.02 -15.06 13.12
CA ILE A 870 38.57 -16.08 14.02
C ILE A 870 39.13 -15.48 15.33
N PRO A 871 39.97 -14.43 15.32
CA PRO A 871 40.41 -13.76 16.55
C PRO A 871 39.26 -13.18 17.39
N LEU A 872 38.20 -12.69 16.74
CA LEU A 872 37.00 -12.22 17.42
C LEU A 872 36.28 -13.36 18.14
N PHE A 873 36.15 -14.52 17.48
CA PHE A 873 35.53 -15.71 18.05
C PHE A 873 36.35 -16.27 19.22
N GLU A 874 37.68 -16.32 19.09
CA GLU A 874 38.61 -16.69 20.16
C GLU A 874 38.45 -15.79 21.39
N LYS A 875 38.38 -14.46 21.16
CA LYS A 875 38.21 -13.48 22.22
C LYS A 875 36.90 -13.67 22.99
N LYS A 876 35.80 -13.98 22.29
CA LYS A 876 34.49 -14.17 22.92
C LYS A 876 34.37 -15.52 23.63
N LEU A 877 34.86 -16.60 23.03
CA LEU A 877 34.74 -17.96 23.59
C LEU A 877 35.81 -18.33 24.61
N GLY A 878 36.97 -17.65 24.60
CA GLY A 878 38.10 -18.02 25.46
C GLY A 878 38.75 -19.36 25.11
N VAL A 879 38.54 -19.87 23.89
CA VAL A 879 39.12 -21.13 23.38
C VAL A 879 39.83 -20.85 22.04
N PRO A 880 41.04 -21.37 21.82
CA PRO A 880 41.78 -21.16 20.57
C PRO A 880 41.19 -21.93 19.40
N PHE A 881 41.32 -21.36 18.20
CA PHE A 881 40.89 -21.92 16.93
C PHE A 881 42.10 -22.38 16.12
N GLN A 882 42.06 -23.60 15.59
CA GLN A 882 43.15 -24.18 14.80
C GLN A 882 42.71 -24.39 13.34
N TYR A 883 43.39 -23.72 12.41
CA TYR A 883 43.16 -23.91 10.99
C TYR A 883 43.64 -25.31 10.53
N VAL A 884 42.79 -25.99 9.76
CA VAL A 884 43.07 -27.29 9.12
C VAL A 884 42.94 -27.11 7.60
N PRO A 885 44.07 -27.11 6.86
CA PRO A 885 44.08 -26.94 5.41
C PRO A 885 43.27 -28.01 4.69
N THR A 886 42.51 -27.59 3.69
CA THR A 886 41.77 -28.48 2.80
C THR A 886 42.73 -29.12 1.79
N ALA A 887 42.63 -30.44 1.56
CA ALA A 887 43.46 -31.11 0.55
C ALA A 887 43.05 -30.64 -0.86
N ALA A 888 43.99 -30.56 -1.81
CA ALA A 888 43.79 -29.98 -3.15
C ALA A 888 42.62 -30.55 -3.98
N ASN A 889 42.08 -31.72 -3.61
CA ASN A 889 40.97 -32.40 -4.29
C ASN A 889 39.75 -32.69 -3.36
N ALA A 890 39.69 -32.11 -2.14
CA ALA A 890 38.61 -32.34 -1.18
C ALA A 890 37.84 -31.05 -0.90
N SER A 891 36.55 -31.13 -0.59
CA SER A 891 35.76 -29.97 -0.14
C SER A 891 35.99 -29.68 1.36
N ALA A 892 35.80 -28.43 1.77
CA ALA A 892 35.77 -28.05 3.19
C ALA A 892 34.66 -28.82 3.94
N VAL A 893 33.51 -29.05 3.28
CA VAL A 893 32.39 -29.85 3.79
C VAL A 893 32.80 -31.30 4.01
N ASP A 894 33.59 -31.91 3.12
CA ASP A 894 34.08 -33.29 3.28
C ASP A 894 35.03 -33.41 4.48
N THR A 895 35.81 -32.36 4.71
CA THR A 895 36.74 -32.28 5.86
C THR A 895 35.97 -32.23 7.18
N LEU A 896 34.87 -31.47 7.22
CA LEU A 896 33.93 -31.45 8.35
C LEU A 896 33.26 -32.81 8.53
N LYS A 897 32.73 -33.42 7.46
CA LYS A 897 32.07 -34.75 7.52
C LYS A 897 33.01 -35.86 7.98
N SER A 898 34.30 -35.81 7.61
CA SER A 898 35.30 -36.79 8.02
C SER A 898 35.80 -36.62 9.47
N GLY A 899 35.39 -35.56 10.19
CA GLY A 899 35.87 -35.26 11.55
C GLY A 899 37.29 -34.72 11.64
N ARG A 900 37.84 -34.25 10.52
CA ARG A 900 39.17 -33.62 10.47
C ARG A 900 39.14 -32.18 10.97
N CYS A 901 38.02 -31.48 10.79
CA CYS A 901 37.70 -30.23 11.50
C CYS A 901 36.37 -30.34 12.27
N ASP A 902 36.16 -29.40 13.19
CA ASP A 902 35.00 -29.30 14.08
C ASP A 902 34.00 -28.22 13.60
N LEU A 903 34.48 -27.22 12.83
CA LEU A 903 33.73 -26.04 12.41
C LEU A 903 34.06 -25.65 10.95
N LEU A 904 33.03 -25.22 10.22
CA LEU A 904 33.17 -24.34 9.06
C LEU A 904 32.63 -22.97 9.46
N PRO A 905 33.48 -21.92 9.48
CA PRO A 905 33.09 -20.62 10.00
C PRO A 905 32.15 -19.89 9.05
N MET A 906 32.33 -20.04 7.73
CA MET A 906 31.49 -19.38 6.72
C MET A 906 30.89 -20.41 5.78
N VAL A 907 29.58 -20.66 5.92
CA VAL A 907 28.81 -21.55 5.06
C VAL A 907 27.44 -20.95 4.76
N ALA A 908 26.92 -21.22 3.57
CA ALA A 908 25.57 -20.79 3.22
C ALA A 908 24.52 -21.57 4.01
N VAL A 909 23.65 -20.83 4.71
CA VAL A 909 22.51 -21.37 5.45
C VAL A 909 21.34 -21.45 4.49
N SER A 910 21.23 -22.56 3.74
CA SER A 910 20.10 -22.82 2.84
C SER A 910 19.41 -24.13 3.19
N HIS A 911 18.12 -24.25 2.86
CA HIS A 911 17.30 -25.46 3.10
C HIS A 911 17.76 -26.72 2.35
N LEU A 912 18.87 -26.63 1.60
CA LEU A 912 19.45 -27.70 0.77
C LEU A 912 20.73 -28.29 1.37
N VAL A 913 21.18 -27.80 2.53
CA VAL A 913 22.35 -28.34 3.20
C VAL A 913 21.95 -29.63 3.92
N ASP A 914 22.64 -30.72 3.55
CA ASP A 914 22.66 -32.05 4.16
C ASP A 914 22.10 -32.08 5.60
N GLU A 915 21.04 -32.87 5.82
CA GLU A 915 20.37 -33.04 7.13
C GLU A 915 21.33 -33.44 8.27
N ASN A 916 22.56 -33.84 7.94
CA ASN A 916 23.60 -34.28 8.86
C ASN A 916 24.54 -33.16 9.37
N LEU A 917 24.28 -31.88 9.10
CA LEU A 917 25.07 -30.75 9.62
C LEU A 917 24.27 -29.91 10.63
N GLY A 918 24.94 -29.48 11.70
CA GLY A 918 24.40 -28.49 12.62
C GLY A 918 24.70 -27.09 12.11
N LEU A 919 23.67 -26.29 11.83
CA LEU A 919 23.82 -24.91 11.35
C LEU A 919 23.50 -23.88 12.45
N THR A 920 24.19 -22.75 12.41
CA THR A 920 23.82 -21.55 13.16
C THR A 920 22.91 -20.64 12.35
N GLU A 921 22.35 -19.65 13.03
CA GLU A 921 21.74 -18.47 12.44
C GLU A 921 22.79 -17.75 11.55
N PRO A 922 22.35 -17.10 10.47
CA PRO A 922 23.26 -16.37 9.61
C PRO A 922 23.69 -15.06 10.26
N TYR A 923 24.97 -14.72 10.13
CA TYR A 923 25.56 -13.49 10.64
C TYR A 923 26.12 -12.58 9.54
N LEU A 924 26.12 -13.03 8.28
CA LEU A 924 26.53 -12.25 7.12
C LEU A 924 25.60 -12.50 5.93
N SER A 925 25.32 -11.49 5.12
CA SER A 925 24.46 -11.62 3.92
C SER A 925 25.19 -11.15 2.66
N LEU A 926 25.15 -11.96 1.60
CA LEU A 926 25.84 -11.71 0.33
C LEU A 926 24.85 -11.49 -0.81
N SER A 927 25.21 -10.60 -1.72
CA SER A 927 24.48 -10.40 -2.98
C SER A 927 25.05 -11.30 -4.08
N VAL A 928 24.17 -12.02 -4.78
CA VAL A 928 24.54 -12.86 -5.92
C VAL A 928 24.24 -12.11 -7.22
N GLY A 929 25.20 -12.09 -8.14
CA GLY A 929 25.11 -11.37 -9.40
C GLY A 929 25.23 -12.25 -10.62
N ILE A 930 24.68 -11.76 -11.72
CA ILE A 930 24.85 -12.33 -13.05
C ILE A 930 25.90 -11.48 -13.79
N ILE A 931 27.05 -12.08 -14.05
CA ILE A 931 28.15 -11.45 -14.77
C ILE A 931 28.09 -11.84 -16.24
N VAL A 932 28.09 -10.85 -17.12
CA VAL A 932 28.10 -11.04 -18.57
C VAL A 932 29.16 -10.16 -19.21
N ASN A 933 29.46 -10.42 -20.48
CA ASN A 933 30.28 -9.50 -21.28
C ASN A 933 29.53 -8.17 -21.53
N GLU A 934 30.23 -7.04 -21.59
CA GLU A 934 29.61 -5.72 -21.80
C GLU A 934 28.80 -5.63 -23.10
N SER A 935 29.22 -6.38 -24.13
CA SER A 935 28.52 -6.51 -25.41
C SER A 935 27.20 -7.29 -25.33
N PHE A 936 26.94 -7.99 -24.22
CA PHE A 936 25.74 -8.80 -24.04
C PHE A 936 24.48 -7.92 -23.90
N PRO A 937 23.35 -8.25 -24.56
CA PRO A 937 22.11 -7.49 -24.46
C PRO A 937 21.59 -7.34 -23.03
N PHE A 938 20.73 -6.34 -22.80
CA PHE A 938 20.07 -6.17 -21.51
C PHE A 938 19.20 -7.40 -21.18
N ILE A 939 19.35 -7.94 -19.98
CA ILE A 939 18.54 -9.04 -19.44
C ILE A 939 17.83 -8.57 -18.18
N LYS A 940 16.56 -8.94 -18.00
CA LYS A 940 15.74 -8.63 -16.83
C LYS A 940 16.00 -9.60 -15.68
N GLY A 941 16.51 -10.80 -15.95
CA GLY A 941 16.84 -11.80 -14.94
C GLY A 941 17.38 -13.09 -15.52
N LEU A 942 17.61 -14.10 -14.67
CA LEU A 942 18.22 -15.38 -15.07
C LEU A 942 17.38 -16.16 -16.10
N GLY A 943 16.05 -15.98 -16.10
CA GLY A 943 15.14 -16.62 -17.06
C GLY A 943 15.37 -16.21 -18.52
N ASP A 944 15.92 -15.00 -18.77
CA ASP A 944 16.25 -14.52 -20.12
C ASP A 944 17.49 -15.21 -20.71
N LEU A 945 18.18 -16.04 -19.92
CA LEU A 945 19.33 -16.84 -20.33
C LEU A 945 18.95 -18.27 -20.72
N ALA A 946 17.65 -18.56 -20.91
CA ALA A 946 17.20 -19.87 -21.40
C ALA A 946 17.87 -20.22 -22.75
N GLY A 947 18.43 -21.43 -22.84
CA GLY A 947 19.20 -21.89 -24.01
C GLY A 947 20.55 -21.20 -24.22
N LYS A 948 21.08 -20.50 -23.20
CA LYS A 948 22.45 -19.96 -23.19
C LYS A 948 23.34 -20.74 -22.24
N ASP A 949 24.64 -20.70 -22.51
CA ASP A 949 25.66 -21.32 -21.68
C ASP A 949 25.90 -20.47 -20.42
N VAL A 950 25.29 -20.84 -19.30
CA VAL A 950 25.42 -20.13 -18.02
C VAL A 950 26.35 -20.90 -17.09
N GLY A 951 27.45 -20.27 -16.70
CA GLY A 951 28.40 -20.84 -15.76
C GLY A 951 27.90 -20.82 -14.32
N ILE A 952 28.13 -21.92 -13.60
CA ILE A 952 28.08 -22.02 -12.14
C ILE A 952 29.38 -22.65 -11.64
N VAL A 953 29.90 -22.18 -10.51
CA VAL A 953 31.12 -22.75 -9.94
C VAL A 953 30.84 -24.14 -9.39
N ARG A 954 31.75 -25.09 -9.65
CA ARG A 954 31.68 -26.46 -9.13
C ARG A 954 31.64 -26.41 -7.60
N ASP A 955 30.78 -27.23 -7.01
CA ASP A 955 30.57 -27.32 -5.56
C ASP A 955 30.09 -26.02 -4.89
N SER A 956 29.60 -25.04 -5.68
CA SER A 956 28.88 -23.90 -5.14
C SER A 956 27.55 -24.33 -4.55
N ASP A 957 27.28 -23.82 -3.36
CA ASP A 957 26.00 -23.83 -2.67
C ASP A 957 24.84 -23.27 -3.51
N LEU A 958 25.13 -22.42 -4.50
CA LEU A 958 24.14 -21.88 -5.42
C LEU A 958 23.69 -22.91 -6.47
N GLY A 959 24.53 -23.88 -6.82
CA GLY A 959 24.32 -24.78 -7.96
C GLY A 959 22.99 -25.55 -7.91
N PRO A 960 22.72 -26.36 -6.87
CA PRO A 960 21.48 -27.12 -6.76
C PRO A 960 20.23 -26.24 -6.74
N ALA A 961 20.29 -25.09 -6.04
CA ALA A 961 19.19 -24.15 -5.95
C ALA A 961 18.87 -23.45 -7.28
N LEU A 962 19.91 -23.08 -8.04
CA LEU A 962 19.78 -22.47 -9.36
C LEU A 962 19.25 -23.46 -10.39
N VAL A 963 19.76 -24.69 -10.40
CA VAL A 963 19.31 -25.75 -11.30
C VAL A 963 17.84 -26.12 -11.03
N ALA A 964 17.44 -26.24 -9.76
CA ALA A 964 16.07 -26.54 -9.38
C ALA A 964 15.11 -25.36 -9.65
N GLY A 965 15.55 -24.12 -9.42
CA GLY A 965 14.75 -22.92 -9.61
C GLY A 965 14.60 -22.47 -11.07
N PHE A 966 15.55 -22.83 -11.93
CA PHE A 966 15.59 -22.39 -13.33
C PHE A 966 15.87 -23.57 -14.29
N PRO A 967 14.96 -24.55 -14.38
CA PRO A 967 15.19 -25.77 -15.18
C PRO A 967 15.29 -25.53 -16.69
N LEU A 968 14.91 -24.34 -17.18
CA LEU A 968 15.01 -23.94 -18.58
C LEU A 968 16.37 -23.29 -18.94
N VAL A 969 17.23 -23.04 -17.95
CA VAL A 969 18.58 -22.49 -18.14
C VAL A 969 19.58 -23.64 -18.10
N GLU A 970 20.45 -23.72 -19.11
CA GLU A 970 21.48 -24.75 -19.16
C GLU A 970 22.72 -24.31 -18.37
N PHE A 971 22.90 -24.89 -17.19
CA PHE A 971 24.01 -24.58 -16.31
C PHE A 971 25.24 -25.45 -16.60
N LYS A 972 26.39 -24.82 -16.85
CA LYS A 972 27.69 -25.48 -17.05
C LYS A 972 28.58 -25.27 -15.83
N THR A 973 29.19 -26.35 -15.34
CA THR A 973 30.08 -26.27 -14.18
C THR A 973 31.48 -25.77 -14.57
N VAL A 974 31.97 -24.76 -13.86
CA VAL A 974 33.35 -24.24 -14.00
C VAL A 974 34.17 -24.56 -12.77
N GLY A 975 35.47 -24.80 -12.94
CA GLY A 975 36.35 -25.24 -11.85
C GLY A 975 36.68 -24.18 -10.79
N SER A 976 36.52 -22.88 -11.11
CA SER A 976 36.74 -21.77 -10.17
C SER A 976 36.08 -20.49 -10.69
N VAL A 977 35.87 -19.50 -9.80
CA VAL A 977 35.30 -18.18 -10.15
C VAL A 977 36.16 -17.48 -11.21
N GLY A 978 37.47 -17.40 -10.99
CA GLY A 978 38.39 -16.75 -11.93
C GLY A 978 38.36 -17.36 -13.33
N ARG A 979 38.29 -18.70 -13.43
CA ARG A 979 38.12 -19.38 -14.73
C ARG A 979 36.77 -19.06 -15.35
N GLY A 980 35.69 -19.07 -14.57
CA GLY A 980 34.35 -18.69 -15.05
C GLY A 980 34.32 -17.30 -15.66
N LEU A 981 34.93 -16.31 -14.98
CA LEU A 981 35.00 -14.93 -15.46
C LEU A 981 35.82 -14.80 -16.75
N LEU A 982 36.94 -15.52 -16.88
CA LEU A 982 37.72 -15.58 -18.13
C LEU A 982 36.92 -16.21 -19.28
N GLU A 983 36.12 -17.25 -19.00
CA GLU A 983 35.25 -17.88 -20.00
C GLU A 983 34.10 -16.96 -20.43
N VAL A 984 33.54 -16.12 -19.54
CA VAL A 984 32.58 -15.06 -19.92
C VAL A 984 33.24 -13.94 -20.71
N SER A 985 34.43 -13.50 -20.28
CA SER A 985 35.18 -12.41 -20.94
C SER A 985 35.57 -12.78 -22.37
N SER A 986 35.95 -14.04 -22.61
CA SER A 986 36.28 -14.59 -23.94
C SER A 986 35.05 -14.98 -24.78
N GLY A 987 33.84 -14.89 -24.22
CA GLY A 987 32.59 -15.25 -24.90
C GLY A 987 32.30 -16.75 -25.00
N LYS A 988 33.10 -17.60 -24.31
CA LYS A 988 32.88 -19.05 -24.22
C LYS A 988 31.68 -19.38 -23.32
N LEU A 989 31.44 -18.58 -22.28
CA LEU A 989 30.20 -18.59 -21.50
C LEU A 989 29.42 -17.32 -21.79
N SER A 990 28.10 -17.43 -21.85
CA SER A 990 27.20 -16.29 -22.02
C SER A 990 27.06 -15.48 -20.73
N ALA A 991 27.06 -16.16 -19.58
CA ALA A 991 26.98 -15.55 -18.26
C ALA A 991 27.66 -16.42 -17.20
N LEU A 992 28.00 -15.83 -16.05
CA LEU A 992 28.41 -16.52 -14.83
C LEU A 992 27.55 -16.02 -13.67
N VAL A 993 26.98 -16.95 -12.89
CA VAL A 993 26.27 -16.60 -11.65
C VAL A 993 27.22 -16.80 -10.47
N VAL A 994 27.47 -15.75 -9.71
CA VAL A 994 28.48 -15.74 -8.63
C VAL A 994 28.22 -14.64 -7.61
N ASP A 995 28.73 -14.80 -6.40
CA ASP A 995 28.72 -13.78 -5.34
C ASP A 995 29.41 -12.49 -5.84
N LEU A 996 28.70 -11.35 -5.78
CA LEU A 996 29.16 -10.09 -6.37
C LEU A 996 30.50 -9.59 -5.81
N PRO A 997 30.76 -9.64 -4.50
CA PRO A 997 32.06 -9.23 -3.96
C PRO A 997 33.21 -10.14 -4.42
N VAL A 998 32.96 -11.45 -4.55
CA VAL A 998 33.95 -12.40 -5.10
C VAL A 998 34.20 -12.09 -6.57
N ALA A 999 33.14 -11.88 -7.35
CA ALA A 999 33.25 -11.50 -8.75
C ALA A 999 34.06 -10.21 -8.93
N SER A 1000 33.75 -9.19 -8.12
CA SER A 1000 34.41 -7.89 -8.16
C SER A 1000 35.91 -8.01 -7.84
N ASN A 1001 36.27 -8.78 -6.82
CA ASN A 1001 37.67 -9.04 -6.46
C ASN A 1001 38.46 -9.69 -7.61
N TYR A 1002 37.90 -10.74 -8.23
CA TYR A 1002 38.56 -11.42 -9.35
C TYR A 1002 38.56 -10.59 -10.63
N ILE A 1003 37.51 -9.81 -10.92
CA ILE A 1003 37.47 -8.90 -12.07
C ILE A 1003 38.60 -7.87 -11.97
N GLU A 1004 38.80 -7.31 -10.77
CA GLU A 1004 39.90 -6.37 -10.50
C GLU A 1004 41.27 -7.06 -10.63
N LYS A 1005 41.47 -8.18 -9.94
CA LYS A 1005 42.75 -8.92 -9.94
C LYS A 1005 43.16 -9.42 -11.33
N LEU A 1006 42.19 -9.78 -12.17
CA LEU A 1006 42.42 -10.28 -13.53
C LEU A 1006 42.36 -9.17 -14.60
N GLY A 1007 41.99 -7.94 -14.24
CA GLY A 1007 41.90 -6.80 -15.16
C GLY A 1007 40.80 -6.93 -16.22
N LEU A 1008 39.67 -7.55 -15.90
CA LEU A 1008 38.60 -7.88 -16.85
C LEU A 1008 37.61 -6.72 -17.03
N SER A 1009 38.03 -5.67 -17.75
CA SER A 1009 37.24 -4.45 -17.95
C SER A 1009 36.04 -4.61 -18.89
N ASN A 1010 35.96 -5.70 -19.64
CA ASN A 1010 34.89 -5.97 -20.60
C ASN A 1010 33.70 -6.75 -20.00
N LEU A 1011 33.62 -6.85 -18.67
CA LEU A 1011 32.56 -7.53 -17.95
C LEU A 1011 31.65 -6.53 -17.24
N LYS A 1012 30.36 -6.85 -17.16
CA LYS A 1012 29.36 -6.05 -16.43
C LYS A 1012 28.44 -6.94 -15.62
N VAL A 1013 27.89 -6.36 -14.55
CA VAL A 1013 26.80 -6.93 -13.77
C VAL A 1013 25.49 -6.50 -14.42
N VAL A 1014 24.66 -7.45 -14.86
CA VAL A 1014 23.39 -7.15 -15.56
C VAL A 1014 22.15 -7.42 -14.72
N GLY A 1015 22.29 -8.15 -13.62
CA GLY A 1015 21.21 -8.42 -12.70
C GLY A 1015 21.73 -8.94 -11.36
N HIS A 1016 20.91 -8.74 -10.33
CA HIS A 1016 21.10 -9.30 -9.00
C HIS A 1016 20.00 -10.35 -8.83
N LEU A 1017 20.31 -11.48 -8.19
CA LEU A 1017 19.26 -12.36 -7.72
C LEU A 1017 18.77 -11.78 -6.38
N ASP A 1018 17.48 -11.47 -6.26
CA ASP A 1018 16.86 -10.88 -5.04
C ASP A 1018 16.93 -11.81 -3.81
N ARG A 1019 17.60 -12.97 -3.93
CA ARG A 1019 17.93 -13.85 -2.83
C ARG A 1019 19.28 -13.44 -2.25
N LEU A 1020 19.25 -12.85 -1.06
CA LEU A 1020 20.42 -12.70 -0.21
C LEU A 1020 20.92 -14.11 0.17
N LYS A 1021 22.18 -14.42 -0.16
CA LYS A 1021 22.85 -15.61 0.32
C LYS A 1021 23.26 -15.36 1.77
N SER A 1022 22.59 -16.02 2.69
CA SER A 1022 22.82 -15.90 4.12
C SER A 1022 23.94 -16.85 4.57
N ILE A 1023 24.95 -16.31 5.23
CA ILE A 1023 26.15 -17.01 5.70
C ILE A 1023 26.09 -17.18 7.21
N GLY A 1024 26.26 -18.41 7.67
CA GLY A 1024 26.37 -18.80 9.08
C GLY A 1024 27.52 -19.79 9.26
N MET A 1025 27.51 -20.53 10.37
CA MET A 1025 28.52 -21.54 10.68
C MET A 1025 27.93 -22.95 10.54
N ALA A 1026 28.78 -23.94 10.22
CA ALA A 1026 28.42 -25.36 10.28
C ALA A 1026 29.31 -26.15 11.24
N THR A 1027 28.68 -27.02 12.02
CA THR A 1027 29.32 -28.05 12.84
C THR A 1027 28.80 -29.43 12.44
N GLN A 1028 29.45 -30.50 12.93
CA GLN A 1028 28.89 -31.84 12.81
C GLN A 1028 27.59 -31.97 13.62
N GLN A 1029 26.54 -32.60 13.07
CA GLN A 1029 25.27 -32.81 13.79
C GLN A 1029 25.43 -33.59 15.10
N LYS A 1030 26.42 -34.49 15.20
CA LYS A 1030 26.72 -35.24 16.44
C LYS A 1030 27.24 -34.34 17.56
N SER A 1031 27.71 -33.13 17.26
CA SER A 1031 28.28 -32.18 18.22
C SER A 1031 27.23 -31.13 18.64
N VAL A 1032 26.13 -31.60 19.24
CA VAL A 1032 24.99 -30.76 19.68
C VAL A 1032 25.44 -29.63 20.61
N GLU A 1033 26.37 -29.91 21.53
CA GLU A 1033 26.92 -28.92 22.46
C GLU A 1033 27.70 -27.82 21.74
N LEU A 1034 28.57 -28.19 20.80
CA LEU A 1034 29.35 -27.23 20.01
C LEU A 1034 28.44 -26.38 19.14
N ASN A 1035 27.41 -26.96 18.52
CA ASN A 1035 26.44 -26.20 17.74
C ASN A 1035 25.74 -25.13 18.59
N ARG A 1036 25.23 -25.50 19.77
CA ARG A 1036 24.56 -24.57 20.68
C ARG A 1036 25.47 -23.42 21.11
N ILE A 1037 26.74 -23.71 21.37
CA ILE A 1037 27.76 -22.68 21.68
C ILE A 1037 27.99 -21.76 20.47
N MET A 1038 28.11 -22.30 19.25
CA MET A 1038 28.28 -21.47 18.04
C MET A 1038 27.07 -20.57 17.77
N ARG A 1039 25.85 -21.01 18.06
CA ARG A 1039 24.65 -20.17 17.97
C ARG A 1039 24.70 -18.99 18.94
N LYS A 1040 25.03 -19.27 20.20
CA LYS A 1040 25.23 -18.21 21.21
C LYS A 1040 26.37 -17.25 20.83
N LEU A 1041 27.44 -17.77 20.23
CA LEU A 1041 28.52 -16.95 19.70
C LEU A 1041 27.98 -16.00 18.61
N VAL A 1042 27.25 -16.54 17.62
CA VAL A 1042 26.61 -15.73 16.57
C VAL A 1042 25.68 -14.67 17.16
N ASP A 1043 24.83 -15.05 18.11
CA ASP A 1043 23.91 -14.14 18.82
C ASP A 1043 24.67 -13.05 19.61
N SER A 1044 25.94 -13.27 19.96
CA SER A 1044 26.77 -12.30 20.67
C SER A 1044 27.57 -11.37 19.76
N LEU A 1045 27.56 -11.58 18.44
CA LEU A 1045 28.27 -10.72 17.49
C LEU A 1045 27.50 -9.40 17.34
N THR A 1046 28.19 -8.28 17.58
CA THR A 1046 27.58 -6.98 17.37
C THR A 1046 27.60 -6.62 15.88
N ARG A 1047 26.70 -5.71 15.49
CA ARG A 1047 26.65 -5.23 14.12
C ARG A 1047 27.94 -4.50 13.75
N GLU A 1048 28.52 -3.74 14.68
CA GLU A 1048 29.78 -3.02 14.48
C GLU A 1048 30.94 -4.00 14.20
N GLU A 1049 31.00 -5.11 14.94
CA GLU A 1049 32.01 -6.15 14.74
C GLU A 1049 31.90 -6.79 13.34
N VAL A 1050 30.68 -7.13 12.92
CA VAL A 1050 30.43 -7.76 11.62
C VAL A 1050 30.60 -6.78 10.46
N ASP A 1051 29.96 -5.61 10.52
CA ASP A 1051 29.99 -4.59 9.47
C ASP A 1051 31.41 -3.99 9.35
N GLY A 1052 32.15 -3.84 10.46
CA GLY A 1052 33.54 -3.39 10.45
C GLY A 1052 34.48 -4.35 9.71
N ILE A 1053 34.35 -5.66 9.95
CA ILE A 1053 35.10 -6.68 9.19
C ILE A 1053 34.66 -6.68 7.73
N TYR A 1054 33.37 -6.58 7.45
CA TYR A 1054 32.85 -6.57 6.08
C TYR A 1054 33.38 -5.38 5.25
N GLN A 1055 33.31 -4.15 5.80
CA GLN A 1055 33.74 -2.93 5.11
C GLN A 1055 35.25 -2.89 4.85
N LYS A 1056 36.06 -3.47 5.74
CA LYS A 1056 37.52 -3.61 5.57
C LYS A 1056 37.86 -4.38 4.29
N TRP A 1057 37.09 -5.41 3.95
CA TRP A 1057 37.38 -6.32 2.84
C TRP A 1057 36.59 -6.03 1.57
N VAL A 1058 35.40 -5.41 1.65
CA VAL A 1058 34.48 -5.16 0.52
C VAL A 1058 34.37 -3.67 0.21
N THR A 1059 35.45 -2.90 0.39
CA THR A 1059 35.48 -1.49 0.01
C THR A 1059 35.37 -1.36 -1.51
N LEU A 1060 34.17 -1.03 -2.01
CA LEU A 1060 33.94 -0.68 -3.41
C LEU A 1060 34.73 0.59 -3.76
N ARG A 1061 35.99 0.43 -4.18
CA ARG A 1061 36.75 1.50 -4.82
C ARG A 1061 36.25 1.65 -6.25
N PHE A 1062 35.19 2.43 -6.45
CA PHE A 1062 34.81 2.88 -7.78
C PHE A 1062 35.85 3.88 -8.28
N GLU A 1063 36.91 3.41 -8.95
CA GLU A 1063 37.68 4.27 -9.83
C GLU A 1063 36.86 4.59 -11.08
N HIS A 1064 36.08 5.68 -11.04
CA HIS A 1064 35.43 6.21 -12.23
C HIS A 1064 36.49 6.79 -13.20
N ARG A 1065 36.90 6.00 -14.20
CA ARG A 1065 37.51 6.56 -15.41
C ARG A 1065 36.41 7.13 -16.30
N PHE A 1066 36.25 8.46 -16.30
CA PHE A 1066 35.29 9.18 -17.14
C PHE A 1066 35.51 8.90 -18.63
N ASN A 1067 34.47 8.42 -19.32
CA ASN A 1067 34.46 8.34 -20.78
C ASN A 1067 34.07 9.70 -21.38
N TYR A 1068 35.08 10.51 -21.71
CA TYR A 1068 34.92 11.88 -22.22
C TYR A 1068 34.13 11.99 -23.53
N LYS A 1069 33.95 10.90 -24.29
CA LYS A 1069 33.30 10.95 -25.62
C LYS A 1069 31.82 11.39 -25.55
N ASN A 1070 31.06 10.86 -24.59
CA ASN A 1070 29.65 11.23 -24.42
C ASN A 1070 29.51 12.62 -23.81
N MET A 1071 30.42 13.00 -22.91
CA MET A 1071 30.48 14.34 -22.33
C MET A 1071 30.69 15.42 -23.39
N TRP A 1072 31.64 15.21 -24.32
CA TRP A 1072 31.85 16.11 -25.46
C TRP A 1072 30.65 16.18 -26.40
N ARG A 1073 29.94 15.07 -26.61
CA ARG A 1073 28.71 15.03 -27.43
C ARG A 1073 27.59 15.86 -26.80
N TYR A 1074 27.38 15.76 -25.49
CA TYR A 1074 26.38 16.58 -24.79
C TYR A 1074 26.78 18.04 -24.71
N LEU A 1075 28.06 18.35 -24.42
CA LEU A 1075 28.60 19.71 -24.45
C LEU A 1075 28.42 20.38 -25.82
N PHE A 1076 28.57 19.61 -26.90
CA PHE A 1076 28.33 20.14 -28.24
C PHE A 1076 26.85 20.46 -28.47
N ILE A 1077 25.93 19.59 -28.05
CA ILE A 1077 24.47 19.83 -28.18
C ILE A 1077 24.04 21.03 -27.32
N THR A 1078 24.51 21.12 -26.07
CA THR A 1078 24.22 22.28 -25.20
C THR A 1078 24.86 23.55 -25.74
N ALA A 1079 26.08 23.52 -26.30
CA ALA A 1079 26.68 24.66 -26.97
C ALA A 1079 25.88 25.09 -28.22
N LEU A 1080 25.31 24.14 -28.97
CA LEU A 1080 24.45 24.42 -30.12
C LEU A 1080 23.11 25.04 -29.69
N LEU A 1081 22.53 24.56 -28.59
CA LEU A 1081 21.34 25.16 -27.99
C LEU A 1081 21.63 26.56 -27.43
N PHE A 1082 22.73 26.75 -26.69
CA PHE A 1082 23.14 28.05 -26.16
C PHE A 1082 23.48 29.04 -27.26
N SER A 1083 24.16 28.63 -28.32
CA SER A 1083 24.43 29.49 -29.47
C SER A 1083 23.14 29.85 -30.23
N GLY A 1084 22.19 28.92 -30.35
CA GLY A 1084 20.85 29.20 -30.86
C GLY A 1084 20.09 30.22 -30.01
N ILE A 1085 20.08 30.03 -28.68
CA ILE A 1085 19.46 30.96 -27.72
C ILE A 1085 20.14 32.34 -27.78
N LEU A 1086 21.48 32.38 -27.81
CA LEU A 1086 22.24 33.62 -27.94
C LEU A 1086 21.98 34.32 -29.27
N PHE A 1087 21.89 33.57 -30.36
CA PHE A 1087 21.53 34.11 -31.68
C PHE A 1087 20.12 34.70 -31.67
N TRP A 1088 19.14 33.99 -31.12
CA TRP A 1088 17.77 34.50 -30.98
C TRP A 1088 17.67 35.68 -30.03
N ASN A 1089 18.40 35.69 -28.91
CA ASN A 1089 18.45 36.83 -28.00
C ASN A 1089 19.09 38.06 -28.64
N ARG A 1090 20.17 37.88 -29.42
CA ARG A 1090 20.78 38.99 -30.18
C ARG A 1090 19.82 39.51 -31.27
N LYS A 1091 19.13 38.61 -31.96
CA LYS A 1091 18.13 38.96 -32.98
C LYS A 1091 16.93 39.70 -32.36
N LEU A 1092 16.43 39.23 -31.22
CA LEU A 1092 15.32 39.84 -30.48
C LEU A 1092 15.72 41.23 -29.94
N SER A 1093 16.93 41.36 -29.41
CA SER A 1093 17.46 42.65 -28.95
C SER A 1093 17.63 43.67 -30.09
N ALA A 1094 18.04 43.23 -31.27
CA ALA A 1094 18.13 44.08 -32.46
C ALA A 1094 16.74 44.49 -32.97
N PHE A 1095 15.77 43.56 -32.99
CA PHE A 1095 14.39 43.85 -33.38
C PHE A 1095 13.68 44.81 -32.41
N ASN A 1096 13.92 44.66 -31.11
CA ASN A 1096 13.37 45.56 -30.08
C ASN A 1096 13.92 46.99 -30.22
N ARG A 1097 15.19 47.17 -30.58
CA ARG A 1097 15.75 48.50 -30.88
C ARG A 1097 15.11 49.13 -32.11
N GLN A 1098 14.89 48.32 -33.16
CA GLN A 1098 14.24 48.77 -34.38
C GLN A 1098 12.78 49.21 -34.15
N MET A 1099 12.06 48.51 -33.26
CA MET A 1099 10.71 48.91 -32.84
C MET A 1099 10.69 50.16 -31.97
N ALA A 1100 11.65 50.32 -31.06
CA ALA A 1100 11.77 51.53 -30.25
C ALA A 1100 12.06 52.77 -31.11
N GLU A 1101 12.94 52.66 -32.10
CA GLU A 1101 13.22 53.73 -33.06
C GLU A 1101 12.02 54.03 -33.97
N ALA A 1102 11.27 53.00 -34.39
CA ALA A 1102 10.05 53.18 -35.19
C ALA A 1102 8.93 53.88 -34.39
N ASN A 1103 8.75 53.54 -33.11
CA ASN A 1103 7.78 54.18 -32.23
C ASN A 1103 8.13 55.64 -31.93
N ALA A 1104 9.40 55.95 -31.66
CA ALA A 1104 9.85 57.33 -31.47
C ALA A 1104 9.64 58.19 -32.72
N LYS A 1105 9.78 57.59 -33.91
CA LYS A 1105 9.48 58.26 -35.20
C LYS A 1105 7.98 58.45 -35.43
N LEU A 1106 7.14 57.52 -34.98
CA LEU A 1106 5.67 57.62 -35.05
C LEU A 1106 5.12 58.70 -34.11
N GLU A 1107 5.66 58.84 -32.90
CA GLU A 1107 5.28 59.91 -31.97
C GLU A 1107 5.61 61.30 -32.52
N GLN A 1108 6.81 61.50 -33.11
CA GLN A 1108 7.17 62.78 -33.74
C GLN A 1108 6.27 63.15 -34.93
N LEU A 1109 5.83 62.16 -35.71
CA LEU A 1109 4.95 62.35 -36.87
C LEU A 1109 3.48 62.62 -36.50
N SER A 1110 3.11 62.44 -35.23
CA SER A 1110 1.72 62.54 -34.75
C SER A 1110 1.39 63.90 -34.10
N VAL A 1111 2.38 64.67 -33.64
CA VAL A 1111 2.16 65.91 -32.85
C VAL A 1111 2.55 67.21 -33.55
N THR A 1112 3.19 67.13 -34.73
CA THR A 1112 3.63 68.30 -35.51
C THR A 1112 2.89 68.41 -36.84
N ASP A 1113 2.65 69.64 -37.31
CA ASP A 1113 2.14 69.91 -38.65
C ASP A 1113 3.26 69.68 -39.67
N ARG A 1114 3.04 68.76 -40.61
CA ARG A 1114 4.08 68.32 -41.55
C ARG A 1114 4.60 69.42 -42.46
N LEU A 1115 3.82 70.47 -42.70
CA LEU A 1115 4.21 71.58 -43.57
C LEU A 1115 5.01 72.63 -42.80
N THR A 1116 4.48 73.11 -41.68
CA THR A 1116 5.02 74.27 -40.96
C THR A 1116 6.05 73.91 -39.89
N GLY A 1117 6.04 72.67 -39.39
CA GLY A 1117 6.91 72.21 -38.31
C GLY A 1117 6.48 72.67 -36.92
N LEU A 1118 5.41 73.45 -36.79
CA LEU A 1118 4.80 73.79 -35.51
C LEU A 1118 3.95 72.62 -34.98
N TYR A 1119 3.41 72.76 -33.77
CA TYR A 1119 2.42 71.81 -33.27
C TYR A 1119 1.17 71.81 -34.17
N ASN A 1120 0.61 70.62 -34.39
CA ASN A 1120 -0.65 70.48 -35.12
C ASN A 1120 -1.85 70.79 -34.21
N ARG A 1121 -3.02 70.94 -34.80
CA ARG A 1121 -4.28 71.21 -34.09
C ARG A 1121 -4.50 70.29 -32.89
N MET A 1122 -4.35 68.98 -33.07
CA MET A 1122 -4.54 67.99 -31.98
C MET A 1122 -3.66 68.32 -30.78
N LYS A 1123 -2.36 68.58 -31.02
CA LYS A 1123 -1.44 68.90 -29.93
C LYS A 1123 -1.70 70.28 -29.30
N ILE A 1124 -2.16 71.26 -30.07
CA ILE A 1124 -2.51 72.59 -29.56
C ILE A 1124 -3.77 72.55 -28.70
N ASP A 1125 -4.83 71.88 -29.14
CA ASP A 1125 -6.08 71.72 -28.39
C ASP A 1125 -5.80 71.01 -27.04
N ASP A 1126 -5.01 69.91 -27.06
CA ASP A 1126 -4.56 69.22 -25.84
C ASP A 1126 -3.78 70.15 -24.89
N THR A 1127 -2.88 70.97 -25.44
CA THR A 1127 -2.04 71.87 -24.64
C THR A 1127 -2.86 73.01 -24.03
N LEU A 1128 -3.87 73.53 -24.75
CA LEU A 1128 -4.77 74.55 -24.23
C LEU A 1128 -5.59 74.01 -23.05
N LEU A 1129 -6.11 72.78 -23.18
CA LEU A 1129 -6.83 72.10 -22.10
C LEU A 1129 -5.94 71.91 -20.86
N GLU A 1130 -4.69 71.48 -21.05
CA GLU A 1130 -3.70 71.35 -19.96
C GLU A 1130 -3.45 72.68 -19.25
N GLU A 1131 -3.27 73.76 -20.01
CA GLU A 1131 -3.02 75.10 -19.45
C GLU A 1131 -4.23 75.68 -18.73
N ILE A 1132 -5.46 75.47 -19.22
CA ILE A 1132 -6.69 75.82 -18.48
C ILE A 1132 -6.74 75.08 -17.14
N GLY A 1133 -6.40 73.79 -17.14
CA GLY A 1133 -6.30 72.99 -15.91
C GLY A 1133 -5.27 73.54 -14.91
N ARG A 1134 -4.16 74.09 -15.40
CA ARG A 1134 -3.13 74.75 -14.56
C ARG A 1134 -3.59 76.11 -14.05
N VAL A 1135 -4.30 76.91 -14.86
CA VAL A 1135 -4.90 78.17 -14.42
C VAL A 1135 -5.88 77.95 -13.27
N LEU A 1136 -6.77 76.94 -13.39
CA LEU A 1136 -7.72 76.58 -12.34
C LEU A 1136 -7.02 76.19 -11.03
N ARG A 1137 -5.81 75.61 -11.11
CA ARG A 1137 -5.04 75.15 -9.95
C ARG A 1137 -4.16 76.23 -9.32
N TYR A 1138 -3.53 77.07 -10.14
CA TYR A 1138 -2.47 77.99 -9.71
C TYR A 1138 -2.85 79.47 -9.83
N ASN A 1139 -4.02 79.78 -10.40
CA ASN A 1139 -4.61 81.11 -10.50
C ASN A 1139 -3.66 82.16 -11.14
N TYR A 1140 -3.12 81.85 -12.31
CA TYR A 1140 -2.34 82.79 -13.13
C TYR A 1140 -3.11 83.20 -14.39
N PRO A 1141 -2.81 84.37 -14.99
CA PRO A 1141 -3.49 84.81 -16.21
C PRO A 1141 -3.07 83.94 -17.41
N LEU A 1142 -4.05 83.51 -18.21
CA LEU A 1142 -3.85 82.80 -19.47
C LEU A 1142 -4.56 83.57 -20.57
N SER A 1143 -3.87 83.80 -21.68
CA SER A 1143 -4.44 84.44 -22.86
C SER A 1143 -4.20 83.61 -24.11
N LEU A 1144 -5.07 83.80 -25.09
CA LEU A 1144 -5.06 83.12 -26.37
C LEU A 1144 -5.01 84.16 -27.49
N ILE A 1145 -4.15 83.93 -28.48
CA ILE A 1145 -4.08 84.70 -29.71
C ILE A 1145 -4.46 83.75 -30.85
N LEU A 1146 -5.52 84.07 -31.57
CA LEU A 1146 -5.88 83.40 -32.82
C LEU A 1146 -5.54 84.32 -33.98
N MET A 1147 -4.90 83.77 -35.02
CA MET A 1147 -4.45 84.50 -36.18
C MET A 1147 -4.90 83.78 -37.45
N ASP A 1148 -5.32 84.56 -38.44
CA ASP A 1148 -5.59 84.08 -39.79
C ASP A 1148 -4.87 84.95 -40.82
N ILE A 1149 -4.33 84.33 -41.87
CA ILE A 1149 -3.60 85.02 -42.93
C ILE A 1149 -4.57 85.75 -43.87
N ASP A 1150 -4.38 87.07 -43.98
CA ASP A 1150 -5.29 87.92 -44.74
C ASP A 1150 -5.33 87.57 -46.24
N LEU A 1151 -6.51 87.26 -46.78
CA LEU A 1151 -6.68 86.97 -48.22
C LEU A 1151 -5.82 85.80 -48.74
N PHE A 1152 -5.47 84.82 -47.90
CA PHE A 1152 -4.59 83.71 -48.28
C PHE A 1152 -5.10 82.92 -49.50
N LYS A 1153 -6.42 82.79 -49.65
CA LYS A 1153 -7.01 82.21 -50.86
C LYS A 1153 -6.56 82.92 -52.14
N GLN A 1154 -6.44 84.25 -52.15
CA GLN A 1154 -5.94 85.00 -53.32
C GLN A 1154 -4.47 84.69 -53.62
N VAL A 1155 -3.65 84.43 -52.59
CA VAL A 1155 -2.27 83.98 -52.78
C VAL A 1155 -2.24 82.65 -53.52
N ASN A 1156 -3.04 81.69 -53.08
CA ASN A 1156 -3.15 80.38 -53.75
C ASN A 1156 -3.70 80.50 -55.17
N ASP A 1157 -4.75 81.30 -55.36
CA ASP A 1157 -5.41 81.48 -56.66
C ASP A 1157 -4.50 82.22 -57.67
N THR A 1158 -3.63 83.13 -57.19
CA THR A 1158 -2.76 83.96 -58.05
C THR A 1158 -1.39 83.30 -58.31
N HIS A 1159 -0.80 82.68 -57.30
CA HIS A 1159 0.59 82.20 -57.34
C HIS A 1159 0.73 80.68 -57.21
N GLY A 1160 -0.40 79.96 -57.05
CA GLY A 1160 -0.45 78.52 -56.90
C GLY A 1160 -0.19 78.04 -55.47
N HIS A 1161 -0.65 76.82 -55.16
CA HIS A 1161 -0.55 76.23 -53.82
C HIS A 1161 0.88 76.12 -53.29
N GLN A 1162 1.89 75.91 -54.14
CA GLN A 1162 3.29 75.87 -53.71
C GLN A 1162 3.78 77.20 -53.14
N ALA A 1163 3.29 78.33 -53.68
CA ALA A 1163 3.58 79.65 -53.13
C ALA A 1163 2.84 79.87 -51.80
N GLY A 1164 1.60 79.40 -51.69
CA GLY A 1164 0.86 79.40 -50.42
C GLY A 1164 1.55 78.59 -49.33
N ASP A 1165 2.06 77.40 -49.66
CA ASP A 1165 2.84 76.56 -48.76
C ASP A 1165 4.11 77.28 -48.27
N ALA A 1166 4.82 77.96 -49.17
CA ALA A 1166 6.00 78.76 -48.81
C ALA A 1166 5.64 79.93 -47.88
N VAL A 1167 4.49 80.57 -48.09
CA VAL A 1167 3.95 81.62 -47.22
C VAL A 1167 3.64 81.05 -45.83
N LEU A 1168 2.97 79.90 -45.73
CA LEU A 1168 2.66 79.23 -44.46
C LEU A 1168 3.91 78.85 -43.67
N ILE A 1169 4.91 78.27 -44.34
CA ILE A 1169 6.20 77.92 -43.71
C ILE A 1169 6.90 79.16 -43.18
N GLN A 1170 6.92 80.24 -43.97
CA GLN A 1170 7.57 81.48 -43.55
C GLN A 1170 6.79 82.17 -42.41
N MET A 1171 5.46 82.12 -42.44
CA MET A 1171 4.60 82.63 -41.38
C MET A 1171 4.89 81.94 -40.04
N ALA A 1172 4.90 80.60 -40.07
CA ALA A 1172 5.20 79.77 -38.92
C ALA A 1172 6.59 80.09 -38.32
N LYS A 1173 7.63 80.18 -39.16
CA LYS A 1173 8.99 80.54 -38.73
C LYS A 1173 9.05 81.94 -38.11
N THR A 1174 8.31 82.90 -38.66
CA THR A 1174 8.26 84.26 -38.14
C THR A 1174 7.56 84.28 -36.79
N MET A 1175 6.45 83.56 -36.63
CA MET A 1175 5.74 83.48 -35.35
C MET A 1175 6.58 82.80 -34.27
N ASP A 1176 7.12 81.61 -34.54
CA ASP A 1176 7.92 80.82 -33.59
C ASP A 1176 9.14 81.58 -33.06
N LYS A 1177 9.81 82.36 -33.92
CA LYS A 1177 10.96 83.19 -33.54
C LYS A 1177 10.62 84.40 -32.67
N ASN A 1178 9.35 84.82 -32.66
CA ASN A 1178 8.90 86.05 -32.01
C ASN A 1178 8.02 85.80 -30.78
N ILE A 1179 7.86 84.55 -30.37
CA ILE A 1179 7.22 84.16 -29.10
C ILE A 1179 8.26 83.70 -28.08
N ARG A 1180 7.87 83.60 -26.80
CA ARG A 1180 8.76 83.12 -25.73
C ARG A 1180 8.83 81.59 -25.76
N SER A 1181 9.86 81.02 -25.15
CA SER A 1181 9.97 79.57 -24.97
C SER A 1181 8.85 78.95 -24.13
N THR A 1182 8.10 79.77 -23.38
CA THR A 1182 6.94 79.35 -22.57
C THR A 1182 5.62 79.49 -23.32
N ASP A 1183 5.58 80.24 -24.42
CA ASP A 1183 4.41 80.37 -25.26
C ASP A 1183 4.37 79.17 -26.22
N ILE A 1184 3.16 78.72 -26.56
CA ILE A 1184 2.99 77.56 -27.44
C ILE A 1184 2.31 78.01 -28.72
N CYS A 1185 3.00 77.87 -29.86
CA CYS A 1185 2.47 78.20 -31.18
C CYS A 1185 2.18 76.92 -31.97
N GLY A 1186 1.05 76.90 -32.67
CA GLY A 1186 0.75 75.83 -33.60
C GLY A 1186 -0.20 76.23 -34.71
N ARG A 1187 -0.23 75.39 -35.74
CA ARG A 1187 -1.14 75.56 -36.87
C ARG A 1187 -2.47 74.91 -36.52
N TRP A 1188 -3.47 75.74 -36.32
CA TRP A 1188 -4.79 75.32 -35.85
C TRP A 1188 -5.72 74.97 -37.01
N GLY A 1189 -5.57 75.64 -38.15
CA GLY A 1189 -6.37 75.43 -39.36
C GLY A 1189 -5.57 75.53 -40.66
N GLY A 1190 -6.27 75.62 -41.78
CA GLY A 1190 -5.65 75.70 -43.11
C GLY A 1190 -4.73 76.92 -43.25
N GLU A 1191 -5.20 78.09 -42.84
CA GLU A 1191 -4.46 79.35 -42.85
C GLU A 1191 -4.44 80.03 -41.48
N GLU A 1192 -4.78 79.26 -40.44
CA GLU A 1192 -4.99 79.74 -39.07
C GLU A 1192 -3.92 79.23 -38.11
N PHE A 1193 -3.45 80.11 -37.25
CA PHE A 1193 -2.44 79.85 -36.22
C PHE A 1193 -2.97 80.24 -34.86
N MET A 1194 -2.58 79.49 -33.84
CA MET A 1194 -2.96 79.74 -32.46
C MET A 1194 -1.70 79.85 -31.60
N VAL A 1195 -1.68 80.86 -30.74
CA VAL A 1195 -0.64 81.04 -29.71
C VAL A 1195 -1.30 81.03 -28.34
N ILE A 1196 -0.89 80.07 -27.52
CA ILE A 1196 -1.27 79.97 -26.11
C ILE A 1196 -0.21 80.71 -25.31
N CYS A 1197 -0.63 81.67 -24.48
CA CYS A 1197 0.25 82.53 -23.69
C CYS A 1197 0.03 82.32 -22.19
N PRO A 1198 0.67 81.31 -21.57
CA PRO A 1198 0.64 81.12 -20.13
C PRO A 1198 1.21 82.33 -19.39
N HIS A 1199 0.74 82.56 -18.16
CA HIS A 1199 1.18 83.66 -17.29
C HIS A 1199 1.12 85.06 -17.95
N THR A 1200 0.23 85.26 -18.92
CA THR A 1200 0.12 86.49 -19.69
C THR A 1200 -1.33 87.00 -19.64
N ASP A 1201 -1.50 88.23 -19.14
CA ASP A 1201 -2.78 88.93 -19.12
C ASP A 1201 -3.14 89.50 -20.50
N LEU A 1202 -4.37 90.02 -20.64
CA LEU A 1202 -4.90 90.54 -21.90
C LEU A 1202 -3.99 91.61 -22.50
N LYS A 1203 -3.43 92.50 -21.65
CA LYS A 1203 -2.54 93.58 -22.09
C LYS A 1203 -1.23 93.03 -22.63
N GLY A 1204 -0.65 92.04 -21.96
CA GLY A 1204 0.56 91.36 -22.42
C GLY A 1204 0.34 90.61 -23.73
N ALA A 1205 -0.79 89.93 -23.86
CA ALA A 1205 -1.14 89.18 -25.06
C ALA A 1205 -1.42 90.10 -26.26
N LEU A 1206 -2.09 91.24 -26.03
CA LEU A 1206 -2.26 92.29 -27.05
C LEU A 1206 -0.91 92.83 -27.53
N SER A 1207 0.03 93.08 -26.61
CA SER A 1207 1.37 93.54 -26.96
C SER A 1207 2.14 92.49 -27.78
N LEU A 1208 2.00 91.21 -27.45
CA LEU A 1208 2.63 90.11 -28.21
C LEU A 1208 1.99 89.98 -29.59
N ALA A 1209 0.66 90.02 -29.68
CA ALA A 1209 -0.05 89.97 -30.96
C ALA A 1209 0.35 91.13 -31.87
N GLU A 1210 0.50 92.35 -31.35
CA GLU A 1210 0.92 93.51 -32.14
C GLU A 1210 2.38 93.37 -32.61
N HIS A 1211 3.26 92.85 -31.75
CA HIS A 1211 4.63 92.53 -32.13
C HIS A 1211 4.70 91.47 -33.24
N LEU A 1212 3.88 90.42 -33.14
CA LEU A 1212 3.76 89.40 -34.19
C LEU A 1212 3.24 90.01 -35.50
N ARG A 1213 2.20 90.84 -35.43
CA ARG A 1213 1.61 91.53 -36.58
C ARG A 1213 2.63 92.42 -37.29
N GLU A 1214 3.37 93.24 -36.56
CA GLU A 1214 4.43 94.08 -37.14
C GLU A 1214 5.57 93.26 -37.75
N SER A 1215 5.98 92.18 -37.06
CA SER A 1215 7.04 91.29 -37.53
C SER A 1215 6.65 90.59 -38.83
N ILE A 1216 5.39 90.18 -38.95
CA ILE A 1216 4.81 89.58 -40.15
C ILE A 1216 4.71 90.62 -41.27
N ALA A 1217 4.20 91.82 -40.99
CA ALA A 1217 4.07 92.87 -42.00
C ALA A 1217 5.41 93.33 -42.58
N ARG A 1218 6.52 93.21 -41.82
CA ARG A 1218 7.89 93.52 -42.28
C ARG A 1218 8.59 92.34 -42.96
N GLN A 1219 8.03 91.13 -42.88
CA GLN A 1219 8.62 89.94 -43.45
C GLN A 1219 8.42 89.93 -44.97
N ILE A 1220 9.51 89.63 -45.70
CA ILE A 1220 9.42 89.33 -47.14
C ILE A 1220 9.01 87.86 -47.27
N PHE A 1221 7.85 87.60 -47.89
CA PHE A 1221 7.40 86.24 -48.16
C PHE A 1221 7.87 85.77 -49.55
N PRO A 1222 8.20 84.48 -49.71
CA PRO A 1222 8.50 83.94 -51.04
C PRO A 1222 7.30 84.10 -51.97
N HIS A 1223 7.54 84.57 -53.20
CA HIS A 1223 6.53 84.77 -54.26
C HIS A 1223 5.48 85.88 -54.03
N VAL A 1224 5.17 86.22 -52.78
CA VAL A 1224 4.28 87.32 -52.38
C VAL A 1224 5.08 88.32 -51.57
N ILE A 1225 5.41 89.49 -52.13
CA ILE A 1225 6.38 90.41 -51.52
C ILE A 1225 5.96 90.85 -50.11
N THR A 1226 4.66 90.99 -49.87
CA THR A 1226 4.09 91.39 -48.57
C THR A 1226 2.82 90.60 -48.28
N GLN A 1227 2.72 90.04 -47.07
CA GLN A 1227 1.54 89.34 -46.57
C GLN A 1227 1.28 89.74 -45.12
N THR A 1228 0.01 89.91 -44.76
CA THR A 1228 -0.42 90.31 -43.40
C THR A 1228 -1.33 89.25 -42.79
N GLY A 1229 -1.63 89.40 -41.50
CA GLY A 1229 -2.64 88.59 -40.83
C GLY A 1229 -3.52 89.43 -39.91
N SER A 1230 -4.71 88.91 -39.65
CA SER A 1230 -5.67 89.46 -38.68
C SER A 1230 -5.60 88.64 -37.40
N PHE A 1231 -5.55 89.33 -36.25
CA PHE A 1231 -5.34 88.70 -34.95
C PHE A 1231 -6.49 89.01 -34.00
N GLY A 1232 -6.98 87.99 -33.32
CA GLY A 1232 -7.93 88.09 -32.23
C GLY A 1232 -7.31 87.64 -30.91
N VAL A 1233 -7.45 88.46 -29.88
CA VAL A 1233 -6.89 88.18 -28.55
C VAL A 1233 -8.01 88.07 -27.53
N ALA A 1234 -7.97 87.02 -26.72
CA ALA A 1234 -8.87 86.82 -25.58
C ALA A 1234 -8.09 86.35 -24.35
N GLN A 1235 -8.45 86.86 -23.18
CA GLN A 1235 -7.94 86.36 -21.90
C GLN A 1235 -8.97 85.44 -21.27
N TYR A 1236 -8.53 84.29 -20.75
CA TYR A 1236 -9.35 83.35 -19.99
C TYR A 1236 -10.12 84.05 -18.86
N GLY A 1237 -11.44 83.91 -18.89
CA GLY A 1237 -12.38 84.37 -17.88
C GLY A 1237 -12.69 83.29 -16.85
N ASN A 1238 -13.13 83.68 -15.66
CA ASN A 1238 -13.41 82.74 -14.59
C ASN A 1238 -14.64 81.89 -14.94
N GLY A 1239 -14.43 80.60 -15.23
CA GLY A 1239 -15.49 79.65 -15.62
C GLY A 1239 -15.63 79.42 -17.13
N ASP A 1240 -14.75 79.99 -17.96
CA ASP A 1240 -14.74 79.69 -19.39
C ASP A 1240 -14.41 78.21 -19.66
N SER A 1241 -15.09 77.62 -20.63
CA SER A 1241 -14.59 76.41 -21.27
C SER A 1241 -13.52 76.75 -22.32
N GLU A 1242 -12.76 75.74 -22.77
CA GLU A 1242 -11.85 75.85 -23.91
C GLU A 1242 -12.55 76.48 -25.14
N ALA A 1243 -13.76 76.00 -25.43
CA ALA A 1243 -14.56 76.49 -26.54
C ALA A 1243 -14.97 77.97 -26.39
N ASP A 1244 -15.28 78.41 -25.17
CA ASP A 1244 -15.65 79.82 -24.91
C ASP A 1244 -14.47 80.77 -25.13
N LEU A 1245 -13.28 80.37 -24.68
CA LEU A 1245 -12.05 81.15 -24.89
C LEU A 1245 -11.68 81.24 -26.37
N ILE A 1246 -11.72 80.11 -27.10
CA ILE A 1246 -11.48 80.08 -28.54
C ILE A 1246 -12.52 80.94 -29.27
N ALA A 1247 -13.80 80.82 -28.94
CA ALA A 1247 -14.88 81.58 -29.59
C ALA A 1247 -14.74 83.10 -29.39
N ARG A 1248 -14.22 83.56 -28.24
CA ARG A 1248 -13.94 84.99 -28.02
C ARG A 1248 -12.73 85.46 -28.83
N ALA A 1249 -11.66 84.66 -28.90
CA ALA A 1249 -10.50 84.97 -29.74
C ALA A 1249 -10.87 85.00 -31.24
N ASP A 1250 -11.68 84.04 -31.70
CA ASP A 1250 -12.18 83.99 -33.08
C ASP A 1250 -13.08 85.20 -33.42
N ARG A 1251 -14.00 85.57 -32.53
CA ARG A 1251 -14.82 86.77 -32.71
C ARG A 1251 -13.96 88.03 -32.82
N ALA A 1252 -12.93 88.15 -31.99
CA ALA A 1252 -11.98 89.26 -32.07
C ALA A 1252 -11.23 89.25 -33.42
N MET A 1253 -10.77 88.09 -33.87
CA MET A 1253 -10.08 87.93 -35.15
C MET A 1253 -10.99 88.30 -36.33
N TYR A 1254 -12.27 87.95 -36.25
CA TYR A 1254 -13.28 88.33 -37.24
C TYR A 1254 -13.47 89.85 -37.30
N LEU A 1255 -13.54 90.54 -36.14
CA LEU A 1255 -13.57 92.01 -36.09
C LEU A 1255 -12.32 92.62 -36.71
N ALA A 1256 -11.14 92.00 -36.53
CA ALA A 1256 -9.91 92.45 -37.17
C ALA A 1256 -10.01 92.37 -38.71
N LYS A 1257 -10.62 91.28 -39.22
CA LYS A 1257 -10.86 91.10 -40.67
C LYS A 1257 -11.85 92.13 -41.24
N GLU A 1258 -12.93 92.44 -40.52
CA GLU A 1258 -13.92 93.44 -40.96
C GLU A 1258 -13.43 94.88 -40.82
N GLY A 1259 -12.64 95.16 -39.78
CA GLY A 1259 -12.11 96.48 -39.48
C GLY A 1259 -11.11 97.02 -40.51
N GLY A 1260 -10.68 96.19 -41.48
CA GLY A 1260 -9.72 96.56 -42.52
C GLY A 1260 -8.48 95.67 -42.55
N ARG A 1261 -8.47 94.54 -41.82
CA ARG A 1261 -7.36 93.56 -41.78
C ARG A 1261 -6.05 94.15 -41.22
N ASN A 1262 -4.99 93.33 -41.19
CA ASN A 1262 -3.67 93.69 -40.67
C ASN A 1262 -3.72 94.45 -39.33
N ARG A 1263 -4.45 93.91 -38.36
CA ARG A 1263 -4.65 94.52 -37.04
C ARG A 1263 -4.89 93.46 -35.98
N VAL A 1264 -4.77 93.91 -34.74
CA VAL A 1264 -5.12 93.14 -33.55
C VAL A 1264 -6.39 93.71 -32.95
N GLU A 1265 -7.37 92.86 -32.70
CA GLU A 1265 -8.59 93.20 -31.98
C GLU A 1265 -8.73 92.30 -30.75
N SER A 1266 -9.50 92.75 -29.76
CA SER A 1266 -9.87 91.96 -28.58
C SER A 1266 -11.32 92.22 -28.20
N VAL A 1267 -11.98 91.20 -27.68
CA VAL A 1267 -13.33 91.31 -27.10
C VAL A 1267 -13.23 90.96 -25.62
N LEU A 1268 -13.81 91.81 -24.76
CA LEU A 1268 -13.88 91.56 -23.31
C LEU A 1268 -14.80 90.37 -23.01
#